data_AF-F8DBM6-F1
#
_entry.id   AF-F8DBM6-F1
#
_cell.length_a   1.000
_cell.length_b   1.000
_cell.length_c   1.000
_cell.angle_alpha   90.00
_cell.angle_beta   90.00
_cell.angle_gamma   90.00
#
_symmetry.space_group_name_H-M   'P 1'
#
loop_
_entity.id
_entity.type
_entity.pdbx_description
1 polymer ?
#
loop_
_entity_poly.entity_id
_entity_poly.type
_entity_poly.pdbx_seq_one_letter_code
_entity_poly.pdbx_strand_id
1 'polypeptide(L)'
;MSEEKLRHTSNEPRRRHFLGGAASLVAAAAYTRAISDEVAARVTQGNDDAVQRVRSPDGSIAVTADVSSGTPTYAVAIDGTTYLEPSPLGFDFRNQPSFGAAGDGSSGPNLTVTGSERRSETEEWEPVWGAYDEVTADYNALVVGLEETEGPGRTANLELRVFDDGLGFRVVFDESFASNAGKAVLESENTAFAFADDYTAWWIRNEVTNPRFEQEYEETPLSEIPGGRRETRPTGTPMQTGAHTPLTVEAGDGDAYLSVHEAGLEDYAAATLAPRVDEGDTEFTTELTPLPDGTKVSLEVPNATPWRTIQIGRRPGDLIESQLVPLLSSDLEESALPTVDGEPDTGWIEPRKYVGIWWTMIAGSANWEYKSDDEISVEGNDPASYVHGARTERMKRYMSFAAENGIDSVLVEGWNQGWDTYPGDGTGLRFGVDDSYPDFDVREVTDFGRSLESDVEMTIHNETAGALPHYEEQILEDDIFQQYEDVGIRSIKNGYVSDAGLGIEGDGSDPTHNQHNQLAVNHHRLVIEAAAADRQLLEIHEGIKPTGEIRTYPNVANREVVKAQEYDGFGQLSSNVDPDHHVTLPFTRNLAGPVSFQPGIFDITFTDDRGGQIQTTRTKQLAMYPTYLSGLQMAADRIEAYVDESLEVGECLQAASGDIDGFVTLDEWRNAFGTNYVAVDPNRVPSGSSVSFTVKDADAGTYELHLRYAAAPEDNAQRVVDAGRTQATLRVNDSTRTITPAFTDYWDQWEVFTTEVELEDGDNEIAIELDYDDSGEAFQGDVGGFNLNTIGVSEPGAPSPVPADYEGYTPENENFDAEPEFAFLEAVPAAGWDETRIVDAEIGDYTVTARRKGEEWYVGAMTDEGGRAVDVPLSFLAPGNSAGKGNGNGPRGPKYVAEIYSDGIGADYESDPDPVRIDEAVVDPSTTLLASMARSGGTAVRLRPATGKEREDLPTYERPEQDLRYGIDDEADLGEPFITATGSNDGDFVGGTTVAIEVDGERAAVDNVRLPPGATDETVELGYVISSIGTYDVVLRDPDDGSVLESGTVTVAPGDLVAEFDDPQGDDHGPGEYTYPTSDDFRDGAFDLRSFAVYEADDAYRFVFEVEELYDTFGGEFSPHYFVVYLRDPDRDGGRTTELGDLEVTAEFGDPWHYRVAASGFGSSVVDADGSNLGAPETTVDFESGTAILSVPKDALELDVANAEVLPVVGSEDRGTFRNVAVEAAAYTFGGAKEGAAENAPRVIDLLTPSGVDQSEALAYDANELATLPFTPL
;
A
#
# COMPACT_ATOMS: atom_id res chain seq x y z
N MET A 1 45.36 -58.44 6.74
CA MET A 1 45.35 -58.50 8.22
C MET A 1 45.01 -57.09 8.67
N SER A 2 43.73 -56.81 8.84
CA SER A 2 43.26 -55.44 9.10
C SER A 2 41.83 -55.51 9.64
N GLU A 3 41.70 -55.23 10.93
CA GLU A 3 40.47 -54.83 11.61
C GLU A 3 40.85 -53.85 12.73
N GLU A 4 39.85 -53.04 13.11
CA GLU A 4 39.79 -52.04 14.18
C GLU A 4 40.18 -50.60 13.85
N LYS A 5 39.19 -49.83 13.39
CA LYS A 5 38.68 -48.63 14.10
C LYS A 5 37.43 -48.11 13.40
N LEU A 6 36.30 -48.11 14.11
CA LEU A 6 35.17 -47.16 14.04
C LEU A 6 34.03 -47.74 14.88
N ARG A 7 33.71 -47.07 15.99
CA ARG A 7 32.42 -47.09 16.72
C ARG A 7 32.55 -46.22 17.97
N HIS A 8 32.06 -44.99 17.89
CA HIS A 8 31.27 -44.41 18.96
C HIS A 8 30.26 -43.46 18.33
N THR A 9 29.07 -44.00 18.09
CA THR A 9 27.83 -43.29 17.81
C THR A 9 27.16 -43.01 19.17
N SER A 10 26.90 -41.75 19.50
CA SER A 10 25.88 -41.38 20.48
C SER A 10 24.53 -41.38 19.78
N ASN A 11 23.73 -42.40 20.08
CA ASN A 11 22.30 -42.43 19.77
C ASN A 11 21.58 -41.57 20.80
N GLU A 12 21.03 -40.43 20.39
CA GLU A 12 19.76 -39.95 20.91
C GLU A 12 18.70 -40.12 19.81
N PRO A 13 17.48 -40.58 20.16
CA PRO A 13 16.46 -40.84 19.15
C PRO A 13 15.83 -39.50 18.73
N ARG A 14 16.07 -39.08 17.48
CA ARG A 14 15.25 -38.06 16.81
C ARG A 14 13.79 -38.53 16.85
N ARG A 15 12.92 -37.83 17.59
CA ARG A 15 11.47 -38.06 17.61
C ARG A 15 10.88 -37.54 16.28
N ARG A 16 10.99 -38.29 15.18
CA ARG A 16 10.35 -37.97 13.89
C ARG A 16 9.42 -39.10 13.39
N HIS A 17 8.62 -39.66 14.29
CA HIS A 17 7.48 -40.49 13.88
C HIS A 17 6.32 -40.20 14.83
N PHE A 18 5.50 -39.21 14.49
CA PHE A 18 4.19 -39.04 15.10
C PHE A 18 3.20 -40.00 14.43
N LEU A 19 2.26 -40.50 15.22
CA LEU A 19 1.49 -41.72 14.95
C LEU A 19 0.36 -41.46 13.96
N GLY A 20 0.38 -42.16 12.82
CA GLY A 20 -0.77 -42.27 11.93
C GLY A 20 -2.00 -42.86 12.65
N GLY A 21 -3.08 -42.10 12.68
CA GLY A 21 -4.43 -42.58 12.96
C GLY A 21 -5.29 -41.69 13.88
N ALA A 22 -6.15 -40.88 13.24
CA ALA A 22 -7.32 -40.17 13.76
C ALA A 22 -7.07 -39.02 14.76
N ALA A 23 -7.37 -37.81 14.28
CA ALA A 23 -7.05 -36.47 14.81
C ALA A 23 -5.59 -36.07 14.58
N SER A 24 -5.28 -35.64 13.35
CA SER A 24 -4.02 -34.93 13.06
C SER A 24 -4.05 -33.62 13.85
N LEU A 25 -3.28 -33.57 14.93
CA LEU A 25 -2.94 -32.32 15.60
C LEU A 25 -1.70 -31.78 14.87
N VAL A 26 -1.75 -30.51 14.48
CA VAL A 26 -0.62 -29.75 13.90
C VAL A 26 0.60 -29.87 14.81
N ALA A 27 1.81 -29.96 14.26
CA ALA A 27 3.02 -30.13 15.06
C ALA A 27 3.24 -28.92 15.99
N ALA A 28 2.81 -27.73 15.57
CA ALA A 28 2.71 -26.52 16.38
C ALA A 28 1.94 -26.70 17.71
N ALA A 29 0.96 -27.60 17.78
CA ALA A 29 0.21 -27.88 19.01
C ALA A 29 1.02 -28.64 20.08
N ALA A 30 2.20 -29.17 19.72
CA ALA A 30 3.14 -29.82 20.62
C ALA A 30 4.33 -28.93 21.01
N TYR A 31 4.44 -27.72 20.44
CA TYR A 31 5.47 -26.75 20.79
C TYR A 31 5.30 -26.31 22.25
N THR A 32 6.41 -26.15 22.96
CA THR A 32 6.42 -25.51 24.26
C THR A 32 7.73 -24.79 24.51
N ARG A 33 7.63 -23.59 25.08
CA ARG A 33 8.78 -22.78 25.45
C ARG A 33 9.58 -23.41 26.60
N ALA A 34 10.90 -23.36 26.51
CA ALA A 34 11.78 -23.71 27.63
C ALA A 34 12.16 -22.48 28.47
N ILE A 35 11.96 -22.56 29.80
CA ILE A 35 12.48 -21.58 30.77
C ILE A 35 13.50 -22.28 31.68
N SER A 36 14.63 -21.61 31.95
CA SER A 36 15.66 -22.16 32.83
C SER A 36 15.21 -22.19 34.29
N ASP A 37 15.64 -23.22 35.03
CA ASP A 37 15.38 -23.34 36.48
C ASP A 37 15.84 -22.11 37.28
N GLU A 38 16.87 -21.41 36.80
CA GLU A 38 17.39 -20.19 37.44
C GLU A 38 16.43 -19.01 37.30
N VAL A 39 15.85 -18.81 36.11
CA VAL A 39 14.86 -17.74 35.84
C VAL A 39 13.55 -18.04 36.56
N ALA A 40 13.11 -19.30 36.55
CA ALA A 40 11.89 -19.73 37.25
C ALA A 40 12.05 -19.81 38.78
N ALA A 41 13.27 -19.71 39.33
CA ALA A 41 13.49 -19.84 40.76
C ALA A 41 12.80 -18.72 41.55
N ARG A 42 11.98 -19.10 42.52
CA ARG A 42 11.29 -18.16 43.41
C ARG A 42 12.29 -17.25 44.15
N VAL A 43 12.13 -15.93 43.98
CA VAL A 43 12.93 -14.93 44.69
C VAL A 43 12.44 -14.77 46.13
N THR A 44 13.30 -15.07 47.11
CA THR A 44 12.96 -15.02 48.56
C THR A 44 13.98 -14.25 49.41
N GLN A 45 14.99 -13.68 48.77
CA GLN A 45 16.05 -12.92 49.43
C GLN A 45 15.94 -11.43 49.04
N GLY A 46 16.61 -10.55 49.78
CA GLY A 46 16.61 -9.12 49.50
C GLY A 46 15.51 -8.33 50.22
N ASN A 47 15.04 -7.24 49.63
CA ASN A 47 14.02 -6.38 50.22
C ASN A 47 12.62 -6.98 49.98
N ASP A 48 11.83 -7.13 51.03
CA ASP A 48 10.45 -7.63 51.01
C ASP A 48 9.40 -6.52 51.22
N ASP A 49 9.80 -5.23 51.18
CA ASP A 49 8.87 -4.10 51.19
C ASP A 49 7.84 -4.24 50.06
N ALA A 50 6.57 -3.95 50.36
CA ALA A 50 5.48 -4.04 49.39
C ALA A 50 5.61 -3.05 48.21
N VAL A 51 6.44 -2.01 48.35
CA VAL A 51 6.71 -1.02 47.29
C VAL A 51 8.17 -1.14 46.87
N GLN A 52 8.39 -1.52 45.62
CA GLN A 52 9.70 -1.61 44.99
C GLN A 52 9.83 -0.57 43.89
N ARG A 53 11.02 0.02 43.74
CA ARG A 53 11.30 1.00 42.67
C ARG A 53 12.56 0.66 41.91
N VAL A 54 12.59 0.86 40.61
CA VAL A 54 13.79 0.78 39.76
C VAL A 54 13.82 2.01 38.86
N ARG A 55 15.01 2.42 38.44
CA ARG A 55 15.21 3.57 37.54
C ARG A 55 16.11 3.15 36.39
N SER A 56 16.00 3.81 35.25
CA SER A 56 16.99 3.72 34.17
C SER A 56 18.41 4.05 34.68
N PRO A 57 19.46 3.60 33.99
CA PRO A 57 20.85 3.98 34.28
C PRO A 57 21.09 5.48 34.43
N ASP A 58 20.52 6.32 33.56
CA ASP A 58 20.61 7.77 33.62
C ASP A 58 19.68 8.41 34.69
N GLY A 59 18.70 7.64 35.16
CA GLY A 59 17.71 8.01 36.16
C GLY A 59 16.52 8.81 35.66
N SER A 60 16.37 9.01 34.34
CA SER A 60 15.26 9.72 33.70
C SER A 60 13.95 8.93 33.79
N ILE A 61 13.98 7.61 33.61
CA ILE A 61 12.80 6.73 33.73
C ILE A 61 12.77 6.09 35.11
N ALA A 62 11.61 6.10 35.77
CA ALA A 62 11.40 5.48 37.07
C ALA A 62 10.14 4.60 37.05
N VAL A 63 10.32 3.33 37.43
CA VAL A 63 9.23 2.36 37.52
C VAL A 63 9.00 2.00 38.98
N THR A 64 7.76 2.11 39.45
CA THR A 64 7.35 1.75 40.82
C THR A 64 6.40 0.57 40.78
N ALA A 65 6.79 -0.58 41.34
CA ALA A 65 5.91 -1.72 41.57
C ALA A 65 5.35 -1.69 43.01
N ASP A 66 4.03 -1.77 43.19
CA ASP A 66 3.35 -1.66 44.48
C ASP A 66 2.37 -2.83 44.68
N VAL A 67 2.53 -3.57 45.77
CA VAL A 67 1.67 -4.72 46.16
C VAL A 67 1.01 -4.46 47.52
N SER A 68 1.03 -3.23 48.02
CA SER A 68 0.55 -2.89 49.37
C SER A 68 -0.95 -3.09 49.57
N SER A 69 -1.72 -3.05 48.49
CA SER A 69 -3.17 -3.32 48.47
C SER A 69 -3.51 -4.82 48.45
N GLY A 70 -2.52 -5.68 48.18
CA GLY A 70 -2.71 -7.11 47.88
C GLY A 70 -2.81 -7.41 46.38
N THR A 71 -3.04 -6.41 45.54
CA THR A 71 -3.02 -6.52 44.06
C THR A 71 -1.80 -5.78 43.54
N PRO A 72 -0.92 -6.42 42.75
CA PRO A 72 0.27 -5.76 42.21
C PRO A 72 -0.12 -4.71 41.16
N THR A 73 0.47 -3.52 41.27
CA THR A 73 0.41 -2.46 40.26
C THR A 73 1.81 -1.99 39.91
N TYR A 74 1.95 -1.34 38.75
CA TYR A 74 3.17 -0.61 38.37
C TYR A 74 2.84 0.80 37.87
N ALA A 75 3.75 1.75 38.02
CA ALA A 75 3.61 3.12 37.48
C ALA A 75 4.92 3.55 36.85
N VAL A 76 4.85 4.37 35.79
CA VAL A 76 6.01 4.86 35.03
C VAL A 76 6.04 6.38 35.07
N ALA A 77 7.20 6.92 35.45
CA ALA A 77 7.47 8.35 35.43
C ALA A 77 8.73 8.66 34.64
N ILE A 78 8.68 9.72 33.83
CA ILE A 78 9.77 10.25 33.02
C ILE A 78 10.11 11.63 33.56
N ASP A 79 11.37 11.87 33.93
CA ASP A 79 11.86 13.10 34.59
C ASP A 79 11.06 13.53 35.83
N GLY A 80 10.37 12.58 36.46
CA GLY A 80 9.52 12.81 37.64
C GLY A 80 8.06 13.17 37.32
N THR A 81 7.67 13.28 36.05
CA THR A 81 6.28 13.36 35.60
C THR A 81 5.74 11.94 35.38
N THR A 82 4.57 11.62 35.94
CA THR A 82 3.92 10.32 35.73
C THR A 82 3.23 10.32 34.37
N TYR A 83 3.53 9.34 33.53
CA TYR A 83 2.89 9.13 32.23
C TYR A 83 2.03 7.85 32.20
N LEU A 84 2.37 6.86 33.04
CA LEU A 84 1.48 5.76 33.38
C LEU A 84 1.20 5.77 34.88
N GLU A 85 -0.06 5.97 35.22
CA GLU A 85 -0.60 5.86 36.58
C GLU A 85 -0.54 4.40 37.08
N PRO A 86 -0.72 4.15 38.39
CA PRO A 86 -0.70 2.80 38.96
C PRO A 86 -1.61 1.80 38.23
N SER A 87 -0.99 1.00 37.37
CA SER A 87 -1.59 0.06 36.44
C SER A 87 -1.54 -1.35 37.01
N PRO A 88 -2.68 -2.02 37.24
CA PRO A 88 -2.71 -3.37 37.83
C PRO A 88 -2.14 -4.46 36.91
N LEU A 89 -1.66 -5.53 37.53
CA LEU A 89 -1.19 -6.76 36.89
C LEU A 89 -2.01 -7.96 37.39
N GLY A 90 -2.41 -8.84 36.49
CA GLY A 90 -3.12 -10.05 36.89
C GLY A 90 -3.57 -10.95 35.76
N PHE A 91 -4.13 -12.10 36.12
CA PHE A 91 -4.51 -13.16 35.20
C PHE A 91 -5.73 -13.92 35.71
N ASP A 92 -6.67 -14.21 34.82
CA ASP A 92 -7.78 -15.13 35.06
C ASP A 92 -7.51 -16.48 34.42
N PHE A 93 -7.92 -17.57 35.09
CA PHE A 93 -7.65 -18.93 34.63
C PHE A 93 -8.91 -19.81 34.65
N ARG A 94 -9.02 -20.70 33.66
CA ARG A 94 -10.11 -21.70 33.57
C ARG A 94 -10.06 -22.74 34.67
N ASN A 95 -8.84 -23.12 35.03
CA ASN A 95 -8.57 -24.31 35.82
C ASN A 95 -8.07 -24.01 37.24
N GLN A 96 -8.01 -22.73 37.64
CA GLN A 96 -7.59 -22.28 38.96
C GLN A 96 -8.09 -20.85 39.26
N PRO A 97 -8.05 -20.36 40.51
CA PRO A 97 -8.45 -18.98 40.82
C PRO A 97 -7.59 -17.94 40.10
N SER A 98 -8.09 -16.70 39.94
CA SER A 98 -7.33 -15.57 39.42
C SER A 98 -6.06 -15.29 40.26
N PHE A 99 -5.02 -14.74 39.64
CA PHE A 99 -3.78 -14.33 40.29
C PHE A 99 -3.56 -12.84 40.05
N GLY A 100 -3.52 -12.02 41.10
CA GLY A 100 -3.49 -10.56 40.96
C GLY A 100 -4.85 -9.97 40.59
N ALA A 101 -4.87 -8.97 39.70
CA ALA A 101 -6.10 -8.35 39.22
C ALA A 101 -6.95 -9.31 38.34
N ALA A 102 -8.27 -9.24 38.51
CA ALA A 102 -9.25 -9.99 37.72
C ALA A 102 -10.02 -9.06 36.77
N GLY A 103 -10.46 -9.57 35.62
CA GLY A 103 -11.14 -8.80 34.57
C GLY A 103 -12.53 -8.27 34.96
N ASP A 104 -13.15 -8.82 36.01
CA ASP A 104 -14.44 -8.33 36.54
C ASP A 104 -14.29 -7.17 37.54
N GLY A 105 -13.08 -6.61 37.66
CA GLY A 105 -12.74 -5.57 38.62
C GLY A 105 -12.51 -6.09 40.05
N SER A 106 -12.59 -7.40 40.27
CA SER A 106 -12.17 -8.04 41.53
C SER A 106 -10.68 -8.36 41.54
N SER A 107 -10.24 -9.13 42.53
CA SER A 107 -8.85 -9.60 42.65
C SER A 107 -8.82 -11.04 43.14
N GLY A 108 -7.77 -11.75 42.73
CA GLY A 108 -7.41 -13.04 43.30
C GLY A 108 -6.96 -12.93 44.76
N PRO A 109 -6.45 -14.03 45.36
CA PRO A 109 -5.86 -13.99 46.69
C PRO A 109 -4.79 -12.90 46.81
N ASN A 110 -4.80 -12.16 47.93
CA ASN A 110 -3.83 -11.09 48.17
C ASN A 110 -2.39 -11.59 48.01
N LEU A 111 -1.60 -10.88 47.23
CA LEU A 111 -0.19 -11.12 47.03
C LEU A 111 0.66 -10.35 48.05
N THR A 112 1.80 -10.94 48.41
CA THR A 112 2.86 -10.26 49.16
C THR A 112 4.18 -10.38 48.41
N VAL A 113 5.05 -9.39 48.58
CA VAL A 113 6.45 -9.49 48.17
C VAL A 113 7.16 -10.46 49.12
N THR A 114 7.94 -11.37 48.55
CA THR A 114 8.70 -12.40 49.29
C THR A 114 10.20 -12.13 49.29
N GLY A 115 10.65 -11.28 48.38
CA GLY A 115 12.01 -10.82 48.23
C GLY A 115 12.15 -10.01 46.94
N SER A 116 13.32 -9.40 46.74
CA SER A 116 13.64 -8.70 45.50
C SER A 116 15.13 -8.81 45.18
N GLU A 117 15.42 -8.96 43.90
CA GLU A 117 16.76 -8.94 43.35
C GLU A 117 16.95 -7.74 42.44
N ARG A 118 18.14 -7.15 42.48
CA ARG A 118 18.49 -5.95 41.70
C ARG A 118 19.83 -6.16 41.02
N ARG A 119 19.91 -5.81 39.75
CA ARG A 119 21.12 -5.92 38.94
C ARG A 119 21.24 -4.67 38.08
N SER A 120 22.46 -4.30 37.77
CA SER A 120 22.78 -3.29 36.77
C SER A 120 23.69 -4.00 35.78
N GLU A 121 23.24 -4.11 34.55
CA GLU A 121 23.86 -4.92 33.51
C GLU A 121 23.91 -4.12 32.22
N THR A 122 24.76 -4.57 31.32
CA THR A 122 24.87 -4.04 29.96
C THR A 122 24.50 -5.18 29.04
N GLU A 123 23.53 -4.95 28.17
CA GLU A 123 23.20 -5.86 27.09
C GLU A 123 24.02 -5.48 25.86
N GLU A 124 24.69 -6.45 25.25
CA GLU A 124 25.50 -6.28 24.03
C GLU A 124 24.98 -7.28 22.98
N TRP A 125 24.78 -6.83 21.76
CA TRP A 125 24.35 -7.65 20.62
C TRP A 125 25.07 -7.20 19.35
N GLU A 126 25.69 -8.14 18.64
CA GLU A 126 26.20 -7.95 17.28
C GLU A 126 25.16 -8.58 16.32
N PRO A 127 24.32 -7.78 15.63
CA PRO A 127 23.35 -8.31 14.69
C PRO A 127 24.02 -9.05 13.54
N VAL A 128 23.42 -10.15 13.07
CA VAL A 128 23.82 -10.77 11.79
C VAL A 128 23.59 -9.75 10.65
N TRP A 129 22.47 -9.05 10.73
CA TRP A 129 22.16 -7.83 9.98
C TRP A 129 21.13 -7.02 10.79
N GLY A 130 21.01 -5.72 10.54
CA GLY A 130 20.06 -4.87 11.25
C GLY A 130 20.23 -3.39 10.94
N ALA A 131 19.79 -2.55 11.89
CA ALA A 131 19.92 -1.09 11.84
C ALA A 131 21.29 -0.56 12.31
N TYR A 132 22.08 -1.42 12.98
CA TYR A 132 23.39 -1.12 13.54
C TYR A 132 24.33 -2.33 13.41
N ASP A 133 25.64 -2.10 13.39
CA ASP A 133 26.67 -3.15 13.42
C ASP A 133 26.90 -3.72 14.82
N GLU A 134 26.75 -2.88 15.85
CA GLU A 134 26.85 -3.22 17.26
C GLU A 134 25.77 -2.47 18.06
N VAL A 135 25.04 -3.19 18.91
CA VAL A 135 24.04 -2.63 19.83
C VAL A 135 24.54 -2.82 21.25
N THR A 136 24.53 -1.75 22.04
CA THR A 136 24.86 -1.79 23.46
C THR A 136 23.91 -0.90 24.25
N ALA A 137 23.30 -1.45 25.30
CA ALA A 137 22.45 -0.67 26.20
C ALA A 137 22.63 -1.10 27.65
N ASP A 138 22.82 -0.11 28.53
CA ASP A 138 22.78 -0.34 29.97
C ASP A 138 21.32 -0.46 30.43
N TYR A 139 21.06 -1.36 31.38
CA TYR A 139 19.77 -1.42 32.06
C TYR A 139 19.92 -1.72 33.55
N ASN A 140 18.92 -1.28 34.31
CA ASN A 140 18.73 -1.73 35.69
C ASN A 140 17.58 -2.73 35.74
N ALA A 141 17.85 -3.92 36.28
CA ALA A 141 16.85 -4.95 36.50
C ALA A 141 16.35 -4.97 37.94
N LEU A 142 15.06 -5.29 38.08
CA LEU A 142 14.39 -5.58 39.33
C LEU A 142 13.55 -6.84 39.16
N VAL A 143 13.82 -7.87 39.96
CA VAL A 143 12.97 -9.07 40.04
C VAL A 143 12.27 -9.05 41.39
N VAL A 144 10.94 -9.09 41.39
CA VAL A 144 10.10 -9.08 42.59
C VAL A 144 9.42 -10.44 42.74
N GLY A 145 9.74 -11.17 43.82
CA GLY A 145 9.09 -12.45 44.10
C GLY A 145 7.72 -12.24 44.73
N LEU A 146 6.66 -12.82 44.17
CA LEU A 146 5.27 -12.70 44.60
C LEU A 146 4.75 -14.04 45.15
N GLU A 147 3.97 -14.00 46.23
CA GLU A 147 3.28 -15.17 46.79
C GLU A 147 1.88 -14.81 47.26
N GLU A 148 0.91 -15.70 47.01
CA GLU A 148 -0.42 -15.61 47.59
C GLU A 148 -0.40 -15.85 49.10
N THR A 149 -1.00 -14.91 49.84
CA THR A 149 -1.11 -14.98 51.30
C THR A 149 -2.19 -15.96 51.79
N GLU A 150 -3.07 -16.40 50.89
CA GLU A 150 -4.12 -17.40 51.12
C GLU A 150 -4.01 -18.54 50.10
N GLY A 151 -4.69 -19.67 50.35
CA GLY A 151 -4.62 -20.82 49.44
C GLY A 151 -5.15 -20.46 48.04
N PRO A 152 -4.49 -20.88 46.95
CA PRO A 152 -3.54 -22.00 46.88
C PRO A 152 -2.07 -21.72 47.24
N GLY A 153 -1.64 -20.48 47.44
CA GLY A 153 -0.25 -20.18 47.82
C GLY A 153 0.72 -20.21 46.63
N ARG A 154 0.24 -19.85 45.44
CA ARG A 154 1.04 -19.83 44.20
C ARG A 154 2.11 -18.73 44.27
N THR A 155 3.18 -18.96 43.53
CA THR A 155 4.35 -18.08 43.47
C THR A 155 4.73 -17.76 42.03
N ALA A 156 5.09 -16.50 41.80
CA ALA A 156 5.56 -16.01 40.52
C ALA A 156 6.61 -14.92 40.74
N ASN A 157 7.43 -14.65 39.73
CA ASN A 157 8.35 -13.50 39.74
C ASN A 157 7.86 -12.45 38.74
N LEU A 158 7.84 -11.17 39.15
CA LEU A 158 7.73 -10.04 38.23
C LEU A 158 9.15 -9.56 37.89
N GLU A 159 9.55 -9.71 36.64
CA GLU A 159 10.84 -9.23 36.12
C GLU A 159 10.63 -7.89 35.43
N LEU A 160 11.45 -6.89 35.78
CA LEU A 160 11.51 -5.60 35.10
C LEU A 160 12.94 -5.31 34.65
N ARG A 161 13.10 -4.78 33.45
CA ARG A 161 14.32 -4.17 32.93
C ARG A 161 14.01 -2.75 32.50
N VAL A 162 14.79 -1.78 32.97
CA VAL A 162 14.60 -0.36 32.65
C VAL A 162 15.88 0.17 32.01
N PHE A 163 15.76 0.53 30.74
CA PHE A 163 16.78 1.14 29.89
C PHE A 163 16.58 2.66 29.90
N ASP A 164 17.50 3.41 29.29
CA ASP A 164 17.37 4.87 29.17
C ASP A 164 16.30 5.28 28.12
N ASP A 165 15.94 4.38 27.22
CA ASP A 165 14.98 4.55 26.11
C ASP A 165 13.69 3.73 26.29
N GLY A 166 13.46 3.14 27.47
CA GLY A 166 12.22 2.43 27.76
C GLY A 166 12.32 1.37 28.84
N LEU A 167 11.29 0.53 28.92
CA LEU A 167 11.23 -0.59 29.85
C LEU A 167 10.57 -1.83 29.25
N GLY A 168 10.97 -2.99 29.78
CA GLY A 168 10.28 -4.25 29.57
C GLY A 168 9.93 -4.90 30.91
N PHE A 169 8.75 -5.50 31.01
CA PHE A 169 8.41 -6.36 32.15
C PHE A 169 7.67 -7.64 31.74
N ARG A 170 7.82 -8.71 32.53
CA ARG A 170 7.12 -9.98 32.33
C ARG A 170 6.86 -10.71 33.64
N VAL A 171 5.93 -11.67 33.61
CA VAL A 171 5.64 -12.55 34.75
C VAL A 171 6.17 -13.95 34.46
N VAL A 172 6.99 -14.48 35.37
CA VAL A 172 7.54 -15.83 35.32
C VAL A 172 6.79 -16.73 36.30
N PHE A 173 6.20 -17.79 35.78
CA PHE A 173 5.46 -18.80 36.53
C PHE A 173 6.36 -20.00 36.83
N ASP A 174 6.54 -20.32 38.11
CA ASP A 174 7.34 -21.48 38.51
C ASP A 174 6.58 -22.81 38.41
N GLU A 175 7.28 -23.94 38.58
CA GLU A 175 6.70 -25.29 38.55
C GLU A 175 5.51 -25.49 39.50
N SER A 176 5.45 -24.72 40.59
CA SER A 176 4.41 -24.84 41.62
C SER A 176 3.18 -23.98 41.34
N PHE A 177 3.21 -23.12 40.31
CA PHE A 177 2.14 -22.19 39.98
C PHE A 177 0.86 -22.89 39.50
N ALA A 178 0.99 -24.03 38.80
CA ALA A 178 -0.15 -24.77 38.28
C ALA A 178 -0.72 -25.74 39.33
N SER A 179 -2.01 -25.56 39.67
CA SER A 179 -2.68 -26.37 40.69
C SER A 179 -3.15 -27.76 40.20
N ASN A 180 -3.19 -28.00 38.89
CA ASN A 180 -3.71 -29.23 38.28
C ASN A 180 -2.89 -29.68 37.06
N ALA A 181 -2.25 -30.85 37.15
CA ALA A 181 -1.50 -31.51 36.06
C ALA A 181 -0.36 -30.72 35.40
N GLY A 182 0.15 -29.65 36.04
CA GLY A 182 1.27 -28.85 35.52
C GLY A 182 0.90 -27.85 34.42
N LYS A 183 -0.39 -27.58 34.18
CA LYS A 183 -0.84 -26.57 33.20
C LYS A 183 -1.57 -25.40 33.83
N ALA A 184 -1.30 -24.19 33.35
CA ALA A 184 -2.08 -22.98 33.63
C ALA A 184 -2.82 -22.57 32.35
N VAL A 185 -4.16 -22.53 32.40
CA VAL A 185 -5.00 -22.23 31.23
C VAL A 185 -5.65 -20.87 31.42
N LEU A 186 -5.18 -19.86 30.67
CA LEU A 186 -5.55 -18.46 30.81
C LEU A 186 -6.87 -18.18 30.08
N GLU A 187 -7.76 -17.45 30.75
CA GLU A 187 -8.94 -16.81 30.16
C GLU A 187 -8.69 -15.34 29.80
N SER A 188 -7.84 -14.67 30.56
CA SER A 188 -7.40 -13.30 30.25
C SER A 188 -6.08 -12.99 30.95
N GLU A 189 -5.35 -12.04 30.36
CA GLU A 189 -4.29 -11.30 31.02
C GLU A 189 -4.83 -9.89 31.29
N ASN A 190 -4.86 -9.48 32.56
CA ASN A 190 -5.46 -8.22 33.01
C ASN A 190 -4.39 -7.15 33.31
N THR A 191 -3.22 -7.26 32.66
CA THR A 191 -2.14 -6.28 32.69
C THR A 191 -2.62 -4.97 32.09
N ALA A 192 -2.59 -3.89 32.87
CA ALA A 192 -3.12 -2.59 32.48
C ALA A 192 -2.04 -1.59 32.02
N PHE A 193 -2.52 -0.57 31.32
CA PHE A 193 -1.78 0.62 30.92
C PHE A 193 -2.70 1.83 31.15
N ALA A 194 -2.59 2.43 32.33
CA ALA A 194 -3.37 3.61 32.72
C ALA A 194 -2.61 4.87 32.32
N PHE A 195 -2.86 5.41 31.13
CA PHE A 195 -2.27 6.67 30.68
C PHE A 195 -2.72 7.82 31.59
N ALA A 196 -1.79 8.73 31.89
CA ALA A 196 -2.05 9.80 32.86
C ALA A 196 -2.90 10.95 32.29
N ASP A 197 -3.02 11.04 30.98
CA ASP A 197 -3.85 12.01 30.25
C ASP A 197 -4.37 11.41 28.94
N ASP A 198 -5.23 12.16 28.27
CA ASP A 198 -5.83 11.80 26.98
C ASP A 198 -4.91 12.19 25.80
N TYR A 199 -3.83 11.42 25.66
CA TYR A 199 -2.79 11.65 24.65
C TYR A 199 -3.28 11.40 23.22
N THR A 200 -2.72 12.11 22.24
CA THR A 200 -2.87 11.79 20.81
C THR A 200 -2.20 10.45 20.53
N ALA A 201 -2.89 9.57 19.79
CA ALA A 201 -2.49 8.20 19.51
C ALA A 201 -2.57 7.89 18.02
N TRP A 202 -1.57 7.15 17.51
CA TRP A 202 -1.59 6.53 16.19
C TRP A 202 -1.79 5.03 16.34
N TRP A 203 -2.90 4.52 15.80
CA TRP A 203 -3.34 3.16 16.07
C TRP A 203 -4.14 2.54 14.93
N ILE A 204 -4.24 1.21 14.94
CA ILE A 204 -5.16 0.45 14.09
C ILE A 204 -6.02 -0.44 14.97
N ARG A 205 -7.26 -0.74 14.54
CA ARG A 205 -8.15 -1.63 15.29
C ARG A 205 -7.53 -3.01 15.44
N ASN A 206 -7.77 -3.64 16.59
CA ASN A 206 -7.26 -4.96 16.94
C ASN A 206 -7.93 -6.13 16.17
N GLU A 207 -8.01 -6.04 14.84
CA GLU A 207 -8.57 -7.07 13.97
C GLU A 207 -7.66 -8.30 13.88
N VAL A 208 -8.23 -9.49 14.08
CA VAL A 208 -7.46 -10.75 14.17
C VAL A 208 -7.69 -11.70 12.99
N THR A 209 -8.53 -11.25 12.07
CA THR A 209 -8.86 -11.78 10.73
C THR A 209 -8.99 -10.57 9.80
N ASN A 210 -9.12 -10.74 8.47
CA ASN A 210 -9.21 -9.64 7.50
C ASN A 210 -10.04 -8.44 8.05
N PRO A 211 -9.52 -7.20 8.12
CA PRO A 211 -8.23 -6.71 7.57
C PRO A 211 -6.97 -6.96 8.40
N ARG A 212 -7.01 -7.68 9.53
CA ARG A 212 -5.82 -8.04 10.33
C ARG A 212 -4.97 -6.81 10.71
N PHE A 213 -3.77 -6.69 10.15
CA PHE A 213 -2.87 -5.55 10.30
C PHE A 213 -2.85 -4.62 9.07
N GLU A 214 -3.51 -5.01 7.97
CA GLU A 214 -3.59 -4.26 6.71
C GLU A 214 -4.66 -3.17 6.79
N GLN A 215 -4.42 -2.18 7.65
CA GLN A 215 -5.30 -1.06 7.93
C GLN A 215 -4.51 0.25 7.87
N GLU A 216 -5.16 1.34 7.49
CA GLU A 216 -4.62 2.69 7.74
C GLU A 216 -4.66 3.01 9.23
N TYR A 217 -3.71 3.85 9.63
CA TYR A 217 -3.58 4.30 11.02
C TYR A 217 -4.54 5.45 11.26
N GLU A 218 -5.30 5.39 12.34
CA GLU A 218 -6.08 6.51 12.83
C GLU A 218 -5.22 7.37 13.76
N GLU A 219 -5.32 8.70 13.62
CA GLU A 219 -4.82 9.67 14.59
C GLU A 219 -5.99 10.23 15.42
N THR A 220 -6.07 9.83 16.69
CA THR A 220 -7.12 10.30 17.59
C THR A 220 -6.63 10.42 19.03
N PRO A 221 -7.30 11.17 19.92
CA PRO A 221 -7.10 11.04 21.36
C PRO A 221 -7.36 9.60 21.84
N LEU A 222 -6.61 9.12 22.83
CA LEU A 222 -6.78 7.78 23.42
C LEU A 222 -8.23 7.45 23.80
N SER A 223 -8.99 8.43 24.28
CA SER A 223 -10.39 8.26 24.68
C SER A 223 -11.35 7.97 23.52
N GLU A 224 -10.93 8.22 22.28
CA GLU A 224 -11.72 7.94 21.07
C GLU A 224 -11.46 6.53 20.51
N ILE A 225 -10.42 5.83 21.00
CA ILE A 225 -10.23 4.42 20.67
C ILE A 225 -11.41 3.61 21.23
N PRO A 226 -12.20 2.93 20.38
CA PRO A 226 -13.43 2.30 20.80
C PRO A 226 -13.18 1.08 21.68
N GLY A 227 -13.90 1.00 22.80
CA GLY A 227 -13.94 -0.15 23.67
C GLY A 227 -15.07 -1.12 23.35
N GLY A 228 -15.38 -1.99 24.32
CA GLY A 228 -16.51 -2.91 24.25
C GLY A 228 -16.12 -4.30 23.77
N ARG A 229 -17.12 -5.11 23.39
CA ARG A 229 -16.93 -6.52 23.03
C ARG A 229 -17.51 -6.83 21.66
N ARG A 230 -16.74 -7.54 20.85
CA ARG A 230 -17.13 -8.03 19.51
C ARG A 230 -16.88 -9.52 19.38
N GLU A 231 -17.56 -10.14 18.43
CA GLU A 231 -17.33 -11.54 18.07
C GLU A 231 -16.25 -11.62 16.97
N THR A 232 -15.28 -12.52 17.11
CA THR A 232 -14.22 -12.71 16.10
C THR A 232 -14.58 -13.82 15.12
N ARG A 233 -14.13 -13.71 13.87
CA ARG A 233 -14.16 -14.81 12.89
C ARG A 233 -13.01 -15.81 13.15
N PRO A 234 -13.11 -17.06 12.68
CA PRO A 234 -14.30 -17.72 12.12
C PRO A 234 -15.29 -18.22 13.18
N THR A 235 -14.91 -18.19 14.46
CA THR A 235 -15.54 -18.99 15.52
C THR A 235 -16.69 -18.30 16.25
N GLY A 236 -16.86 -16.99 16.07
CA GLY A 236 -17.73 -16.19 16.92
C GLY A 236 -17.28 -16.25 18.37
N THR A 237 -15.96 -16.12 18.58
CA THR A 237 -15.40 -16.09 19.93
C THR A 237 -15.32 -14.63 20.39
N PRO A 238 -15.83 -14.28 21.58
CA PRO A 238 -15.86 -12.89 21.97
C PRO A 238 -14.46 -12.35 22.35
N MET A 239 -14.11 -11.16 21.88
CA MET A 239 -12.88 -10.41 22.16
C MET A 239 -13.22 -8.94 22.47
N GLN A 240 -12.39 -8.27 23.28
CA GLN A 240 -12.55 -6.83 23.50
C GLN A 240 -12.11 -6.04 22.27
N THR A 241 -12.84 -4.99 21.93
CA THR A 241 -12.45 -4.03 20.89
C THR A 241 -11.38 -3.09 21.44
N GLY A 242 -10.44 -2.70 20.59
CA GLY A 242 -9.38 -1.75 20.93
C GLY A 242 -8.34 -1.67 19.82
N ALA A 243 -7.09 -1.44 20.20
CA ALA A 243 -5.97 -1.21 19.29
C ALA A 243 -4.97 -2.37 19.25
N HIS A 244 -4.39 -2.63 18.08
CA HIS A 244 -3.18 -3.45 17.99
C HIS A 244 -1.99 -2.75 18.64
N THR A 245 -0.89 -3.49 18.79
CA THR A 245 0.40 -2.91 19.16
C THR A 245 1.41 -3.10 18.03
N PRO A 246 2.37 -2.17 17.80
CA PRO A 246 2.70 -1.01 18.63
C PRO A 246 1.62 0.08 18.63
N LEU A 247 1.15 0.48 19.83
CA LEU A 247 0.28 1.64 20.03
C LEU A 247 1.18 2.81 20.43
N THR A 248 1.28 3.81 19.57
CA THR A 248 2.18 4.97 19.78
C THR A 248 1.37 6.19 20.18
N VAL A 249 1.87 6.95 21.15
CA VAL A 249 1.23 8.17 21.64
C VAL A 249 2.24 9.32 21.76
N GLU A 250 1.77 10.53 21.48
CA GLU A 250 2.43 11.77 21.84
C GLU A 250 1.87 12.27 23.18
N ALA A 251 2.75 12.45 24.16
CA ALA A 251 2.37 12.71 25.53
C ALA A 251 2.94 14.03 26.08
N GLY A 252 2.10 14.76 26.82
CA GLY A 252 2.48 16.00 27.51
C GLY A 252 2.78 17.16 26.56
N ASP A 253 1.96 17.34 25.52
CA ASP A 253 2.12 18.40 24.50
C ASP A 253 3.50 18.35 23.81
N GLY A 254 3.93 17.16 23.37
CA GLY A 254 5.22 16.95 22.68
C GLY A 254 6.44 16.76 23.60
N ASP A 255 6.27 16.68 24.92
CA ASP A 255 7.38 16.49 25.86
C ASP A 255 7.94 15.05 25.87
N ALA A 256 7.14 14.05 25.49
CA ALA A 256 7.53 12.65 25.41
C ALA A 256 6.69 11.87 24.39
N TYR A 257 7.29 10.83 23.81
CA TYR A 257 6.62 9.86 22.94
C TYR A 257 6.72 8.48 23.58
N LEU A 258 5.61 7.74 23.62
CA LEU A 258 5.55 6.40 24.19
C LEU A 258 5.01 5.42 23.15
N SER A 259 5.60 4.24 23.05
CA SER A 259 5.03 3.14 22.25
C SER A 259 4.89 1.87 23.07
N VAL A 260 3.66 1.36 23.20
CA VAL A 260 3.35 0.15 23.96
C VAL A 260 3.32 -1.04 23.02
N HIS A 261 4.13 -2.06 23.30
CA HIS A 261 4.26 -3.27 22.49
C HIS A 261 4.63 -4.51 23.32
N GLU A 262 5.10 -5.57 22.67
CA GLU A 262 5.60 -6.77 23.32
C GLU A 262 6.89 -7.29 22.65
N ALA A 263 7.69 -8.08 23.38
CA ALA A 263 8.92 -8.67 22.87
C ALA A 263 9.07 -10.14 23.28
N GLY A 264 9.65 -10.95 22.39
CA GLY A 264 9.88 -12.38 22.60
C GLY A 264 8.58 -13.18 22.69
N LEU A 265 7.66 -12.99 21.74
CA LEU A 265 6.41 -13.75 21.65
C LEU A 265 6.69 -15.20 21.26
N GLU A 266 6.47 -16.10 22.21
CA GLU A 266 6.77 -17.53 22.08
C GLU A 266 5.81 -18.33 22.96
N ASP A 267 5.14 -19.34 22.38
CA ASP A 267 4.17 -20.21 23.10
C ASP A 267 3.10 -19.43 23.87
N TYR A 268 2.66 -18.30 23.31
CA TYR A 268 1.69 -17.38 23.89
C TYR A 268 0.83 -16.77 22.77
N ALA A 269 -0.36 -16.27 23.10
CA ALA A 269 -1.19 -15.54 22.15
C ALA A 269 -0.73 -14.08 22.03
N ALA A 270 -0.88 -13.47 20.86
CA ALA A 270 -0.54 -12.07 20.67
C ALA A 270 -1.35 -11.14 21.59
N ALA A 271 -0.70 -10.08 22.09
CA ALA A 271 -1.33 -9.06 22.91
C ALA A 271 -1.77 -7.85 22.08
N THR A 272 -3.00 -7.41 22.30
CA THR A 272 -3.54 -6.12 21.86
C THR A 272 -3.91 -5.30 23.10
N LEU A 273 -4.36 -4.06 22.92
CA LEU A 273 -4.82 -3.20 24.01
C LEU A 273 -6.30 -2.88 23.82
N ALA A 274 -7.07 -2.95 24.91
CA ALA A 274 -8.48 -2.60 24.90
C ALA A 274 -8.79 -1.59 26.03
N PRO A 275 -9.54 -0.51 25.75
CA PRO A 275 -10.07 0.36 26.79
C PRO A 275 -10.90 -0.44 27.79
N ARG A 276 -10.81 -0.09 29.08
CA ARG A 276 -11.59 -0.77 30.13
C ARG A 276 -13.07 -0.42 30.16
N VAL A 277 -13.47 0.62 29.45
CA VAL A 277 -14.84 1.11 29.36
C VAL A 277 -15.31 0.99 27.91
N ASP A 278 -16.56 0.59 27.71
CA ASP A 278 -17.12 0.30 26.38
C ASP A 278 -17.08 1.52 25.43
N GLU A 279 -17.16 2.74 25.95
CA GLU A 279 -17.16 3.99 25.17
C GLU A 279 -15.75 4.47 24.78
N GLY A 280 -14.67 3.88 25.31
CA GLY A 280 -13.30 4.43 25.24
C GLY A 280 -12.88 5.11 26.55
N ASP A 281 -11.58 5.09 26.87
CA ASP A 281 -10.96 5.76 28.04
C ASP A 281 -9.43 5.74 27.91
N THR A 282 -8.73 6.45 28.80
CA THR A 282 -7.27 6.48 28.95
C THR A 282 -6.69 5.26 29.70
N GLU A 283 -7.54 4.39 30.26
CA GLU A 283 -7.12 3.16 30.94
C GLU A 283 -7.33 1.93 30.07
N PHE A 284 -6.24 1.34 29.59
CA PHE A 284 -6.22 0.15 28.74
C PHE A 284 -5.88 -1.11 29.54
N THR A 285 -6.30 -2.25 29.04
CA THR A 285 -5.87 -3.59 29.47
C THR A 285 -5.37 -4.40 28.29
N THR A 286 -4.49 -5.36 28.57
CA THR A 286 -4.10 -6.36 27.60
C THR A 286 -5.32 -7.19 27.19
N GLU A 287 -5.54 -7.37 25.89
CA GLU A 287 -6.49 -8.34 25.35
C GLU A 287 -5.69 -9.33 24.50
N LEU A 288 -5.68 -10.59 24.92
CA LEU A 288 -5.00 -11.66 24.18
C LEU A 288 -5.92 -12.22 23.10
N THR A 289 -5.36 -12.63 21.96
CA THR A 289 -6.17 -13.23 20.91
C THR A 289 -6.66 -14.65 21.30
N PRO A 290 -7.97 -14.96 21.16
CA PRO A 290 -8.52 -16.21 21.67
C PRO A 290 -8.32 -17.42 20.73
N LEU A 291 -8.26 -18.61 21.31
CA LEU A 291 -8.56 -19.89 20.64
C LEU A 291 -10.08 -20.07 20.46
N PRO A 292 -10.53 -21.03 19.62
CA PRO A 292 -11.95 -21.23 19.31
C PRO A 292 -12.82 -21.49 20.53
N ASP A 293 -12.28 -22.20 21.53
CA ASP A 293 -12.98 -22.50 22.77
C ASP A 293 -12.98 -21.33 23.78
N GLY A 294 -12.40 -20.18 23.42
CA GLY A 294 -12.22 -18.98 24.23
C GLY A 294 -11.02 -19.00 25.18
N THR A 295 -10.23 -20.08 25.20
CA THR A 295 -8.93 -20.09 25.91
C THR A 295 -8.03 -19.06 25.25
N LYS A 296 -7.27 -18.27 26.01
CA LYS A 296 -6.28 -17.37 25.41
C LYS A 296 -4.93 -18.06 25.28
N VAL A 297 -4.49 -18.71 26.35
CA VAL A 297 -3.20 -19.41 26.39
C VAL A 297 -3.30 -20.67 27.25
N SER A 298 -2.65 -21.75 26.84
CA SER A 298 -2.46 -22.97 27.63
C SER A 298 -0.97 -23.21 27.86
N LEU A 299 -0.50 -22.94 29.08
CA LEU A 299 0.92 -22.98 29.44
C LEU A 299 1.29 -24.25 30.21
N GLU A 300 2.36 -24.92 29.82
CA GLU A 300 3.08 -25.87 30.67
C GLU A 300 4.10 -25.11 31.52
N VAL A 301 4.07 -25.28 32.85
CA VAL A 301 4.98 -24.59 33.78
C VAL A 301 6.23 -25.42 34.08
N PRO A 302 7.42 -24.80 34.28
CA PRO A 302 7.65 -23.36 34.38
C PRO A 302 7.59 -22.65 33.02
N ASN A 303 7.04 -21.44 33.00
CA ASN A 303 6.89 -20.64 31.79
C ASN A 303 6.92 -19.13 32.10
N ALA A 304 6.88 -18.27 31.10
CA ALA A 304 6.81 -16.83 31.26
C ALA A 304 5.89 -16.20 30.22
N THR A 305 5.27 -15.07 30.55
CA THR A 305 4.67 -14.20 29.54
C THR A 305 5.76 -13.67 28.59
N PRO A 306 5.40 -13.27 27.36
CA PRO A 306 6.24 -12.34 26.60
C PRO A 306 6.50 -11.07 27.41
N TRP A 307 7.54 -10.34 27.06
CA TRP A 307 7.77 -9.02 27.65
C TRP A 307 6.67 -8.07 27.18
N ARG A 308 6.17 -7.23 28.07
CA ARG A 308 5.36 -6.06 27.73
C ARG A 308 6.29 -4.87 27.76
N THR A 309 6.32 -4.10 26.69
CA THR A 309 7.32 -3.07 26.45
C THR A 309 6.68 -1.70 26.37
N ILE A 310 7.41 -0.70 26.85
CA ILE A 310 7.08 0.71 26.66
C ILE A 310 8.38 1.38 26.20
N GLN A 311 8.49 1.67 24.91
CA GLN A 311 9.54 2.53 24.37
C GLN A 311 9.23 3.98 24.73
N ILE A 312 10.28 4.77 25.00
CA ILE A 312 10.15 6.14 25.47
C ILE A 312 11.16 7.02 24.71
N GLY A 313 10.65 8.04 24.01
CA GLY A 313 11.43 9.05 23.29
C GLY A 313 11.13 10.47 23.75
N ARG A 314 12.00 11.42 23.42
CA ARG A 314 11.76 12.89 23.56
C ARG A 314 11.48 13.56 22.23
N ARG A 315 11.81 12.89 21.14
CA ARG A 315 11.45 13.20 19.77
C ARG A 315 10.91 11.93 19.11
N PRO A 316 10.09 12.02 18.06
CA PRO A 316 9.59 10.84 17.36
C PRO A 316 10.71 9.88 16.94
N GLY A 317 11.82 10.43 16.42
CA GLY A 317 12.96 9.66 15.97
C GLY A 317 13.67 8.81 17.04
N ASP A 318 13.54 9.18 18.32
CA ASP A 318 14.13 8.40 19.42
C ASP A 318 13.45 7.02 19.55
N LEU A 319 12.18 6.89 19.14
CA LEU A 319 11.47 5.60 19.12
C LEU A 319 12.06 4.65 18.08
N ILE A 320 12.40 5.15 16.88
CA ILE A 320 12.97 4.35 15.79
C ILE A 320 14.42 3.95 16.10
N GLU A 321 15.20 4.85 16.69
CA GLU A 321 16.60 4.58 17.04
C GLU A 321 16.73 3.56 18.19
N SER A 322 15.71 3.40 19.02
CA SER A 322 15.67 2.44 20.12
C SER A 322 15.79 0.98 19.65
N GLN A 323 16.53 0.17 20.40
CA GLN A 323 16.68 -1.27 20.16
C GLN A 323 16.03 -2.10 21.29
N LEU A 324 15.07 -1.52 22.02
CA LEU A 324 14.46 -2.16 23.19
C LEU A 324 13.84 -3.53 22.88
N VAL A 325 13.08 -3.65 21.78
CA VAL A 325 12.38 -4.88 21.40
C VAL A 325 13.36 -6.05 21.17
N PRO A 326 14.36 -5.95 20.27
CA PRO A 326 15.35 -7.02 20.11
C PRO A 326 16.20 -7.25 21.38
N LEU A 327 16.55 -6.22 22.15
CA LEU A 327 17.34 -6.39 23.38
C LEU A 327 16.62 -7.16 24.50
N LEU A 328 15.29 -7.24 24.44
CA LEU A 328 14.48 -8.06 25.36
C LEU A 328 14.24 -9.49 24.87
N SER A 329 14.42 -9.74 23.57
CA SER A 329 14.33 -11.06 22.96
C SER A 329 15.55 -11.94 23.27
N SER A 330 15.38 -13.25 23.13
CA SER A 330 16.47 -14.21 23.33
C SER A 330 17.60 -14.01 22.32
N ASP A 331 18.82 -14.41 22.70
CA ASP A 331 19.96 -14.51 21.79
C ASP A 331 19.68 -15.44 20.60
N LEU A 332 20.60 -15.43 19.63
CA LEU A 332 20.58 -16.29 18.45
C LEU A 332 20.27 -17.75 18.81
N GLU A 333 19.25 -18.33 18.18
CA GLU A 333 18.93 -19.76 18.32
C GLU A 333 19.88 -20.59 17.47
N GLU A 334 21.09 -20.82 18.00
CA GLU A 334 22.16 -21.57 17.33
C GLU A 334 21.73 -22.99 16.90
N SER A 335 20.77 -23.59 17.60
CA SER A 335 20.34 -24.97 17.33
C SER A 335 19.43 -25.11 16.12
N ALA A 336 18.81 -24.01 15.67
CA ALA A 336 18.00 -23.97 14.46
C ALA A 336 18.85 -23.90 13.18
N LEU A 337 20.11 -23.46 13.28
CA LEU A 337 20.98 -23.24 12.14
C LEU A 337 21.77 -24.51 11.74
N PRO A 338 22.11 -24.67 10.44
CA PRO A 338 23.11 -25.64 10.04
C PRO A 338 24.47 -25.28 10.64
N THR A 339 25.40 -26.25 10.65
CA THR A 339 26.74 -26.03 11.20
C THR A 339 27.83 -26.21 10.15
N VAL A 340 28.81 -25.31 10.18
CA VAL A 340 30.06 -25.39 9.38
C VAL A 340 31.22 -25.45 10.36
N ASP A 341 32.07 -26.48 10.23
CA ASP A 341 33.19 -26.76 11.15
C ASP A 341 32.83 -26.87 12.65
N GLY A 342 31.56 -27.09 12.97
CA GLY A 342 31.04 -27.28 14.33
C GLY A 342 30.48 -26.03 14.99
N GLU A 343 30.47 -24.89 14.29
CA GLU A 343 29.85 -23.63 14.72
C GLU A 343 28.57 -23.37 13.89
N PRO A 344 27.61 -22.58 14.40
CA PRO A 344 26.42 -22.15 13.65
C PRO A 344 26.83 -21.40 12.37
N ASP A 345 26.20 -21.74 11.25
CA ASP A 345 26.43 -21.13 9.96
C ASP A 345 25.42 -20.01 9.72
N THR A 346 25.85 -18.76 9.90
CA THR A 346 25.08 -17.54 9.60
C THR A 346 25.52 -16.88 8.28
N GLY A 347 26.57 -17.39 7.62
CA GLY A 347 27.17 -16.74 6.46
C GLY A 347 26.31 -16.76 5.20
N TRP A 348 25.19 -17.48 5.20
CA TRP A 348 24.18 -17.48 4.13
C TRP A 348 23.07 -16.45 4.38
N ILE A 349 22.99 -15.90 5.60
CA ILE A 349 21.97 -14.91 6.00
C ILE A 349 22.48 -13.53 5.60
N GLU A 350 22.28 -13.18 4.35
CA GLU A 350 22.68 -11.90 3.78
C GLU A 350 21.42 -11.15 3.30
N PRO A 351 21.25 -9.86 3.64
CA PRO A 351 20.17 -9.06 3.07
C PRO A 351 20.25 -8.99 1.54
N ARG A 352 19.10 -8.99 0.87
CA ARG A 352 19.03 -9.02 -0.61
C ARG A 352 18.03 -8.02 -1.16
N LYS A 353 18.30 -7.54 -2.38
CA LYS A 353 17.34 -6.84 -3.22
C LYS A 353 16.69 -7.82 -4.20
N TYR A 354 15.42 -7.62 -4.52
CA TYR A 354 14.73 -8.47 -5.49
C TYR A 354 13.73 -7.69 -6.34
N VAL A 355 13.50 -8.16 -7.57
CA VAL A 355 12.34 -7.81 -8.41
C VAL A 355 11.39 -9.00 -8.46
N GLY A 356 10.19 -8.89 -9.04
CA GLY A 356 9.28 -10.03 -9.06
C GLY A 356 8.25 -10.06 -10.17
N ILE A 357 7.96 -11.28 -10.63
CA ILE A 357 6.70 -11.59 -11.30
C ILE A 357 5.65 -11.63 -10.18
N TRP A 358 5.12 -10.45 -9.87
CA TRP A 358 4.21 -10.18 -8.76
C TRP A 358 3.21 -9.08 -9.12
N TRP A 359 3.71 -7.87 -9.39
CA TRP A 359 2.89 -6.68 -9.63
C TRP A 359 1.91 -6.84 -10.78
N THR A 360 2.31 -7.54 -11.84
CA THR A 360 1.43 -7.85 -12.97
C THR A 360 0.19 -8.66 -12.60
N MET A 361 0.25 -9.48 -11.55
CA MET A 361 -0.94 -10.19 -11.04
C MET A 361 -1.73 -9.34 -10.05
N ILE A 362 -1.04 -8.59 -9.18
CA ILE A 362 -1.68 -7.66 -8.23
C ILE A 362 -2.51 -6.61 -8.97
N ALA A 363 -1.93 -5.96 -9.98
CA ALA A 363 -2.56 -5.00 -10.89
C ALA A 363 -3.54 -5.63 -11.90
N GLY A 364 -3.94 -6.89 -11.71
CA GLY A 364 -4.99 -7.56 -12.47
C GLY A 364 -4.68 -7.85 -13.94
N SER A 365 -3.42 -7.79 -14.35
CA SER A 365 -2.99 -7.93 -15.76
C SER A 365 -2.65 -9.38 -16.12
N ALA A 366 -2.27 -10.20 -15.14
CA ALA A 366 -2.04 -11.64 -15.31
C ALA A 366 -2.68 -12.48 -14.19
N ASN A 367 -2.78 -13.79 -14.42
CA ASN A 367 -3.33 -14.75 -13.47
C ASN A 367 -2.20 -15.51 -12.75
N TRP A 368 -2.40 -15.82 -11.47
CA TRP A 368 -1.59 -16.81 -10.75
C TRP A 368 -1.85 -18.25 -11.22
N GLU A 369 -3.09 -18.56 -11.60
CA GLU A 369 -3.46 -19.90 -12.07
C GLU A 369 -3.04 -20.09 -13.53
N TYR A 370 -2.45 -21.25 -13.84
CA TYR A 370 -2.31 -21.73 -15.21
C TYR A 370 -3.55 -22.53 -15.63
N LYS A 371 -4.02 -22.31 -16.87
CA LYS A 371 -5.04 -23.14 -17.54
C LYS A 371 -4.58 -23.56 -18.92
N SER A 372 -4.83 -24.82 -19.26
CA SER A 372 -4.63 -25.29 -20.62
C SER A 372 -5.66 -24.70 -21.59
N ASP A 373 -5.30 -24.64 -22.87
CA ASP A 373 -6.21 -24.15 -23.92
C ASP A 373 -7.54 -24.92 -23.95
N ASP A 374 -7.50 -26.23 -23.68
CA ASP A 374 -8.69 -27.08 -23.61
C ASP A 374 -9.61 -26.64 -22.45
N GLU A 375 -9.07 -26.24 -21.30
CA GLU A 375 -9.85 -25.80 -20.14
C GLU A 375 -10.51 -24.45 -20.39
N ILE A 376 -9.79 -23.50 -20.99
CA ILE A 376 -10.31 -22.16 -21.31
C ILE A 376 -11.40 -22.25 -22.40
N SER A 377 -11.16 -23.07 -23.43
CA SER A 377 -12.07 -23.19 -24.58
C SER A 377 -13.42 -23.84 -24.24
N VAL A 378 -13.57 -24.53 -23.10
CA VAL A 378 -14.80 -25.25 -22.72
C VAL A 378 -16.02 -24.33 -22.64
N GLU A 379 -15.82 -23.07 -22.29
CA GLU A 379 -16.90 -22.06 -22.17
C GLU A 379 -16.97 -21.11 -23.37
N GLY A 380 -16.15 -21.36 -24.41
CA GLY A 380 -16.02 -20.48 -25.57
C GLY A 380 -15.13 -19.26 -25.33
N ASN A 381 -14.39 -19.23 -24.22
CA ASN A 381 -13.36 -18.23 -23.96
C ASN A 381 -12.15 -18.47 -24.88
N ASP A 382 -11.43 -17.40 -25.19
CA ASP A 382 -10.22 -17.47 -26.00
C ASP A 382 -9.00 -17.81 -25.13
N PRO A 383 -8.28 -18.93 -25.41
CA PRO A 383 -7.05 -19.24 -24.71
C PRO A 383 -5.98 -18.16 -24.76
N ALA A 384 -5.91 -17.39 -25.85
CA ALA A 384 -4.85 -16.41 -26.05
C ALA A 384 -4.97 -15.18 -25.15
N SER A 385 -6.18 -14.83 -24.71
CA SER A 385 -6.43 -13.74 -23.78
C SER A 385 -6.25 -14.15 -22.30
N TYR A 386 -5.89 -15.40 -22.03
CA TYR A 386 -5.62 -15.88 -20.67
C TYR A 386 -4.11 -15.87 -20.41
N VAL A 387 -3.65 -14.82 -19.73
CA VAL A 387 -2.23 -14.62 -19.38
C VAL A 387 -1.94 -15.26 -18.03
N HIS A 388 -1.07 -16.25 -18.01
CA HIS A 388 -0.47 -16.78 -16.78
C HIS A 388 0.83 -16.01 -16.49
N GLY A 389 0.99 -15.53 -15.25
CA GLY A 389 2.14 -14.71 -14.83
C GLY A 389 3.45 -15.49 -14.83
N ALA A 390 3.51 -16.65 -14.17
CA ALA A 390 4.72 -17.42 -14.00
C ALA A 390 5.08 -18.26 -15.24
N ARG A 391 5.84 -17.67 -16.17
CA ARG A 391 6.37 -18.38 -17.35
C ARG A 391 7.89 -18.45 -17.34
N THR A 392 8.45 -19.54 -17.85
CA THR A 392 9.90 -19.77 -17.89
C THR A 392 10.64 -18.67 -18.67
N GLU A 393 10.13 -18.25 -19.82
CA GLU A 393 10.73 -17.22 -20.66
C GLU A 393 10.67 -15.84 -19.98
N ARG A 394 9.55 -15.50 -19.33
CA ARG A 394 9.41 -14.25 -18.57
C ARG A 394 10.38 -14.20 -17.39
N MET A 395 10.53 -15.31 -16.65
CA MET A 395 11.49 -15.40 -15.55
C MET A 395 12.93 -15.15 -16.01
N LYS A 396 13.32 -15.66 -17.19
CA LYS A 396 14.65 -15.39 -17.76
C LYS A 396 14.88 -13.93 -18.11
N ARG A 397 13.85 -13.20 -18.57
CA ARG A 397 13.91 -11.75 -18.78
C ARG A 397 14.17 -11.02 -17.47
N TYR A 398 13.36 -11.27 -16.44
CA TYR A 398 13.54 -10.67 -15.12
C TYR A 398 14.92 -11.00 -14.51
N MET A 399 15.41 -12.24 -14.67
CA MET A 399 16.74 -12.60 -14.18
C MET A 399 17.87 -11.89 -14.94
N SER A 400 17.70 -11.61 -16.23
CA SER A 400 18.71 -10.90 -17.02
C SER A 400 18.76 -9.42 -16.62
N PHE A 401 17.59 -8.76 -16.52
CA PHE A 401 17.46 -7.43 -15.93
C PHE A 401 18.13 -7.36 -14.54
N ALA A 402 17.82 -8.32 -13.66
CA ALA A 402 18.38 -8.36 -12.32
C ALA A 402 19.91 -8.50 -12.31
N ALA A 403 20.48 -9.33 -13.20
CA ALA A 403 21.91 -9.55 -13.29
C ALA A 403 22.68 -8.32 -13.77
N GLU A 404 22.08 -7.55 -14.68
CA GLU A 404 22.64 -6.33 -15.26
C GLU A 404 22.58 -5.15 -14.29
N ASN A 405 21.50 -5.07 -13.50
CA ASN A 405 21.20 -3.93 -12.62
C ASN A 405 21.44 -4.21 -11.11
N GLY A 406 22.28 -5.19 -10.78
CA GLY A 406 22.74 -5.43 -9.40
C GLY A 406 21.65 -5.86 -8.41
N ILE A 407 20.67 -6.63 -8.87
CA ILE A 407 19.59 -7.21 -8.05
C ILE A 407 19.87 -8.70 -7.79
N ASP A 408 19.73 -9.14 -6.55
CA ASP A 408 20.23 -10.45 -6.10
C ASP A 408 19.30 -11.62 -6.46
N SER A 409 17.99 -11.36 -6.61
CA SER A 409 17.01 -12.42 -6.86
C SER A 409 15.75 -11.94 -7.56
N VAL A 410 14.97 -12.89 -8.09
CA VAL A 410 13.66 -12.65 -8.70
C VAL A 410 12.58 -13.48 -7.98
N LEU A 411 11.55 -12.83 -7.46
CA LEU A 411 10.33 -13.46 -6.94
C LEU A 411 9.44 -13.96 -8.07
N VAL A 412 8.79 -15.10 -7.86
CA VAL A 412 7.72 -15.57 -8.75
C VAL A 412 6.56 -16.15 -7.96
N GLU A 413 5.37 -15.57 -8.14
CA GLU A 413 4.11 -16.14 -7.68
C GLU A 413 3.37 -16.83 -8.83
N GLY A 414 2.51 -17.81 -8.52
CA GLY A 414 1.81 -18.59 -9.56
C GLY A 414 2.63 -19.75 -10.14
N TRP A 415 3.87 -19.99 -9.69
CA TRP A 415 4.76 -20.98 -10.29
C TRP A 415 4.29 -22.45 -10.12
N ASN A 416 3.54 -22.73 -9.05
CA ASN A 416 3.20 -24.07 -8.58
C ASN A 416 1.76 -24.48 -8.84
N GLN A 417 1.48 -25.78 -8.91
CA GLN A 417 0.10 -26.28 -9.01
C GLN A 417 -0.72 -26.00 -7.74
N GLY A 418 -2.01 -25.69 -7.95
CA GLY A 418 -3.02 -25.58 -6.88
C GLY A 418 -3.72 -24.23 -6.79
N TRP A 419 -3.31 -23.24 -7.59
CA TRP A 419 -3.94 -21.90 -7.61
C TRP A 419 -5.40 -21.93 -8.09
N ASP A 420 -5.86 -23.02 -8.72
CA ASP A 420 -7.27 -23.28 -9.03
C ASP A 420 -8.14 -23.40 -7.76
N THR A 421 -7.51 -23.60 -6.60
CA THR A 421 -8.16 -23.65 -5.29
C THR A 421 -8.01 -22.36 -4.48
N TYR A 422 -7.27 -21.36 -4.95
CA TYR A 422 -7.07 -20.06 -4.29
C TYR A 422 -8.18 -19.05 -4.67
N PRO A 423 -8.63 -18.15 -3.77
CA PRO A 423 -8.28 -17.98 -2.36
C PRO A 423 -9.11 -18.90 -1.43
N GLY A 424 -9.48 -20.08 -1.91
CA GLY A 424 -10.29 -21.07 -1.18
C GLY A 424 -9.53 -21.75 -0.05
N ASP A 425 -9.53 -23.08 -0.02
CA ASP A 425 -9.12 -23.83 1.18
C ASP A 425 -7.63 -24.20 1.26
N GLY A 426 -6.83 -23.84 0.26
CA GLY A 426 -5.37 -24.00 0.24
C GLY A 426 -4.83 -25.42 0.13
N THR A 427 -5.68 -26.45 0.32
CA THR A 427 -5.24 -27.85 0.34
C THR A 427 -4.77 -28.37 -1.03
N GLY A 428 -5.03 -27.61 -2.10
CA GLY A 428 -4.54 -27.89 -3.45
C GLY A 428 -3.10 -27.42 -3.71
N LEU A 429 -2.59 -26.46 -2.94
CA LEU A 429 -1.30 -25.80 -3.17
C LEU A 429 -0.13 -26.73 -2.86
N ARG A 430 0.71 -26.99 -3.85
CA ARG A 430 1.88 -27.87 -3.72
C ARG A 430 3.17 -27.08 -3.86
N PHE A 431 4.16 -27.34 -3.02
CA PHE A 431 5.36 -26.51 -2.96
C PHE A 431 6.64 -27.27 -3.31
N GLY A 432 6.55 -28.52 -3.77
CA GLY A 432 7.71 -29.27 -4.27
C GLY A 432 8.24 -28.68 -5.57
N VAL A 433 9.56 -28.77 -5.80
CA VAL A 433 10.19 -28.22 -7.02
C VAL A 433 9.71 -28.90 -8.31
N ASP A 434 9.11 -30.09 -8.20
CA ASP A 434 8.51 -30.86 -9.29
C ASP A 434 7.01 -30.59 -9.48
N ASP A 435 6.39 -29.79 -8.60
CA ASP A 435 4.96 -29.45 -8.64
C ASP A 435 4.68 -28.15 -9.41
N SER A 436 5.64 -27.66 -10.19
CA SER A 436 5.43 -26.47 -11.04
C SER A 436 4.37 -26.69 -12.12
N TYR A 437 3.78 -25.59 -12.61
CA TYR A 437 2.89 -25.66 -13.77
C TYR A 437 3.65 -26.02 -15.06
N PRO A 438 2.97 -26.55 -16.10
CA PRO A 438 3.64 -27.04 -17.31
C PRO A 438 4.45 -26.01 -18.11
N ASP A 439 4.19 -24.72 -17.92
CA ASP A 439 4.86 -23.60 -18.58
C ASP A 439 5.95 -22.92 -17.70
N PHE A 440 6.20 -23.47 -16.51
CA PHE A 440 7.25 -23.03 -15.59
C PHE A 440 8.16 -24.20 -15.15
N ASP A 441 9.46 -24.14 -15.47
CA ASP A 441 10.44 -25.14 -15.01
C ASP A 441 11.42 -24.52 -13.99
N VAL A 442 11.25 -24.88 -12.72
CA VAL A 442 12.08 -24.40 -11.59
C VAL A 442 13.57 -24.70 -11.79
N ARG A 443 13.92 -25.86 -12.37
CA ARG A 443 15.34 -26.23 -12.57
C ARG A 443 15.95 -25.48 -13.73
N GLU A 444 15.17 -25.26 -14.79
CA GLU A 444 15.63 -24.47 -15.92
C GLU A 444 15.92 -23.03 -15.50
N VAL A 445 15.03 -22.37 -14.75
CA VAL A 445 15.23 -20.99 -14.31
C VAL A 445 16.37 -20.87 -13.29
N THR A 446 16.48 -21.78 -12.33
CA THR A 446 17.60 -21.76 -11.36
C THR A 446 18.95 -22.07 -12.00
N ASP A 447 19.01 -22.92 -13.03
CA ASP A 447 20.23 -23.13 -13.81
C ASP A 447 20.56 -21.93 -14.70
N PHE A 448 19.55 -21.25 -15.26
CA PHE A 448 19.73 -20.02 -16.02
C PHE A 448 20.29 -18.88 -15.16
N GLY A 449 19.69 -18.61 -14.00
CA GLY A 449 20.15 -17.55 -13.08
C GLY A 449 21.61 -17.72 -12.63
N ARG A 450 22.08 -18.96 -12.44
CA ARG A 450 23.51 -19.27 -12.18
C ARG A 450 24.44 -19.13 -13.37
N SER A 451 23.89 -19.05 -14.58
CA SER A 451 24.67 -18.98 -15.82
C SER A 451 24.96 -17.55 -16.27
N LEU A 452 24.25 -16.58 -15.69
CA LEU A 452 24.42 -15.15 -15.93
C LEU A 452 25.78 -14.66 -15.40
N GLU A 453 26.22 -13.48 -15.85
CA GLU A 453 27.51 -12.93 -15.43
C GLU A 453 27.54 -12.59 -13.94
N SER A 454 26.43 -12.07 -13.44
CA SER A 454 26.08 -11.95 -12.04
C SER A 454 25.05 -13.04 -11.71
N ASP A 455 25.38 -13.94 -10.79
CA ASP A 455 24.46 -14.99 -10.37
C ASP A 455 23.18 -14.37 -9.78
N VAL A 456 22.02 -14.75 -10.30
CA VAL A 456 20.70 -14.32 -9.78
C VAL A 456 19.94 -15.53 -9.23
N GLU A 457 19.48 -15.42 -7.99
CA GLU A 457 18.69 -16.47 -7.34
C GLU A 457 17.18 -16.33 -7.65
N MET A 458 16.43 -17.43 -7.51
CA MET A 458 14.97 -17.38 -7.49
C MET A 458 14.51 -17.24 -6.04
N THR A 459 13.66 -16.25 -5.76
CA THR A 459 12.86 -16.18 -4.54
C THR A 459 11.55 -16.94 -4.79
N ILE A 460 11.30 -17.99 -4.03
CA ILE A 460 10.13 -18.86 -4.23
C ILE A 460 8.94 -18.38 -3.42
N HIS A 461 7.72 -18.56 -3.93
CA HIS A 461 6.49 -18.20 -3.23
C HIS A 461 5.76 -19.43 -2.66
N ASN A 462 5.43 -19.39 -1.38
CA ASN A 462 4.62 -20.37 -0.65
C ASN A 462 3.37 -19.72 -0.04
N GLU A 463 2.35 -19.44 -0.86
CA GLU A 463 1.00 -19.07 -0.42
C GLU A 463 0.28 -20.28 0.16
N THR A 464 -0.36 -20.16 1.32
CA THR A 464 -0.98 -21.31 2.03
C THR A 464 -2.52 -21.32 1.98
N ALA A 465 -3.14 -20.22 1.57
CA ALA A 465 -4.54 -19.88 1.77
C ALA A 465 -5.04 -20.15 3.20
N GLY A 466 -4.15 -20.01 4.19
CA GLY A 466 -4.41 -20.29 5.60
C GLY A 466 -4.45 -21.78 6.01
N ALA A 467 -4.10 -22.73 5.14
CA ALA A 467 -4.15 -24.18 5.40
C ALA A 467 -2.88 -24.72 6.09
N LEU A 468 -2.73 -24.46 7.39
CA LEU A 468 -1.47 -24.71 8.10
C LEU A 468 -1.03 -26.19 8.16
N PRO A 469 -1.91 -27.18 8.44
CA PRO A 469 -1.53 -28.59 8.48
C PRO A 469 -0.93 -29.08 7.16
N HIS A 470 -1.47 -28.61 6.04
CA HIS A 470 -1.02 -28.97 4.70
C HIS A 470 0.39 -28.43 4.41
N TYR A 471 0.67 -27.19 4.82
CA TYR A 471 2.01 -26.62 4.70
C TYR A 471 3.02 -27.33 5.61
N GLU A 472 2.64 -27.61 6.86
CA GLU A 472 3.51 -28.36 7.79
C GLU A 472 3.80 -29.80 7.30
N GLU A 473 2.83 -30.48 6.68
CA GLU A 473 3.03 -31.81 6.09
C GLU A 473 4.09 -31.76 4.99
N GLN A 474 4.01 -30.79 4.08
CA GLN A 474 4.98 -30.65 3.00
C GLN A 474 6.39 -30.28 3.51
N ILE A 475 6.49 -29.45 4.55
CA ILE A 475 7.78 -29.13 5.21
C ILE A 475 8.37 -30.38 5.88
N LEU A 476 7.58 -31.11 6.68
CA LEU A 476 8.09 -32.14 7.59
C LEU A 476 8.17 -33.54 6.97
N GLU A 477 7.32 -33.83 5.99
CA GLU A 477 7.22 -35.16 5.36
C GLU A 477 7.78 -35.18 3.92
N ASP A 478 7.58 -34.11 3.15
CA ASP A 478 8.08 -34.01 1.76
C ASP A 478 9.43 -33.26 1.64
N ASP A 479 9.94 -32.72 2.75
CA ASP A 479 11.24 -32.02 2.85
C ASP A 479 11.38 -30.86 1.83
N ILE A 480 10.31 -30.08 1.57
CA ILE A 480 10.30 -29.04 0.51
C ILE A 480 11.45 -28.02 0.63
N PHE A 481 11.84 -27.60 1.84
CA PHE A 481 12.94 -26.65 2.03
C PHE A 481 14.31 -27.24 1.67
N GLN A 482 14.52 -28.54 1.91
CA GLN A 482 15.73 -29.23 1.43
C GLN A 482 15.73 -29.33 -0.10
N GLN A 483 14.57 -29.46 -0.75
CA GLN A 483 14.48 -29.43 -2.20
C GLN A 483 14.87 -28.05 -2.76
N TYR A 484 14.50 -26.96 -2.09
CA TYR A 484 14.90 -25.59 -2.45
C TYR A 484 16.41 -25.42 -2.37
N GLU A 485 17.04 -25.80 -1.25
CA GLU A 485 18.49 -25.79 -1.09
C GLU A 485 19.19 -26.65 -2.15
N ASP A 486 18.64 -27.82 -2.51
CA ASP A 486 19.21 -28.71 -3.54
C ASP A 486 19.22 -28.08 -4.94
N VAL A 487 18.25 -27.20 -5.23
CA VAL A 487 18.18 -26.39 -6.45
C VAL A 487 18.60 -24.94 -6.21
N GLY A 488 19.32 -24.67 -5.11
CA GLY A 488 19.95 -23.39 -4.75
C GLY A 488 19.02 -22.19 -4.67
N ILE A 489 17.78 -22.40 -4.24
CA ILE A 489 16.85 -21.36 -3.78
C ILE A 489 17.10 -21.13 -2.29
N ARG A 490 17.20 -19.87 -1.86
CA ARG A 490 17.53 -19.49 -0.46
C ARG A 490 16.65 -18.39 0.12
N SER A 491 15.59 -18.01 -0.58
CA SER A 491 14.64 -16.99 -0.14
C SER A 491 13.21 -17.45 -0.45
N ILE A 492 12.33 -17.27 0.53
CA ILE A 492 10.92 -17.63 0.44
C ILE A 492 10.10 -16.39 0.78
N LYS A 493 9.18 -16.01 -0.12
CA LYS A 493 7.99 -15.25 0.26
C LYS A 493 6.93 -16.26 0.71
N ASN A 494 6.38 -16.11 1.90
CA ASN A 494 5.37 -17.00 2.46
C ASN A 494 4.11 -16.20 2.81
N GLY A 495 2.94 -16.65 2.36
CA GLY A 495 1.66 -15.99 2.58
C GLY A 495 0.62 -16.86 3.30
N TYR A 496 -0.29 -16.20 4.00
CA TYR A 496 -1.37 -16.81 4.79
C TYR A 496 -2.73 -16.16 4.50
N VAL A 497 -2.99 -15.81 3.24
CA VAL A 497 -4.21 -15.12 2.81
C VAL A 497 -5.43 -15.97 3.13
N SER A 498 -6.20 -15.55 4.14
CA SER A 498 -7.51 -16.13 4.42
C SER A 498 -8.40 -15.15 5.19
N ASP A 499 -9.43 -14.67 4.51
CA ASP A 499 -10.39 -13.73 5.05
C ASP A 499 -11.21 -14.29 6.21
N ALA A 500 -11.55 -15.57 6.13
CA ALA A 500 -12.34 -16.24 7.15
C ALA A 500 -11.50 -16.64 8.38
N GLY A 501 -10.17 -16.76 8.22
CA GLY A 501 -9.23 -17.20 9.26
C GLY A 501 -8.48 -18.48 8.87
N LEU A 502 -7.54 -18.90 9.73
CA LEU A 502 -6.65 -20.03 9.47
C LEU A 502 -7.34 -21.39 9.69
N GLY A 503 -7.04 -22.34 8.82
CA GLY A 503 -7.37 -23.75 8.99
C GLY A 503 -6.26 -24.48 9.76
N ILE A 504 -6.52 -24.86 11.01
CA ILE A 504 -5.56 -25.57 11.88
C ILE A 504 -6.06 -26.97 12.26
N GLU A 505 -7.38 -27.23 12.20
CA GLU A 505 -7.92 -28.57 12.45
C GLU A 505 -8.04 -29.40 11.16
N GLY A 506 -8.01 -30.73 11.30
CA GLY A 506 -8.23 -31.63 10.16
C GLY A 506 -7.07 -31.61 9.16
N ASP A 507 -7.40 -31.40 7.89
CA ASP A 507 -6.47 -31.16 6.78
C ASP A 507 -6.24 -29.66 6.51
N GLY A 508 -6.86 -28.77 7.29
CA GLY A 508 -6.73 -27.32 7.14
C GLY A 508 -7.74 -26.70 6.18
N SER A 509 -8.68 -27.48 5.60
CA SER A 509 -9.61 -26.93 4.61
C SER A 509 -10.65 -25.96 5.19
N ASP A 510 -10.98 -26.12 6.48
CA ASP A 510 -11.98 -25.30 7.15
C ASP A 510 -11.30 -24.24 8.05
N PRO A 511 -11.58 -22.94 7.84
CA PRO A 511 -11.19 -21.87 8.76
C PRO A 511 -11.71 -22.16 10.18
N THR A 512 -10.80 -22.37 11.11
CA THR A 512 -11.12 -22.75 12.49
C THR A 512 -10.52 -21.80 13.50
N HIS A 513 -9.50 -21.04 13.13
CA HIS A 513 -8.72 -20.19 14.03
C HIS A 513 -8.51 -18.80 13.42
N ASN A 514 -8.17 -17.80 14.23
CA ASN A 514 -7.74 -16.48 13.75
C ASN A 514 -6.20 -16.45 13.55
N GLN A 515 -5.65 -15.39 12.99
CA GLN A 515 -4.24 -15.31 12.63
C GLN A 515 -3.28 -15.13 13.81
N HIS A 516 -3.76 -14.64 14.97
CA HIS A 516 -2.87 -14.15 16.04
C HIS A 516 -2.94 -14.97 17.35
N ASN A 517 -3.66 -16.09 17.35
CA ASN A 517 -3.76 -16.99 18.51
C ASN A 517 -2.47 -17.79 18.76
N GLN A 518 -2.37 -18.41 19.94
CA GLN A 518 -1.19 -19.19 20.38
C GLN A 518 -0.73 -20.25 19.36
N LEU A 519 -1.65 -20.96 18.69
CA LEU A 519 -1.27 -22.00 17.73
C LEU A 519 -0.70 -21.44 16.43
N ALA A 520 -1.17 -20.27 15.98
CA ALA A 520 -0.61 -19.59 14.81
C ALA A 520 0.83 -19.08 15.11
N VAL A 521 1.05 -18.53 16.31
CA VAL A 521 2.39 -18.17 16.80
C VAL A 521 3.33 -19.39 16.78
N ASN A 522 2.87 -20.53 17.28
CA ASN A 522 3.65 -21.76 17.30
C ASN A 522 3.92 -22.32 15.89
N HIS A 523 2.98 -22.15 14.95
CA HIS A 523 3.18 -22.51 13.55
C HIS A 523 4.29 -21.68 12.91
N HIS A 524 4.26 -20.35 13.05
CA HIS A 524 5.32 -19.50 12.52
C HIS A 524 6.69 -19.88 13.11
N ARG A 525 6.76 -20.20 14.41
CA ARG A 525 8.02 -20.66 15.03
C ARG A 525 8.55 -21.93 14.36
N LEU A 526 7.68 -22.90 14.09
CA LEU A 526 8.05 -24.14 13.39
C LEU A 526 8.58 -23.87 11.98
N VAL A 527 7.89 -23.03 11.20
CA VAL A 527 8.32 -22.68 9.83
C VAL A 527 9.66 -21.95 9.85
N ILE A 528 9.85 -21.00 10.78
CA ILE A 528 11.10 -20.24 10.95
C ILE A 528 12.28 -21.16 11.24
N GLU A 529 12.13 -22.10 12.19
CA GLU A 529 13.18 -23.06 12.55
C GLU A 529 13.50 -24.02 11.39
N ALA A 530 12.46 -24.51 10.68
CA ALA A 530 12.64 -25.39 9.54
C ALA A 530 13.36 -24.69 8.38
N ALA A 531 12.97 -23.45 8.07
CA ALA A 531 13.60 -22.62 7.05
C ALA A 531 15.06 -22.33 7.39
N ALA A 532 15.37 -22.00 8.65
CA ALA A 532 16.73 -21.75 9.11
C ALA A 532 17.63 -22.99 8.93
N ALA A 533 17.10 -24.19 9.21
CA ALA A 533 17.84 -25.45 9.13
C ALA A 533 18.32 -25.77 7.69
N ASP A 534 17.57 -25.32 6.69
CA ASP A 534 17.82 -25.53 5.26
C ASP A 534 18.21 -24.24 4.51
N ARG A 535 18.78 -23.25 5.22
CA ARG A 535 19.33 -21.99 4.67
C ARG A 535 18.34 -21.12 3.89
N GLN A 536 17.12 -20.98 4.39
CA GLN A 536 16.09 -20.16 3.77
C GLN A 536 15.85 -18.86 4.54
N LEU A 537 15.99 -17.73 3.84
CA LEU A 537 15.49 -16.41 4.28
C LEU A 537 13.98 -16.36 4.09
N LEU A 538 13.28 -15.77 5.05
CA LEU A 538 11.83 -15.68 5.07
C LEU A 538 11.36 -14.22 5.01
N GLU A 539 10.53 -13.95 4.02
CA GLU A 539 9.56 -12.86 4.01
C GLU A 539 8.18 -13.45 4.32
N ILE A 540 7.48 -12.91 5.33
CA ILE A 540 6.20 -13.46 5.82
C ILE A 540 5.07 -12.44 5.67
N HIS A 541 4.10 -12.75 4.81
CA HIS A 541 2.84 -12.02 4.58
C HIS A 541 1.71 -12.60 5.44
N GLU A 542 0.68 -11.80 5.77
CA GLU A 542 -0.48 -12.10 6.67
C GLU A 542 -0.17 -12.84 8.00
N GLY A 543 1.09 -12.79 8.46
CA GLY A 543 1.55 -13.51 9.63
C GLY A 543 1.32 -12.74 10.94
N ILE A 544 1.99 -13.21 12.00
CA ILE A 544 2.03 -12.46 13.25
C ILE A 544 2.96 -11.24 13.15
N LYS A 545 2.65 -10.13 13.84
CA LYS A 545 3.56 -8.98 13.98
C LYS A 545 4.95 -9.38 14.53
N PRO A 546 6.04 -8.71 14.14
CA PRO A 546 7.36 -8.95 14.73
C PRO A 546 7.40 -8.61 16.21
N THR A 547 8.25 -9.31 16.97
CA THR A 547 8.47 -9.08 18.42
C THR A 547 9.94 -9.27 18.79
N GLY A 548 10.85 -9.00 17.85
CA GLY A 548 12.31 -9.07 18.04
C GLY A 548 13.01 -10.30 17.46
N GLU A 549 12.36 -11.04 16.54
CA GLU A 549 12.94 -12.21 15.88
C GLU A 549 14.25 -11.91 15.12
N ILE A 550 14.50 -10.67 14.71
CA ILE A 550 15.78 -10.28 14.08
C ILE A 550 17.01 -10.65 14.94
N ARG A 551 16.85 -10.74 16.27
CA ARG A 551 17.91 -11.20 17.18
C ARG A 551 17.97 -12.72 17.29
N THR A 552 16.82 -13.37 17.52
CA THR A 552 16.76 -14.81 17.80
C THR A 552 16.86 -15.67 16.53
N TYR A 553 16.21 -15.24 15.45
CA TYR A 553 16.07 -15.92 14.16
C TYR A 553 16.30 -14.93 13.00
N PRO A 554 17.55 -14.53 12.73
CA PRO A 554 17.88 -13.53 11.73
C PRO A 554 17.59 -13.97 10.29
N ASN A 555 17.16 -15.22 10.06
CA ASN A 555 16.63 -15.65 8.76
C ASN A 555 15.22 -15.11 8.47
N VAL A 556 14.50 -14.58 9.47
CA VAL A 556 13.27 -13.79 9.23
C VAL A 556 13.71 -12.40 8.77
N ALA A 557 13.71 -12.21 7.45
CA ALA A 557 14.20 -10.99 6.83
C ALA A 557 13.25 -9.82 7.03
N ASN A 558 11.94 -10.06 6.95
CA ASN A 558 10.90 -9.07 7.16
C ASN A 558 9.54 -9.76 7.32
N ARG A 559 8.53 -8.96 7.64
CA ARG A 559 7.11 -9.33 7.52
C ARG A 559 6.36 -8.17 6.91
N GLU A 560 5.32 -8.40 6.13
CA GLU A 560 4.45 -7.34 5.63
C GLU A 560 3.61 -6.80 6.80
N VAL A 561 2.45 -7.41 7.07
CA VAL A 561 1.56 -7.12 8.20
C VAL A 561 1.31 -5.61 8.38
N VAL A 562 1.07 -4.94 7.25
CA VAL A 562 0.67 -3.54 7.07
C VAL A 562 -0.15 -3.43 5.80
N LYS A 563 -0.85 -2.31 5.60
CA LYS A 563 -1.42 -1.96 4.30
C LYS A 563 -0.26 -1.56 3.38
N ALA A 564 0.25 -2.52 2.61
CA ALA A 564 1.46 -2.36 1.78
C ALA A 564 1.12 -1.91 0.35
N GLN A 565 2.15 -1.80 -0.50
CA GLN A 565 2.03 -1.35 -1.90
C GLN A 565 1.00 -2.14 -2.73
N GLU A 566 0.68 -3.38 -2.36
CA GLU A 566 -0.36 -4.16 -3.04
C GLU A 566 -1.74 -3.51 -3.02
N TYR A 567 -2.06 -2.73 -1.98
CA TYR A 567 -3.34 -2.06 -1.85
C TYR A 567 -3.54 -0.95 -2.89
N ASP A 568 -2.46 -0.38 -3.43
CA ASP A 568 -2.55 0.53 -4.58
C ASP A 568 -2.76 -0.21 -5.91
N GLY A 569 -2.40 -1.48 -5.98
CA GLY A 569 -2.57 -2.31 -7.18
C GLY A 569 -3.88 -3.10 -7.22
N PHE A 570 -4.59 -3.26 -6.09
CA PHE A 570 -5.84 -4.03 -6.05
C PHE A 570 -6.99 -3.37 -6.83
N GLY A 571 -7.91 -4.20 -7.33
CA GLY A 571 -9.01 -3.76 -8.18
C GLY A 571 -8.51 -3.43 -9.59
N GLN A 572 -9.14 -2.47 -10.28
CA GLN A 572 -8.58 -1.89 -11.50
C GLN A 572 -7.86 -0.57 -11.14
N LEU A 573 -6.91 -0.69 -10.20
CA LEU A 573 -6.00 0.35 -9.69
C LEU A 573 -6.64 1.43 -8.81
N SER A 574 -7.56 1.02 -7.94
CA SER A 574 -8.20 1.89 -6.96
C SER A 574 -7.20 2.24 -5.84
N SER A 575 -6.40 3.29 -6.06
CA SER A 575 -5.43 3.78 -5.08
C SER A 575 -6.03 3.86 -3.69
N ASN A 576 -5.38 3.19 -2.74
CA ASN A 576 -5.98 2.94 -1.44
C ASN A 576 -4.89 2.83 -0.38
N VAL A 577 -3.77 3.55 -0.54
CA VAL A 577 -2.84 3.82 0.55
C VAL A 577 -2.69 5.33 0.65
N ASP A 578 -3.22 5.90 1.71
CA ASP A 578 -3.19 7.35 1.91
C ASP A 578 -1.74 7.86 2.10
N PRO A 579 -1.42 9.09 1.62
CA PRO A 579 -0.08 9.67 1.73
C PRO A 579 0.54 9.67 3.14
N ASP A 580 -0.27 9.92 4.17
CA ASP A 580 0.10 9.96 5.60
C ASP A 580 0.45 8.58 6.18
N HIS A 581 -0.12 7.50 5.63
CA HIS A 581 0.17 6.13 6.00
C HIS A 581 1.67 5.86 5.89
N HIS A 582 2.26 6.26 4.77
CA HIS A 582 3.68 6.08 4.46
C HIS A 582 4.59 6.66 5.56
N VAL A 583 4.28 7.85 6.07
CA VAL A 583 5.09 8.56 7.07
C VAL A 583 4.72 8.20 8.52
N THR A 584 3.60 7.51 8.73
CA THR A 584 3.19 6.98 10.03
C THR A 584 3.83 5.62 10.34
N LEU A 585 3.99 4.74 9.34
CA LEU A 585 4.58 3.39 9.50
C LEU A 585 5.90 3.33 10.28
N PRO A 586 6.87 4.26 10.10
CA PRO A 586 8.12 4.27 10.86
C PRO A 586 7.92 4.33 12.38
N PHE A 587 6.86 4.98 12.86
CA PHE A 587 6.60 5.26 14.27
C PHE A 587 5.57 4.31 14.90
N THR A 588 5.11 3.33 14.13
CA THR A 588 4.16 2.30 14.57
C THR A 588 4.68 0.92 14.18
N ARG A 589 4.34 0.41 12.99
CA ARG A 589 4.74 -0.92 12.51
C ARG A 589 6.24 -1.17 12.63
N ASN A 590 7.08 -0.23 12.19
CA ASN A 590 8.52 -0.46 12.10
C ASN A 590 9.20 -0.51 13.47
N LEU A 591 8.54 -0.02 14.52
CA LEU A 591 9.00 -0.18 15.90
C LEU A 591 8.97 -1.66 16.35
N ALA A 592 8.06 -2.46 15.79
CA ALA A 592 7.98 -3.90 16.06
C ALA A 592 9.16 -4.67 15.43
N GLY A 593 9.61 -4.25 14.24
CA GLY A 593 10.70 -4.87 13.49
C GLY A 593 10.60 -4.65 11.99
N PRO A 594 11.48 -5.29 11.20
CA PRO A 594 11.58 -5.09 9.76
C PRO A 594 10.25 -5.31 9.01
N VAL A 595 10.01 -4.52 7.96
CA VAL A 595 8.77 -4.49 7.18
C VAL A 595 9.02 -4.85 5.73
N SER A 596 8.12 -5.63 5.12
CA SER A 596 8.03 -5.73 3.67
C SER A 596 6.91 -4.82 3.19
N PHE A 597 7.28 -3.64 2.68
CA PHE A 597 6.32 -2.69 2.08
C PHE A 597 6.22 -2.86 0.55
N GLN A 598 7.29 -3.38 -0.05
CA GLN A 598 7.47 -3.55 -1.50
C GLN A 598 7.38 -2.23 -2.29
N PRO A 599 8.25 -1.23 -2.01
CA PRO A 599 8.27 0.05 -2.71
C PRO A 599 8.92 -0.05 -4.11
N GLY A 600 9.05 1.10 -4.76
CA GLY A 600 9.83 1.27 -5.98
C GLY A 600 9.01 1.31 -7.25
N ILE A 601 7.73 1.69 -7.21
CA ILE A 601 6.95 1.86 -8.45
C ILE A 601 7.44 3.10 -9.20
N PHE A 602 7.79 2.94 -10.48
CA PHE A 602 8.23 4.03 -11.37
C PHE A 602 7.10 4.48 -12.29
N ASP A 603 6.28 3.53 -12.75
CA ASP A 603 5.09 3.79 -13.56
C ASP A 603 3.88 4.00 -12.63
N ILE A 604 3.83 5.17 -12.00
CA ILE A 604 2.83 5.54 -10.97
C ILE A 604 1.40 5.56 -11.53
N THR A 605 1.28 5.93 -12.80
CA THR A 605 0.00 6.03 -13.54
C THR A 605 -0.34 4.76 -14.30
N PHE A 606 0.55 3.76 -14.29
CA PHE A 606 0.47 2.50 -15.02
C PHE A 606 0.42 2.62 -16.55
N THR A 607 0.52 3.84 -17.07
CA THR A 607 0.41 4.18 -18.49
C THR A 607 -0.83 3.52 -19.13
N ASP A 608 -1.98 3.60 -18.42
CA ASP A 608 -3.26 3.04 -18.85
C ASP A 608 -4.47 3.94 -18.55
N ASP A 609 -5.65 3.54 -19.02
CA ASP A 609 -6.91 4.32 -18.96
C ASP A 609 -7.87 3.86 -17.87
N ARG A 610 -7.45 2.99 -16.93
CA ARG A 610 -8.35 2.28 -16.00
C ARG A 610 -8.81 3.10 -14.80
N GLY A 611 -8.24 4.28 -14.59
CA GLY A 611 -8.69 5.27 -13.60
C GLY A 611 -8.22 4.93 -12.18
N GLY A 612 -7.14 5.59 -11.75
CA GLY A 612 -6.53 5.48 -10.43
C GLY A 612 -5.01 5.41 -10.53
N GLN A 613 -4.31 6.01 -9.58
CA GLN A 613 -2.84 6.14 -9.57
C GLN A 613 -2.31 6.01 -8.16
N ILE A 614 -1.11 5.47 -7.97
CA ILE A 614 -0.52 5.38 -6.63
C ILE A 614 -0.36 6.79 -6.04
N GLN A 615 -0.74 7.00 -4.78
CA GLN A 615 -0.70 8.33 -4.13
C GLN A 615 0.73 8.74 -3.73
N THR A 616 1.72 8.64 -4.62
CA THR A 616 3.12 9.02 -4.36
C THR A 616 3.78 9.57 -5.62
N THR A 617 4.72 10.50 -5.46
CA THR A 617 5.72 10.77 -6.52
C THR A 617 6.71 9.61 -6.68
N ARG A 618 7.36 9.51 -7.85
CA ARG A 618 8.45 8.56 -8.10
C ARG A 618 9.60 8.71 -7.11
N THR A 619 9.94 9.94 -6.69
CA THR A 619 11.02 10.15 -5.70
C THR A 619 10.65 9.67 -4.30
N LYS A 620 9.37 9.77 -3.89
CA LYS A 620 8.92 9.22 -2.60
C LYS A 620 9.16 7.70 -2.54
N GLN A 621 8.93 6.99 -3.64
CA GLN A 621 9.22 5.56 -3.76
C GLN A 621 10.71 5.24 -3.50
N LEU A 622 11.64 6.06 -4.03
CA LEU A 622 13.07 5.93 -3.72
C LEU A 622 13.41 6.22 -2.24
N ALA A 623 12.74 7.21 -1.64
CA ALA A 623 12.97 7.60 -0.25
C ALA A 623 12.55 6.53 0.78
N MET A 624 11.71 5.57 0.38
CA MET A 624 11.26 4.48 1.26
C MET A 624 12.38 3.47 1.59
N TYR A 625 13.36 3.24 0.70
CA TYR A 625 14.43 2.25 0.89
C TYR A 625 15.32 2.51 2.11
N PRO A 626 15.85 3.73 2.34
CA PRO A 626 16.55 4.03 3.59
C PRO A 626 15.61 4.24 4.77
N THR A 627 14.30 4.41 4.57
CA THR A 627 13.33 4.69 5.65
C THR A 627 12.83 3.40 6.30
N TYR A 628 12.42 2.42 5.49
CA TYR A 628 11.89 1.14 5.95
C TYR A 628 13.00 0.11 6.12
N LEU A 629 13.21 -0.39 7.34
CA LEU A 629 14.17 -1.47 7.56
C LEU A 629 13.59 -2.78 7.03
N SER A 630 14.32 -3.46 6.15
CA SER A 630 13.91 -4.75 5.60
C SER A 630 15.13 -5.59 5.24
N GLY A 631 15.14 -6.90 5.54
CA GLY A 631 16.18 -7.82 5.11
C GLY A 631 16.05 -8.27 3.64
N LEU A 632 14.85 -8.20 3.07
CA LEU A 632 14.55 -8.42 1.65
C LEU A 632 13.84 -7.18 1.11
N GLN A 633 14.50 -6.38 0.27
CA GLN A 633 13.92 -5.17 -0.30
C GLN A 633 13.49 -5.40 -1.74
N MET A 634 12.23 -5.15 -2.05
CA MET A 634 11.71 -5.28 -3.41
C MET A 634 11.92 -3.99 -4.20
N ALA A 635 12.23 -4.09 -5.49
CA ALA A 635 11.89 -3.12 -6.51
C ALA A 635 10.66 -3.67 -7.22
N ALA A 636 9.49 -3.13 -6.86
CA ALA A 636 8.22 -3.82 -7.00
C ALA A 636 7.58 -3.75 -8.39
N ASP A 637 7.97 -2.79 -9.21
CA ASP A 637 7.34 -2.54 -10.50
C ASP A 637 7.62 -3.66 -11.53
N ARG A 638 6.94 -3.57 -12.66
CA ARG A 638 7.30 -4.24 -13.90
C ARG A 638 8.68 -3.76 -14.33
N ILE A 639 9.52 -4.68 -14.84
CA ILE A 639 10.89 -4.30 -15.25
C ILE A 639 10.87 -3.28 -16.39
N GLU A 640 9.83 -3.28 -17.21
CA GLU A 640 9.66 -2.34 -18.32
C GLU A 640 9.61 -0.88 -17.86
N ALA A 641 9.11 -0.60 -16.64
CA ALA A 641 9.06 0.74 -16.05
C ALA A 641 10.42 1.22 -15.52
N TYR A 642 11.39 0.31 -15.35
CA TYR A 642 12.74 0.64 -14.91
C TYR A 642 13.72 0.81 -16.07
N VAL A 643 13.39 0.31 -17.26
CA VAL A 643 14.29 0.29 -18.42
C VAL A 643 14.09 1.57 -19.23
N ASP A 644 15.20 2.21 -19.61
CA ASP A 644 15.18 3.43 -20.41
C ASP A 644 14.70 3.18 -21.86
N GLU A 645 14.38 4.26 -22.59
CA GLU A 645 13.80 4.18 -23.93
C GLU A 645 14.82 3.85 -25.04
N SER A 646 16.01 3.39 -24.69
CA SER A 646 17.14 3.31 -25.61
C SER A 646 17.59 1.90 -26.00
N LEU A 647 18.34 1.81 -27.11
CA LEU A 647 18.99 0.59 -27.57
C LEU A 647 20.16 0.90 -28.51
N GLU A 648 21.11 -0.03 -28.68
CA GLU A 648 22.17 0.03 -29.70
C GLU A 648 21.83 -0.79 -30.96
N VAL A 649 22.62 -0.58 -32.03
CA VAL A 649 22.52 -1.41 -33.25
C VAL A 649 22.95 -2.85 -32.92
N GLY A 650 22.01 -3.79 -33.07
CA GLY A 650 22.17 -5.20 -32.72
C GLY A 650 21.26 -5.64 -31.58
N GLU A 651 20.54 -4.70 -30.96
CA GLU A 651 19.71 -4.92 -29.77
C GLU A 651 18.22 -4.74 -30.08
N CYS A 652 17.40 -5.09 -29.09
CA CYS A 652 15.97 -4.85 -29.07
C CYS A 652 15.49 -4.35 -27.70
N LEU A 653 14.35 -3.68 -27.68
CA LEU A 653 13.72 -3.08 -26.50
C LEU A 653 12.21 -3.37 -26.53
N GLN A 654 11.59 -3.59 -25.36
CA GLN A 654 10.13 -3.70 -25.29
C GLN A 654 9.49 -2.34 -25.58
N ALA A 655 8.39 -2.36 -26.32
CA ALA A 655 7.71 -1.12 -26.69
C ALA A 655 7.14 -0.36 -25.48
N ALA A 656 6.83 -1.07 -24.40
CA ALA A 656 6.33 -0.49 -23.15
C ALA A 656 7.39 0.30 -22.36
N SER A 657 8.67 0.13 -22.67
CA SER A 657 9.76 0.95 -22.12
C SER A 657 10.08 2.17 -22.99
N GLY A 658 9.33 2.38 -24.08
CA GLY A 658 9.49 3.59 -24.89
C GLY A 658 8.93 4.82 -24.18
N ASP A 659 9.35 5.99 -24.61
CA ASP A 659 8.70 7.25 -24.22
C ASP A 659 7.32 7.30 -24.90
N ILE A 660 6.27 7.16 -24.10
CA ILE A 660 4.89 7.00 -24.53
C ILE A 660 4.14 8.32 -24.31
N ASP A 661 3.68 8.92 -25.40
CA ASP A 661 2.81 10.10 -25.37
C ASP A 661 1.44 9.73 -25.95
N GLY A 662 0.43 9.69 -25.08
CA GLY A 662 -0.96 9.42 -25.44
C GLY A 662 -1.27 8.00 -25.93
N PHE A 663 -0.29 7.09 -26.03
CA PHE A 663 -0.59 5.66 -26.15
C PHE A 663 -0.84 5.04 -24.77
N VAL A 664 -1.51 3.88 -24.77
CA VAL A 664 -1.70 3.06 -23.56
C VAL A 664 -0.93 1.75 -23.69
N THR A 665 -0.49 1.21 -22.56
CA THR A 665 0.08 -0.13 -22.48
C THR A 665 -0.98 -1.14 -22.06
N LEU A 666 -0.95 -2.34 -22.66
CA LEU A 666 -1.94 -3.38 -22.41
C LEU A 666 -1.28 -4.75 -22.25
N ASP A 667 -1.92 -5.63 -21.46
CA ASP A 667 -1.49 -7.02 -21.18
C ASP A 667 -2.57 -8.03 -21.61
N GLU A 668 -3.10 -7.88 -22.82
CA GLU A 668 -4.25 -8.66 -23.28
C GLU A 668 -3.90 -9.96 -24.03
N TRP A 669 -2.62 -10.32 -24.17
CA TRP A 669 -2.22 -11.47 -25.00
C TRP A 669 -1.07 -12.28 -24.41
N ARG A 670 -1.32 -13.58 -24.25
CA ARG A 670 -0.44 -14.54 -23.59
C ARG A 670 1.02 -14.52 -24.06
N ASN A 671 1.29 -14.29 -25.35
CA ASN A 671 2.64 -14.41 -25.94
C ASN A 671 3.34 -13.06 -26.23
N ALA A 672 2.99 -11.99 -25.53
CA ALA A 672 3.85 -10.81 -25.39
C ALA A 672 5.12 -11.17 -24.58
N PHE A 673 6.32 -10.72 -24.99
CA PHE A 673 7.56 -10.96 -24.23
C PHE A 673 7.53 -10.26 -22.85
N GLY A 674 6.98 -9.06 -22.87
CA GLY A 674 6.66 -8.22 -21.71
C GLY A 674 5.58 -8.78 -20.79
N THR A 675 5.26 -8.00 -19.77
CA THR A 675 3.87 -7.93 -19.30
C THR A 675 3.03 -7.09 -20.27
N ASN A 676 3.61 -6.21 -21.09
CA ASN A 676 2.81 -5.27 -21.88
C ASN A 676 3.18 -5.20 -23.37
N TYR A 677 2.27 -4.61 -24.15
CA TYR A 677 2.47 -4.11 -25.51
C TYR A 677 1.85 -2.72 -25.65
N VAL A 678 2.28 -1.96 -26.66
CA VAL A 678 1.71 -0.65 -27.01
C VAL A 678 0.64 -0.83 -28.10
N ALA A 679 -0.57 -0.36 -27.83
CA ALA A 679 -1.68 -0.44 -28.78
C ALA A 679 -1.61 0.71 -29.81
N VAL A 680 -1.23 0.40 -31.05
CA VAL A 680 -1.26 1.36 -32.16
C VAL A 680 -2.61 1.25 -32.86
N ASP A 681 -3.67 1.67 -32.17
CA ASP A 681 -5.06 1.60 -32.64
C ASP A 681 -5.83 2.90 -32.34
N PRO A 682 -6.34 3.61 -33.36
CA PRO A 682 -7.04 4.88 -33.20
C PRO A 682 -8.40 4.78 -32.49
N ASN A 683 -8.87 3.58 -32.11
CA ASN A 683 -10.02 3.41 -31.24
C ASN A 683 -9.66 3.46 -29.75
N ARG A 684 -8.38 3.27 -29.41
CA ARG A 684 -7.89 3.18 -28.04
C ARG A 684 -7.14 4.44 -27.62
N VAL A 685 -6.67 5.22 -28.58
CA VAL A 685 -5.73 6.33 -28.36
C VAL A 685 -6.01 7.48 -29.34
N PRO A 686 -5.78 8.74 -28.96
CA PRO A 686 -6.05 9.90 -29.80
C PRO A 686 -5.10 10.02 -31.01
N SER A 687 -5.46 10.90 -31.94
CA SER A 687 -4.56 11.32 -33.02
C SER A 687 -3.41 12.14 -32.44
N GLY A 688 -2.19 11.86 -32.88
CA GLY A 688 -0.96 12.45 -32.36
C GLY A 688 -0.24 11.57 -31.35
N SER A 689 -0.85 10.49 -30.87
CA SER A 689 -0.18 9.56 -29.96
C SER A 689 1.07 8.93 -30.59
N SER A 690 2.09 8.73 -29.78
CA SER A 690 3.37 8.19 -30.22
C SER A 690 4.04 7.34 -29.14
N VAL A 691 4.89 6.41 -29.60
CA VAL A 691 5.90 5.77 -28.77
C VAL A 691 7.24 5.98 -29.44
N SER A 692 8.21 6.50 -28.70
CA SER A 692 9.53 6.85 -29.21
C SER A 692 10.66 6.14 -28.47
N PHE A 693 11.78 5.98 -29.17
CA PHE A 693 12.95 5.24 -28.73
C PHE A 693 14.22 5.90 -29.23
N THR A 694 15.32 5.75 -28.49
CA THR A 694 16.63 6.30 -28.85
C THR A 694 17.60 5.20 -29.27
N VAL A 695 18.03 5.22 -30.55
CA VAL A 695 19.15 4.39 -31.01
C VAL A 695 20.46 5.09 -30.69
N LYS A 696 21.18 4.62 -29.66
CA LYS A 696 22.41 5.24 -29.16
C LYS A 696 23.61 4.96 -30.09
N ASP A 697 24.50 5.95 -30.18
CA ASP A 697 25.86 5.81 -30.74
C ASP A 697 25.97 5.16 -32.15
N ALA A 698 24.99 5.38 -33.03
CA ALA A 698 24.99 4.80 -34.37
C ALA A 698 26.01 5.48 -35.30
N ASP A 699 26.68 4.68 -36.13
CA ASP A 699 27.45 5.21 -37.27
C ASP A 699 26.47 5.65 -38.38
N ALA A 700 26.72 6.78 -39.05
CA ALA A 700 25.85 7.22 -40.14
C ALA A 700 25.74 6.18 -41.28
N GLY A 701 24.53 5.70 -41.57
CA GLY A 701 24.32 4.61 -42.53
C GLY A 701 22.89 4.12 -42.66
N THR A 702 22.71 3.10 -43.51
CA THR A 702 21.45 2.37 -43.67
C THR A 702 21.43 1.17 -42.73
N TYR A 703 20.33 0.99 -41.99
CA TYR A 703 20.10 -0.12 -41.06
C TYR A 703 18.72 -0.74 -41.29
N GLU A 704 18.45 -1.88 -40.65
CA GLU A 704 17.14 -2.52 -40.65
C GLU A 704 16.47 -2.33 -39.28
N LEU A 705 15.28 -1.72 -39.29
CA LEU A 705 14.37 -1.62 -38.16
C LEU A 705 13.42 -2.81 -38.16
N HIS A 706 13.29 -3.47 -37.01
CA HIS A 706 12.44 -4.63 -36.77
C HIS A 706 11.36 -4.27 -35.75
N LEU A 707 10.10 -4.51 -36.09
CA LEU A 707 8.96 -4.35 -35.20
C LEU A 707 8.32 -5.72 -34.99
N ARG A 708 8.34 -6.24 -33.76
CA ARG A 708 7.55 -7.41 -33.37
C ARG A 708 6.13 -6.95 -33.08
N TYR A 709 5.18 -7.44 -33.86
CA TYR A 709 3.81 -6.96 -33.84
C TYR A 709 2.78 -8.06 -34.06
N ALA A 710 1.55 -7.81 -33.62
CA ALA A 710 0.38 -8.61 -33.95
C ALA A 710 -0.72 -7.69 -34.52
N ALA A 711 -1.48 -8.18 -35.50
CA ALA A 711 -2.46 -7.39 -36.23
C ALA A 711 -3.55 -8.27 -36.85
N ALA A 712 -4.55 -8.67 -36.07
CA ALA A 712 -5.67 -9.43 -36.63
C ALA A 712 -6.72 -8.47 -37.22
N PRO A 713 -7.33 -8.77 -38.38
CA PRO A 713 -8.37 -7.92 -38.95
C PRO A 713 -9.72 -8.02 -38.20
N GLU A 714 -9.90 -9.05 -37.38
CA GLU A 714 -11.04 -9.20 -36.48
C GLU A 714 -10.85 -8.32 -35.23
N ASP A 715 -11.94 -7.69 -34.77
CA ASP A 715 -11.98 -6.70 -33.67
C ASP A 715 -11.23 -5.38 -33.92
N ASN A 716 -10.59 -5.25 -35.09
CA ASN A 716 -10.00 -4.00 -35.57
C ASN A 716 -11.07 -2.99 -36.02
N ALA A 717 -10.76 -1.68 -35.96
CA ALA A 717 -11.67 -0.63 -36.41
C ALA A 717 -12.21 -0.88 -37.84
N GLN A 718 -13.49 -0.59 -38.11
CA GLN A 718 -14.06 -0.80 -39.46
C GLN A 718 -13.25 -0.06 -40.55
N ARG A 719 -12.63 1.08 -40.22
CA ARG A 719 -11.69 1.81 -41.08
C ARG A 719 -10.43 1.01 -41.44
N VAL A 720 -9.85 0.26 -40.50
CA VAL A 720 -8.71 -0.64 -40.74
C VAL A 720 -9.13 -1.80 -41.65
N VAL A 721 -10.30 -2.38 -41.35
CA VAL A 721 -10.89 -3.47 -42.13
C VAL A 721 -11.18 -3.01 -43.57
N ASP A 722 -11.76 -1.83 -43.75
CA ASP A 722 -12.08 -1.25 -45.05
C ASP A 722 -10.82 -0.86 -45.83
N ALA A 723 -9.78 -0.37 -45.14
CA ALA A 723 -8.47 -0.09 -45.73
C ALA A 723 -7.76 -1.39 -46.18
N GLY A 724 -8.09 -2.52 -45.54
CA GLY A 724 -7.55 -3.84 -45.86
C GLY A 724 -6.06 -3.98 -45.55
N ARG A 725 -5.52 -3.14 -44.67
CA ARG A 725 -4.13 -3.11 -44.21
C ARG A 725 -4.02 -2.29 -42.92
N THR A 726 -3.01 -2.56 -42.11
CA THR A 726 -2.62 -1.67 -41.01
C THR A 726 -1.77 -0.52 -41.55
N GLN A 727 -1.73 0.58 -40.79
CA GLN A 727 -0.96 1.76 -41.19
C GLN A 727 -0.58 2.61 -39.98
N ALA A 728 0.68 2.97 -39.85
CA ALA A 728 1.17 3.97 -38.89
C ALA A 728 2.25 4.83 -39.53
N THR A 729 2.60 5.94 -38.89
CA THR A 729 3.72 6.78 -39.29
C THR A 729 4.96 6.34 -38.53
N LEU A 730 6.06 6.12 -39.26
CA LEU A 730 7.40 5.93 -38.71
C LEU A 730 8.15 7.25 -38.86
N ARG A 731 8.57 7.82 -37.73
CA ARG A 731 9.49 8.94 -37.65
C ARG A 731 10.90 8.44 -37.34
N VAL A 732 11.89 8.95 -38.06
CA VAL A 732 13.31 8.76 -37.78
C VAL A 732 13.96 10.14 -37.83
N ASN A 733 14.34 10.68 -36.68
CA ASN A 733 14.68 12.09 -36.50
C ASN A 733 13.61 12.99 -37.18
N ASP A 734 14.02 13.93 -38.04
CA ASP A 734 13.12 14.82 -38.78
C ASP A 734 12.36 14.16 -39.96
N SER A 735 12.58 12.87 -40.24
CA SER A 735 12.04 12.19 -41.43
C SER A 735 10.87 11.28 -41.09
N THR A 736 9.71 11.54 -41.67
CA THR A 736 8.52 10.69 -41.51
C THR A 736 8.18 9.92 -42.77
N ARG A 737 7.65 8.69 -42.61
CA ARG A 737 7.02 7.92 -43.68
C ARG A 737 5.99 6.94 -43.13
N THR A 738 5.01 6.61 -43.95
CA THR A 738 4.04 5.57 -43.62
C THR A 738 4.63 4.16 -43.69
N ILE A 739 4.38 3.34 -42.67
CA ILE A 739 4.62 1.90 -42.65
C ILE A 739 3.30 1.12 -42.73
N THR A 740 3.35 -0.09 -43.27
CA THR A 740 2.17 -0.97 -43.44
C THR A 740 2.54 -2.41 -43.08
N PRO A 741 2.61 -2.75 -41.78
CA PRO A 741 2.65 -4.13 -41.35
C PRO A 741 1.53 -4.95 -42.01
N ALA A 742 1.76 -6.24 -42.29
CA ALA A 742 0.71 -7.11 -42.83
C ALA A 742 -0.22 -7.54 -41.70
N PHE A 743 -1.48 -7.88 -41.99
CA PHE A 743 -2.29 -8.56 -40.98
C PHE A 743 -1.67 -9.91 -40.60
N THR A 744 -1.64 -10.20 -39.32
CA THR A 744 -1.35 -11.52 -38.77
C THR A 744 -2.64 -12.36 -38.77
N ASP A 745 -2.50 -13.66 -38.60
CA ASP A 745 -3.66 -14.56 -38.54
C ASP A 745 -4.49 -14.38 -37.27
N TYR A 746 -3.89 -13.86 -36.18
CA TYR A 746 -4.53 -13.66 -34.88
C TYR A 746 -3.77 -12.66 -33.99
N TRP A 747 -4.42 -12.11 -32.95
CA TRP A 747 -3.84 -11.11 -32.04
C TRP A 747 -2.72 -11.64 -31.13
N ASP A 748 -2.65 -12.96 -30.96
CA ASP A 748 -1.57 -13.65 -30.25
C ASP A 748 -0.62 -14.41 -31.19
N GLN A 749 -0.66 -14.10 -32.49
CA GLN A 749 0.28 -14.59 -33.49
C GLN A 749 1.19 -13.46 -33.92
N TRP A 750 2.37 -13.42 -33.31
CA TRP A 750 3.35 -12.35 -33.49
C TRP A 750 4.21 -12.58 -34.74
N GLU A 751 4.42 -11.53 -35.52
CA GLU A 751 5.35 -11.50 -36.66
C GLU A 751 6.37 -10.37 -36.48
N VAL A 752 7.43 -10.40 -37.31
CA VAL A 752 8.43 -9.31 -37.36
C VAL A 752 8.30 -8.56 -38.68
N PHE A 753 7.89 -7.30 -38.61
CA PHE A 753 7.95 -6.36 -39.73
C PHE A 753 9.35 -5.77 -39.81
N THR A 754 9.98 -5.78 -40.99
CA THR A 754 11.34 -5.25 -41.18
C THR A 754 11.36 -4.18 -42.28
N THR A 755 12.04 -3.07 -42.02
CA THR A 755 12.15 -1.96 -42.97
C THR A 755 13.48 -1.21 -42.85
N GLU A 756 14.00 -0.66 -43.96
CA GLU A 756 15.26 0.09 -43.96
C GLU A 756 15.10 1.48 -43.33
N VAL A 757 15.98 1.88 -42.42
CA VAL A 757 16.07 3.23 -41.83
C VAL A 757 17.43 3.83 -42.10
N GLU A 758 17.51 5.16 -42.16
CA GLU A 758 18.77 5.90 -42.31
C GLU A 758 19.07 6.58 -40.97
N LEU A 759 20.18 6.21 -40.35
CA LEU A 759 20.64 6.80 -39.10
C LEU A 759 21.77 7.80 -39.37
N GLU A 760 21.81 8.86 -38.59
CA GLU A 760 22.89 9.84 -38.52
C GLU A 760 23.97 9.40 -37.52
N ASP A 761 25.09 10.11 -37.48
CA ASP A 761 26.20 9.84 -36.56
C ASP A 761 25.80 10.28 -35.14
N GLY A 762 25.82 9.35 -34.18
CA GLY A 762 25.38 9.55 -32.79
C GLY A 762 23.98 9.03 -32.52
N ASP A 763 23.27 9.67 -31.59
CA ASP A 763 21.93 9.24 -31.17
C ASP A 763 20.88 9.59 -32.21
N ASN A 764 19.93 8.67 -32.42
CA ASN A 764 18.85 8.80 -33.38
C ASN A 764 17.52 8.47 -32.74
N GLU A 765 16.54 9.35 -32.91
CA GLU A 765 15.18 9.12 -32.44
C GLU A 765 14.39 8.30 -33.47
N ILE A 766 13.72 7.25 -33.02
CA ILE A 766 12.75 6.48 -33.81
C ILE A 766 11.41 6.50 -33.09
N ALA A 767 10.36 6.96 -33.77
CA ALA A 767 9.01 6.93 -33.21
C ALA A 767 8.01 6.23 -34.13
N ILE A 768 7.07 5.51 -33.51
CA ILE A 768 5.85 5.02 -34.15
C ILE A 768 4.72 5.94 -33.72
N GLU A 769 4.11 6.61 -34.69
CA GLU A 769 3.10 7.64 -34.49
C GLU A 769 1.78 7.23 -35.12
N LEU A 770 0.69 7.74 -34.56
CA LEU A 770 -0.65 7.60 -35.09
C LEU A 770 -1.23 8.98 -35.43
N ASP A 771 -1.10 9.41 -36.68
CA ASP A 771 -1.61 10.70 -37.16
C ASP A 771 -2.82 10.52 -38.08
N TYR A 772 -3.98 11.03 -37.64
CA TYR A 772 -5.22 11.00 -38.41
C TYR A 772 -6.12 12.23 -38.20
N ASP A 773 -7.00 12.44 -39.17
CA ASP A 773 -8.08 13.43 -39.15
C ASP A 773 -9.41 12.71 -39.41
N ASP A 774 -10.27 12.69 -38.40
CA ASP A 774 -11.62 12.12 -38.43
C ASP A 774 -12.72 13.20 -38.29
N SER A 775 -12.35 14.49 -38.26
CA SER A 775 -13.28 15.62 -38.13
C SER A 775 -14.16 15.87 -39.38
N GLY A 776 -13.87 15.20 -40.49
CA GLY A 776 -14.55 15.36 -41.78
C GLY A 776 -15.47 14.20 -42.18
N GLU A 777 -16.12 14.29 -43.35
CA GLU A 777 -17.00 13.23 -43.88
C GLU A 777 -16.27 11.88 -44.19
N ALA A 778 -14.94 11.84 -44.15
CA ALA A 778 -14.15 10.63 -44.39
C ALA A 778 -12.81 10.66 -43.64
N PHE A 779 -12.48 9.54 -42.99
CA PHE A 779 -11.22 9.30 -42.29
C PHE A 779 -10.01 9.51 -43.19
N GLN A 780 -9.03 10.28 -42.73
CA GLN A 780 -7.76 10.53 -43.42
C GLN A 780 -6.59 10.28 -42.46
N GLY A 781 -5.50 9.73 -42.97
CA GLY A 781 -4.28 9.48 -42.19
C GLY A 781 -4.04 8.00 -41.91
N ASP A 782 -3.41 7.72 -40.79
CA ASP A 782 -3.05 6.39 -40.34
C ASP A 782 -4.25 5.68 -39.72
N VAL A 783 -4.52 4.47 -40.20
CA VAL A 783 -5.64 3.67 -39.67
C VAL A 783 -5.24 2.88 -38.42
N GLY A 784 -3.96 2.84 -38.06
CA GLY A 784 -3.42 1.98 -37.00
C GLY A 784 -3.66 0.51 -37.27
N GLY A 785 -4.07 -0.20 -36.21
CA GLY A 785 -4.63 -1.55 -36.23
C GLY A 785 -3.62 -2.66 -35.95
N PHE A 786 -2.58 -2.38 -35.17
CA PHE A 786 -1.63 -3.39 -34.70
C PHE A 786 -1.14 -3.11 -33.28
N ASN A 787 -0.75 -4.18 -32.59
CA ASN A 787 -0.12 -4.16 -31.28
C ASN A 787 1.39 -4.24 -31.47
N LEU A 788 2.14 -3.29 -30.93
CA LEU A 788 3.61 -3.27 -30.95
C LEU A 788 4.14 -3.79 -29.63
N ASN A 789 4.86 -4.92 -29.64
CA ASN A 789 5.44 -5.47 -28.41
C ASN A 789 6.93 -5.15 -28.26
N THR A 790 7.72 -5.19 -29.34
CA THR A 790 9.17 -5.02 -29.25
C THR A 790 9.71 -4.34 -30.51
N ILE A 791 10.70 -3.48 -30.34
CA ILE A 791 11.45 -2.83 -31.41
C ILE A 791 12.90 -3.33 -31.39
N GLY A 792 13.56 -3.42 -32.55
CA GLY A 792 14.99 -3.73 -32.60
C GLY A 792 15.65 -3.22 -33.86
N VAL A 793 16.96 -3.02 -33.81
CA VAL A 793 17.74 -2.46 -34.93
C VAL A 793 18.90 -3.37 -35.27
N SER A 794 19.18 -3.58 -36.55
CA SER A 794 20.32 -4.38 -36.98
C SER A 794 21.02 -3.84 -38.22
N GLU A 795 22.24 -4.35 -38.43
CA GLU A 795 22.98 -4.16 -39.68
C GLU A 795 22.22 -4.77 -40.88
N PRO A 796 22.25 -4.15 -42.07
CA PRO A 796 21.49 -4.65 -43.22
C PRO A 796 21.77 -6.12 -43.56
N GLY A 797 20.72 -6.94 -43.51
CA GLY A 797 20.77 -8.38 -43.79
C GLY A 797 21.31 -9.24 -42.66
N ALA A 798 21.50 -8.68 -41.46
CA ALA A 798 21.67 -9.43 -40.22
C ALA A 798 20.34 -10.10 -39.81
N PRO A 799 20.36 -11.14 -38.96
CA PRO A 799 19.15 -11.62 -38.32
C PRO A 799 18.52 -10.53 -37.46
N SER A 800 17.19 -10.50 -37.40
CA SER A 800 16.47 -9.68 -36.43
C SER A 800 16.96 -10.00 -35.00
N PRO A 801 17.25 -8.99 -34.17
CA PRO A 801 17.64 -9.19 -32.78
C PRO A 801 16.45 -9.69 -31.95
N VAL A 802 15.23 -9.41 -32.40
CA VAL A 802 13.97 -9.91 -31.82
C VAL A 802 13.41 -11.09 -32.61
N PRO A 803 13.06 -12.22 -31.97
CA PRO A 803 12.35 -13.33 -32.62
C PRO A 803 10.83 -13.10 -32.67
N ALA A 804 10.17 -13.74 -33.63
CA ALA A 804 8.71 -13.76 -33.69
C ALA A 804 8.11 -14.67 -32.59
N ASP A 805 8.65 -15.89 -32.48
CA ASP A 805 8.16 -16.92 -31.55
C ASP A 805 8.47 -16.57 -30.10
N TYR A 806 7.49 -16.77 -29.21
CA TYR A 806 7.67 -16.60 -27.76
C TYR A 806 8.39 -17.79 -27.12
N GLU A 807 8.01 -19.01 -27.50
CA GLU A 807 8.49 -20.25 -26.88
C GLU A 807 10.01 -20.40 -27.01
N GLY A 808 10.69 -20.67 -25.89
CA GLY A 808 12.14 -20.85 -25.84
C GLY A 808 12.94 -19.56 -25.94
N TYR A 809 12.31 -18.39 -25.80
CA TYR A 809 13.00 -17.10 -25.79
C TYR A 809 14.06 -17.02 -24.69
N THR A 810 15.17 -16.40 -25.03
CA THR A 810 16.27 -16.04 -24.13
C THR A 810 16.70 -14.64 -24.52
N PRO A 811 16.78 -13.69 -23.58
CA PRO A 811 16.96 -12.26 -23.87
C PRO A 811 18.43 -11.92 -24.17
N GLU A 812 19.06 -12.57 -25.16
CA GLU A 812 20.49 -12.37 -25.46
C GLU A 812 20.81 -11.00 -26.08
N ASN A 813 19.83 -10.34 -26.71
CA ASN A 813 19.99 -9.04 -27.36
C ASN A 813 18.96 -8.01 -26.86
N GLU A 814 18.30 -8.28 -25.73
CA GLU A 814 17.36 -7.32 -25.14
C GLU A 814 18.15 -6.34 -24.28
N ASN A 815 17.92 -5.05 -24.46
CA ASN A 815 18.54 -4.02 -23.63
C ASN A 815 17.77 -3.88 -22.31
N PHE A 816 18.51 -3.80 -21.20
CA PHE A 816 17.98 -3.56 -19.86
C PHE A 816 18.68 -2.40 -19.14
N ASP A 817 19.32 -1.49 -19.89
CA ASP A 817 19.80 -0.21 -19.33
C ASP A 817 18.66 0.48 -18.59
N ALA A 818 18.86 0.78 -17.32
CA ALA A 818 17.83 1.35 -16.47
C ALA A 818 17.77 2.87 -16.53
N GLU A 819 16.61 3.43 -16.20
CA GLU A 819 16.38 4.85 -15.99
C GLU A 819 17.42 5.45 -15.02
N PRO A 820 17.88 6.71 -15.23
CA PRO A 820 18.95 7.30 -14.42
C PRO A 820 18.71 7.26 -12.91
N GLU A 821 17.47 7.40 -12.46
CA GLU A 821 17.09 7.32 -11.05
C GLU A 821 17.17 5.92 -10.45
N PHE A 822 17.14 4.86 -11.27
CA PHE A 822 17.32 3.47 -10.83
C PHE A 822 18.72 3.25 -10.22
N ALA A 823 19.71 4.08 -10.58
CA ALA A 823 21.04 4.06 -9.99
C ALA A 823 21.03 4.20 -8.45
N PHE A 824 20.01 4.85 -7.87
CA PHE A 824 19.83 4.86 -6.42
C PHE A 824 19.49 3.45 -5.88
N LEU A 825 18.61 2.70 -6.55
CA LEU A 825 18.22 1.34 -6.18
C LEU A 825 19.38 0.35 -6.35
N GLU A 826 20.21 0.51 -7.39
CA GLU A 826 21.44 -0.25 -7.55
C GLU A 826 22.40 -0.03 -6.37
N ALA A 827 22.55 1.21 -5.93
CA ALA A 827 23.50 1.60 -4.91
C ALA A 827 23.02 1.30 -3.48
N VAL A 828 21.75 1.54 -3.16
CA VAL A 828 21.22 1.41 -1.80
C VAL A 828 21.33 -0.04 -1.32
N PRO A 829 21.91 -0.28 -0.12
CA PRO A 829 21.91 -1.60 0.49
C PRO A 829 20.49 -2.05 0.85
N ALA A 830 20.17 -3.34 0.71
CA ALA A 830 18.92 -3.88 1.25
C ALA A 830 18.84 -3.70 2.78
N ALA A 831 19.91 -4.11 3.50
CA ALA A 831 20.01 -3.97 4.95
C ALA A 831 21.46 -4.11 5.46
N GLY A 832 21.61 -4.38 6.76
CA GLY A 832 22.89 -4.55 7.42
C GLY A 832 23.60 -3.22 7.61
N TRP A 833 22.84 -2.21 8.02
CA TRP A 833 23.31 -0.86 8.26
C TRP A 833 24.26 -0.85 9.45
N ASP A 834 25.34 -0.08 9.35
CA ASP A 834 26.27 0.12 10.46
C ASP A 834 25.70 1.13 11.48
N GLU A 835 24.87 2.07 11.02
CA GLU A 835 24.31 3.12 11.85
C GLU A 835 23.00 3.64 11.23
N THR A 836 21.98 3.85 12.06
CA THR A 836 20.72 4.50 11.68
C THR A 836 20.53 5.77 12.51
N ARG A 837 20.03 6.84 11.87
CA ARG A 837 19.75 8.13 12.48
C ARG A 837 18.44 8.69 11.95
N ILE A 838 17.58 9.17 12.82
CA ILE A 838 16.43 9.99 12.43
C ILE A 838 16.83 11.45 12.59
N VAL A 839 16.98 12.12 11.45
CA VAL A 839 17.48 13.50 11.39
C VAL A 839 16.38 14.45 11.85
N ASP A 840 15.18 14.28 11.31
CA ASP A 840 13.99 15.03 11.68
C ASP A 840 12.73 14.23 11.36
N ALA A 841 11.61 14.50 12.04
CA ALA A 841 10.32 13.86 11.79
C ALA A 841 9.17 14.48 12.61
N GLU A 842 7.98 14.38 12.05
CA GLU A 842 6.68 14.61 12.69
C GLU A 842 5.75 13.46 12.27
N ILE A 843 5.19 12.74 13.25
CA ILE A 843 4.41 11.52 12.99
C ILE A 843 3.14 11.91 12.23
N GLY A 844 2.81 11.22 11.14
CA GLY A 844 1.67 11.57 10.26
C GLY A 844 2.05 12.55 9.15
N ASP A 845 3.09 13.37 9.35
CA ASP A 845 3.42 14.48 8.44
C ASP A 845 4.65 14.20 7.56
N TYR A 846 5.81 13.93 8.16
CA TYR A 846 7.05 13.69 7.41
C TYR A 846 8.12 12.96 8.22
N THR A 847 9.10 12.37 7.52
CA THR A 847 10.28 11.77 8.16
C THR A 847 11.54 11.93 7.32
N VAL A 848 12.68 12.08 8.00
CA VAL A 848 14.01 12.13 7.40
C VAL A 848 14.92 11.11 8.08
N THR A 849 15.18 10.01 7.38
CA THR A 849 16.02 8.91 7.86
C THR A 849 17.37 8.92 7.17
N ALA A 850 18.47 8.78 7.92
CA ALA A 850 19.82 8.62 7.41
C ALA A 850 20.45 7.31 7.91
N ARG A 851 20.96 6.47 7.01
CA ARG A 851 21.61 5.19 7.36
C ARG A 851 22.99 5.05 6.73
N ARG A 852 23.94 4.48 7.46
CA ARG A 852 25.33 4.27 7.03
C ARG A 852 25.58 2.82 6.66
N LYS A 853 26.28 2.59 5.55
CA LYS A 853 26.89 1.30 5.21
C LYS A 853 28.33 1.54 4.77
N GLY A 854 29.29 1.03 5.55
CA GLY A 854 30.70 1.30 5.33
C GLY A 854 31.00 2.80 5.43
N GLU A 855 31.54 3.37 4.35
CA GLU A 855 31.85 4.81 4.29
C GLU A 855 30.73 5.65 3.65
N GLU A 856 29.65 5.03 3.17
CA GLU A 856 28.54 5.70 2.48
C GLU A 856 27.34 5.87 3.42
N TRP A 857 26.58 6.95 3.19
CA TRP A 857 25.29 7.19 3.84
C TRP A 857 24.18 7.30 2.80
N TYR A 858 22.99 6.88 3.19
CA TYR A 858 21.77 6.95 2.40
C TYR A 858 20.73 7.71 3.21
N VAL A 859 20.12 8.74 2.62
CA VAL A 859 19.09 9.56 3.25
C VAL A 859 17.80 9.42 2.47
N GLY A 860 16.68 9.21 3.16
CA GLY A 860 15.35 9.33 2.59
C GLY A 860 14.56 10.36 3.38
N ALA A 861 13.99 11.33 2.67
CA ALA A 861 13.00 12.26 3.18
C ALA A 861 11.70 12.04 2.41
N MET A 862 10.58 11.98 3.11
CA MET A 862 9.26 11.81 2.51
C MET A 862 8.20 12.52 3.34
N THR A 863 7.13 12.98 2.69
CA THR A 863 6.03 13.75 3.28
C THR A 863 4.67 13.13 2.98
N ASP A 864 3.67 13.54 3.75
CA ASP A 864 2.23 13.32 3.60
C ASP A 864 1.63 14.03 2.36
N GLU A 865 0.31 14.19 2.29
CA GLU A 865 -0.39 14.91 1.22
C GLU A 865 -0.03 16.40 1.15
N GLY A 866 0.63 16.94 2.18
CA GLY A 866 1.15 18.30 2.23
C GLY A 866 2.57 18.40 1.67
N GLY A 867 2.81 19.30 0.72
CA GLY A 867 4.15 19.58 0.23
C GLY A 867 5.01 20.26 1.31
N ARG A 868 6.28 19.83 1.49
CA ARG A 868 7.14 20.37 2.57
C ARG A 868 8.59 20.62 2.13
N ALA A 869 9.15 21.70 2.67
CA ALA A 869 10.58 22.01 2.59
C ALA A 869 11.25 21.77 3.95
N VAL A 870 12.04 20.71 4.06
CA VAL A 870 12.66 20.27 5.33
C VAL A 870 14.18 20.43 5.28
N ASP A 871 14.74 21.07 6.31
CA ASP A 871 16.19 21.18 6.47
C ASP A 871 16.78 19.87 7.00
N VAL A 872 17.82 19.38 6.33
CA VAL A 872 18.52 18.12 6.66
C VAL A 872 19.98 18.41 7.05
N PRO A 873 20.27 18.65 8.34
CA PRO A 873 21.64 18.89 8.81
C PRO A 873 22.52 17.63 8.69
N LEU A 874 23.62 17.70 7.94
CA LEU A 874 24.53 16.57 7.72
C LEU A 874 25.56 16.37 8.85
N SER A 875 25.24 16.81 10.06
CA SER A 875 26.16 16.78 11.20
C SER A 875 26.55 15.36 11.64
N PHE A 876 25.77 14.35 11.25
CA PHE A 876 26.07 12.92 11.45
C PHE A 876 27.31 12.46 10.67
N LEU A 877 27.75 13.19 9.63
CA LEU A 877 29.00 12.91 8.90
C LEU A 877 30.28 13.25 9.70
N ALA A 878 30.18 13.92 10.85
CA ALA A 878 31.35 14.38 11.61
C ALA A 878 32.14 13.20 12.24
N PRO A 879 33.49 13.21 12.19
CA PRO A 879 34.30 12.13 12.77
C PRO A 879 34.08 11.99 14.28
N GLY A 880 33.70 10.79 14.73
CA GLY A 880 33.48 10.48 16.14
C GLY A 880 32.09 10.81 16.68
N ASN A 881 31.12 11.15 15.81
CA ASN A 881 29.69 11.14 16.15
C ASN A 881 29.07 9.74 16.11
N SER A 882 29.76 8.74 15.56
CA SER A 882 29.37 7.31 15.56
C SER A 882 29.34 6.65 16.95
N ALA A 883 29.72 7.38 18.01
CA ALA A 883 29.50 7.01 19.41
C ALA A 883 29.50 8.30 20.24
N GLY A 884 28.32 8.72 20.70
CA GLY A 884 28.09 10.01 21.35
C GLY A 884 29.13 10.39 22.40
N LYS A 885 30.12 11.22 22.01
CA LYS A 885 30.93 12.18 22.81
C LYS A 885 32.16 12.64 21.99
N GLY A 886 31.94 13.48 20.98
CA GLY A 886 33.01 14.14 20.22
C GLY A 886 33.02 15.66 20.42
N ASN A 887 34.09 16.22 21.00
CA ASN A 887 34.30 17.67 21.04
C ASN A 887 34.63 18.17 19.62
N GLY A 888 33.67 18.86 19.01
CA GLY A 888 33.80 19.51 17.70
C GLY A 888 35.09 20.30 17.55
N ASN A 889 35.79 20.07 16.44
CA ASN A 889 36.93 20.91 16.04
C ASN A 889 37.00 21.07 14.51
N GLY A 890 36.20 22.02 14.00
CA GLY A 890 36.55 22.88 12.86
C GLY A 890 36.04 22.48 11.46
N PRO A 891 36.02 23.45 10.51
CA PRO A 891 35.39 23.37 9.18
C PRO A 891 36.22 22.53 8.16
N ARG A 892 36.73 21.37 8.58
CA ARG A 892 37.54 20.44 7.76
C ARG A 892 37.16 18.99 8.02
N GLY A 893 35.84 18.72 8.05
CA GLY A 893 35.33 17.36 8.09
C GLY A 893 35.62 16.59 6.79
N PRO A 894 35.34 15.28 6.76
CA PRO A 894 35.33 14.51 5.52
C PRO A 894 34.42 15.19 4.47
N LYS A 895 34.81 15.09 3.20
CA LYS A 895 34.05 15.63 2.07
C LYS A 895 33.36 14.47 1.36
N TYR A 896 32.08 14.65 1.08
CA TYR A 896 31.24 13.68 0.39
C TYR A 896 30.72 14.27 -0.91
N VAL A 897 30.46 13.41 -1.90
CA VAL A 897 29.54 13.73 -3.00
C VAL A 897 28.16 13.33 -2.53
N ALA A 898 27.21 14.26 -2.60
CA ALA A 898 25.79 14.02 -2.47
C ALA A 898 25.22 13.86 -3.88
N GLU A 899 24.73 12.66 -4.20
CA GLU A 899 23.86 12.37 -5.34
C GLU A 899 22.43 12.53 -4.81
N ILE A 900 21.74 13.59 -5.24
CA ILE A 900 20.45 14.04 -4.73
C ILE A 900 19.39 13.73 -5.78
N TYR A 901 18.47 12.84 -5.45
CA TYR A 901 17.29 12.50 -6.23
C TYR A 901 16.11 13.19 -5.54
N SER A 902 15.60 14.26 -6.13
CA SER A 902 14.50 15.06 -5.59
C SER A 902 13.36 15.10 -6.59
N ASP A 903 12.13 15.34 -6.10
CA ASP A 903 11.00 15.66 -6.97
C ASP A 903 11.38 16.73 -8.02
N GLY A 904 10.96 16.53 -9.26
CA GLY A 904 11.10 17.51 -10.34
C GLY A 904 10.28 18.76 -10.06
N ILE A 905 10.55 19.84 -10.79
CA ILE A 905 9.69 21.03 -10.75
C ILE A 905 8.40 20.69 -11.49
N GLY A 906 7.24 20.98 -10.89
CA GLY A 906 5.93 20.57 -11.40
C GLY A 906 5.46 19.22 -10.86
N ALA A 907 6.36 18.42 -10.26
CA ALA A 907 5.98 17.12 -9.70
C ALA A 907 4.90 17.28 -8.61
N ASP A 908 3.88 16.44 -8.71
CA ASP A 908 2.73 16.36 -7.81
C ASP A 908 2.09 14.97 -7.97
N TYR A 909 1.72 14.33 -6.87
CA TYR A 909 1.25 12.94 -6.93
C TYR A 909 -0.10 12.77 -7.63
N GLU A 910 -0.88 13.86 -7.80
CA GLU A 910 -2.20 13.81 -8.43
C GLU A 910 -2.13 14.08 -9.94
N SER A 911 -1.23 14.98 -10.35
CA SER A 911 -1.21 15.54 -11.70
C SER A 911 0.01 15.17 -12.53
N ASP A 912 1.18 14.99 -11.92
CA ASP A 912 2.44 14.67 -12.60
C ASP A 912 3.45 14.02 -11.63
N PRO A 913 3.30 12.71 -11.32
CA PRO A 913 4.08 12.05 -10.26
C PRO A 913 5.50 11.64 -10.68
N ASP A 914 5.78 11.61 -11.99
CA ASP A 914 6.98 11.03 -12.59
C ASP A 914 8.26 11.88 -12.56
N PRO A 915 8.21 13.23 -12.61
CA PRO A 915 9.43 14.02 -12.74
C PRO A 915 10.39 13.81 -11.57
N VAL A 916 11.60 13.33 -11.87
CA VAL A 916 12.73 13.24 -10.94
C VAL A 916 13.85 14.17 -11.39
N ARG A 917 14.46 14.89 -10.45
CA ARG A 917 15.67 15.68 -10.67
C ARG A 917 16.84 15.05 -9.94
N ILE A 918 17.93 14.82 -10.68
CA ILE A 918 19.17 14.27 -10.14
C ILE A 918 20.27 15.34 -10.17
N ASP A 919 20.83 15.66 -9.00
CA ASP A 919 21.91 16.63 -8.82
C ASP A 919 23.12 16.01 -8.09
N GLU A 920 24.32 16.51 -8.37
CA GLU A 920 25.54 16.16 -7.63
C GLU A 920 26.22 17.38 -7.01
N ALA A 921 26.58 17.27 -5.73
CA ALA A 921 27.29 18.35 -5.04
C ALA A 921 28.28 17.85 -3.97
N VAL A 922 29.34 18.63 -3.73
CA VAL A 922 30.26 18.40 -2.61
C VAL A 922 29.65 18.93 -1.32
N VAL A 923 29.51 18.06 -0.32
CA VAL A 923 28.99 18.38 1.01
C VAL A 923 29.98 18.05 2.12
N ASP A 924 29.73 18.58 3.32
CA ASP A 924 30.50 18.25 4.52
C ASP A 924 29.61 18.29 5.79
N PRO A 925 30.12 17.93 6.98
CA PRO A 925 29.30 17.86 8.19
C PRO A 925 28.69 19.19 8.68
N SER A 926 29.06 20.33 8.07
CA SER A 926 28.44 21.63 8.33
C SER A 926 27.39 22.03 7.29
N THR A 927 27.22 21.23 6.24
CA THR A 927 26.15 21.40 5.25
C THR A 927 24.80 21.03 5.85
N THR A 928 23.79 21.83 5.52
CA THR A 928 22.37 21.48 5.66
C THR A 928 21.82 21.37 4.25
N LEU A 929 21.34 20.18 3.86
CA LEU A 929 20.61 19.99 2.60
C LEU A 929 19.16 20.43 2.78
N LEU A 930 18.52 20.89 1.72
CA LEU A 930 17.08 21.11 1.68
C LEU A 930 16.41 19.92 0.99
N ALA A 931 15.54 19.20 1.69
CA ALA A 931 14.59 18.28 1.08
C ALA A 931 13.34 19.09 0.67
N SER A 932 13.26 19.48 -0.61
CA SER A 932 12.14 20.26 -1.16
C SER A 932 11.14 19.33 -1.84
N MET A 933 10.24 18.75 -1.04
CA MET A 933 9.31 17.70 -1.43
C MET A 933 8.01 18.31 -1.98
N ALA A 934 7.48 17.70 -3.04
CA ALA A 934 6.12 17.94 -3.50
C ALA A 934 5.10 17.35 -2.51
N ARG A 935 3.80 17.56 -2.76
CA ARG A 935 2.73 16.82 -2.09
C ARG A 935 2.92 15.32 -2.34
N SER A 936 2.79 14.51 -1.29
CA SER A 936 3.17 13.08 -1.28
C SER A 936 4.52 12.84 -1.98
N GLY A 937 5.45 13.77 -1.74
CA GLY A 937 6.76 13.87 -2.37
C GLY A 937 7.89 13.21 -1.59
N GLY A 938 9.09 13.24 -2.16
CA GLY A 938 10.29 12.72 -1.52
C GLY A 938 11.61 13.31 -1.97
N THR A 939 12.67 12.95 -1.25
CA THR A 939 14.06 13.18 -1.62
C THR A 939 14.91 12.03 -1.12
N ALA A 940 15.59 11.34 -2.04
CA ALA A 940 16.57 10.31 -1.73
C ALA A 940 17.99 10.84 -2.00
N VAL A 941 18.94 10.56 -1.11
CA VAL A 941 20.32 11.04 -1.24
C VAL A 941 21.32 9.93 -0.94
N ARG A 942 22.27 9.72 -1.85
CA ARG A 942 23.47 8.92 -1.59
C ARG A 942 24.64 9.86 -1.30
N LEU A 943 25.28 9.64 -0.15
CA LEU A 943 26.44 10.38 0.32
C LEU A 943 27.65 9.46 0.32
N ARG A 944 28.53 9.59 -0.67
CA ARG A 944 29.76 8.78 -0.78
C ARG A 944 31.03 9.62 -0.61
N PRO A 945 32.14 9.07 -0.10
CA PRO A 945 33.38 9.83 0.06
C PRO A 945 33.86 10.45 -1.26
N ALA A 946 34.04 11.78 -1.28
CA ALA A 946 34.46 12.47 -2.49
C ALA A 946 35.93 12.21 -2.80
N THR A 947 36.23 11.83 -4.04
CA THR A 947 37.61 11.71 -4.54
C THR A 947 38.26 13.09 -4.69
N GLY A 948 39.58 13.11 -4.89
CA GLY A 948 40.31 14.37 -5.10
C GLY A 948 39.86 15.12 -6.37
N LYS A 949 39.42 14.41 -7.40
CA LYS A 949 38.97 14.99 -8.68
C LYS A 949 37.56 15.57 -8.53
N GLU A 950 36.63 14.85 -7.93
CA GLU A 950 35.25 15.32 -7.73
C GLU A 950 35.19 16.58 -6.87
N ARG A 951 36.07 16.71 -5.87
CA ARG A 951 36.19 17.94 -5.07
C ARG A 951 36.62 19.17 -5.88
N GLU A 952 37.21 18.97 -7.06
CA GLU A 952 37.62 20.04 -7.97
C GLU A 952 36.57 20.28 -9.07
N ASP A 953 35.88 19.23 -9.50
CA ASP A 953 34.97 19.27 -10.66
C ASP A 953 33.50 19.55 -10.30
N LEU A 954 33.03 19.12 -9.11
CA LEU A 954 31.64 19.31 -8.67
C LEU A 954 31.46 20.62 -7.87
N PRO A 955 30.28 21.26 -7.94
CA PRO A 955 29.97 22.42 -7.12
C PRO A 955 29.95 22.04 -5.63
N THR A 956 30.18 23.02 -4.75
CA THR A 956 29.90 22.83 -3.31
C THR A 956 28.44 23.15 -3.07
N TYR A 957 27.72 22.32 -2.34
CA TYR A 957 26.31 22.57 -2.05
C TYR A 957 26.15 23.85 -1.21
N GLU A 958 25.26 24.72 -1.66
CA GLU A 958 24.75 25.87 -0.91
C GLU A 958 23.23 25.72 -0.83
N ARG A 959 22.67 25.80 0.40
CA ARG A 959 21.22 25.69 0.62
C ARG A 959 20.53 26.82 -0.15
N PRO A 960 19.55 26.54 -1.02
CA PRO A 960 18.84 27.58 -1.77
C PRO A 960 17.99 28.45 -0.84
N GLU A 961 17.88 29.73 -1.17
CA GLU A 961 17.02 30.71 -0.51
C GLU A 961 16.02 31.28 -1.53
N GLN A 962 14.78 31.53 -1.10
CA GLN A 962 13.73 32.09 -1.95
C GLN A 962 13.26 33.44 -1.41
N ASP A 963 12.96 34.37 -2.31
CA ASP A 963 12.25 35.63 -2.01
C ASP A 963 10.89 35.59 -2.69
N LEU A 964 9.82 35.50 -1.88
CA LEU A 964 8.46 35.17 -2.34
C LEU A 964 7.47 36.28 -2.01
N ARG A 965 6.47 36.42 -2.89
CA ARG A 965 5.24 37.18 -2.68
C ARG A 965 4.05 36.29 -3.04
N TYR A 966 3.00 36.34 -2.25
CA TYR A 966 1.83 35.48 -2.42
C TYR A 966 0.64 36.24 -2.98
N GLY A 967 -0.27 35.52 -3.62
CA GLY A 967 -1.57 35.99 -4.10
C GLY A 967 -2.67 35.02 -3.70
N ILE A 968 -3.85 35.56 -3.39
CA ILE A 968 -5.09 34.83 -3.18
C ILE A 968 -6.11 35.49 -4.09
N ASP A 969 -6.67 34.72 -5.02
CA ASP A 969 -7.70 35.22 -5.93
C ASP A 969 -9.03 35.43 -5.20
N ASP A 970 -9.81 36.42 -5.64
CA ASP A 970 -11.09 36.77 -5.02
C ASP A 970 -12.27 35.90 -5.51
N GLU A 971 -12.08 35.21 -6.63
CA GLU A 971 -13.02 34.27 -7.25
C GLU A 971 -12.23 33.05 -7.75
N ALA A 972 -12.80 31.85 -7.58
CA ALA A 972 -12.24 30.59 -8.07
C ALA A 972 -13.38 29.66 -8.47
N ASP A 973 -13.16 28.79 -9.44
CA ASP A 973 -14.10 27.72 -9.73
C ASP A 973 -13.93 26.56 -8.74
N LEU A 974 -15.00 25.81 -8.51
CA LEU A 974 -15.02 24.65 -7.64
C LEU A 974 -13.89 23.70 -8.04
N GLY A 975 -13.04 23.28 -7.09
CA GLY A 975 -11.93 22.37 -7.40
C GLY A 975 -10.75 23.01 -8.15
N GLU A 976 -10.71 24.34 -8.35
CA GLU A 976 -9.54 25.01 -8.94
C GLU A 976 -8.63 25.65 -7.88
N PRO A 977 -7.30 25.65 -8.11
CA PRO A 977 -6.35 26.40 -7.30
C PRO A 977 -6.59 27.91 -7.39
N PHE A 978 -6.43 28.61 -6.26
CA PHE A 978 -6.65 30.07 -6.17
C PHE A 978 -5.53 30.80 -5.42
N ILE A 979 -4.46 30.07 -5.11
CA ILE A 979 -3.30 30.58 -4.37
C ILE A 979 -2.08 30.52 -5.28
N THR A 980 -1.40 31.65 -5.42
CA THR A 980 -0.15 31.75 -6.19
C THR A 980 1.00 32.25 -5.34
N ALA A 981 2.21 31.85 -5.70
CA ALA A 981 3.44 32.43 -5.19
C ALA A 981 4.33 32.86 -6.35
N THR A 982 4.73 34.13 -6.36
CA THR A 982 5.71 34.65 -7.32
C THR A 982 7.02 34.96 -6.61
N GLY A 983 8.16 34.58 -7.17
CA GLY A 983 9.43 34.86 -6.53
C GLY A 983 10.68 34.53 -7.33
N SER A 984 11.80 34.46 -6.64
CA SER A 984 13.09 34.10 -7.23
C SER A 984 13.83 33.09 -6.34
N ASN A 985 14.61 32.22 -6.97
CA ASN A 985 15.55 31.29 -6.33
C ASN A 985 16.94 31.57 -6.92
N ASP A 986 17.86 32.08 -6.10
CA ASP A 986 19.21 32.43 -6.56
C ASP A 986 20.23 31.31 -6.37
N GLY A 987 19.79 30.14 -5.88
CA GLY A 987 20.60 28.93 -5.70
C GLY A 987 20.73 28.08 -6.97
N ASP A 988 21.66 27.12 -6.89
CA ASP A 988 21.93 26.14 -7.95
C ASP A 988 21.04 24.88 -7.85
N PHE A 989 20.19 24.79 -6.82
CA PHE A 989 19.30 23.65 -6.52
C PHE A 989 17.85 24.10 -6.37
N VAL A 990 16.90 23.16 -6.44
CA VAL A 990 15.47 23.45 -6.28
C VAL A 990 15.21 24.09 -4.93
N GLY A 991 14.55 25.25 -4.95
CA GLY A 991 14.14 25.96 -3.75
C GLY A 991 12.91 25.33 -3.12
N GLY A 992 12.64 25.69 -1.88
CA GLY A 992 11.48 25.22 -1.13
C GLY A 992 11.14 26.19 0.00
N THR A 993 9.85 26.43 0.21
CA THR A 993 9.34 27.22 1.33
C THR A 993 7.95 26.72 1.66
N THR A 994 7.83 26.07 2.83
CA THR A 994 6.56 25.54 3.33
C THR A 994 5.61 26.68 3.71
N VAL A 995 4.33 26.52 3.38
CA VAL A 995 3.24 27.46 3.67
C VAL A 995 2.08 26.68 4.27
N ALA A 996 1.56 27.14 5.41
CA ALA A 996 0.32 26.64 5.97
C ALA A 996 -0.86 27.48 5.44
N ILE A 997 -1.93 26.80 5.03
CA ILE A 997 -3.14 27.41 4.48
C ILE A 997 -4.24 27.27 5.54
N GLU A 998 -4.79 28.40 5.99
CA GLU A 998 -5.96 28.43 6.87
C GLU A 998 -7.19 28.87 6.08
N VAL A 999 -8.31 28.15 6.25
CA VAL A 999 -9.63 28.47 5.68
C VAL A 999 -10.61 28.66 6.84
N ASP A 1000 -11.30 29.80 6.87
CA ASP A 1000 -12.23 30.22 7.93
C ASP A 1000 -11.67 30.13 9.37
N GLY A 1001 -10.34 30.25 9.49
CA GLY A 1001 -9.61 30.24 10.76
C GLY A 1001 -9.18 28.84 11.24
N GLU A 1002 -9.38 27.81 10.43
CA GLU A 1002 -8.89 26.44 10.67
C GLU A 1002 -7.76 26.12 9.69
N ARG A 1003 -6.71 25.42 10.15
CA ARG A 1003 -5.62 24.98 9.26
C ARG A 1003 -6.19 23.90 8.34
N ALA A 1004 -6.19 24.19 7.04
CA ALA A 1004 -6.80 23.35 6.02
C ALA A 1004 -5.78 22.51 5.25
N ALA A 1005 -4.57 23.03 5.02
CA ALA A 1005 -3.52 22.31 4.30
C ALA A 1005 -2.11 22.86 4.59
N VAL A 1006 -1.10 22.14 4.10
CA VAL A 1006 0.29 22.57 4.01
C VAL A 1006 0.75 22.36 2.58
N ASP A 1007 1.52 23.29 2.04
CA ASP A 1007 2.10 23.16 0.70
C ASP A 1007 3.52 23.75 0.65
N ASN A 1008 4.26 23.46 -0.41
CA ASN A 1008 5.62 23.90 -0.62
C ASN A 1008 5.75 24.72 -1.90
N VAL A 1009 6.19 25.97 -1.76
CA VAL A 1009 6.54 26.81 -2.92
C VAL A 1009 7.90 26.40 -3.44
N ARG A 1010 7.92 25.75 -4.62
CA ARG A 1010 9.12 25.17 -5.23
C ARG A 1010 9.49 25.95 -6.49
N LEU A 1011 10.61 26.67 -6.46
CA LEU A 1011 11.13 27.37 -7.65
C LEU A 1011 12.38 26.69 -8.23
N PRO A 1012 12.51 26.59 -9.56
CA PRO A 1012 13.69 26.02 -10.21
C PRO A 1012 14.98 26.80 -9.86
N PRO A 1013 16.16 26.16 -9.97
CA PRO A 1013 17.44 26.85 -9.85
C PRO A 1013 17.53 28.09 -10.75
N GLY A 1014 17.95 29.23 -10.19
CA GLY A 1014 18.11 30.48 -10.94
C GLY A 1014 16.80 31.17 -11.37
N ALA A 1015 15.63 30.74 -10.89
CA ALA A 1015 14.35 31.36 -11.19
C ALA A 1015 14.33 32.86 -10.84
N THR A 1016 13.68 33.68 -11.66
CA THR A 1016 13.55 35.13 -11.44
C THR A 1016 12.16 35.64 -11.77
N ASP A 1017 11.42 36.07 -10.75
CA ASP A 1017 10.02 36.52 -10.84
C ASP A 1017 9.10 35.46 -11.48
N GLU A 1018 9.35 34.20 -11.14
CA GLU A 1018 8.60 33.02 -11.57
C GLU A 1018 7.36 32.86 -10.68
N THR A 1019 6.20 32.55 -11.27
CA THR A 1019 4.95 32.28 -10.53
C THR A 1019 4.66 30.79 -10.56
N VAL A 1020 4.31 30.24 -9.40
CA VAL A 1020 3.77 28.89 -9.25
C VAL A 1020 2.41 28.96 -8.56
N GLU A 1021 1.52 28.04 -8.91
CA GLU A 1021 0.27 27.79 -8.21
C GLU A 1021 0.51 26.79 -7.08
N LEU A 1022 -0.19 26.96 -5.97
CA LEU A 1022 -0.22 26.00 -4.87
C LEU A 1022 -1.43 25.10 -5.09
N GLY A 1023 -1.28 23.79 -4.92
CA GLY A 1023 -2.27 22.80 -5.34
C GLY A 1023 -3.53 22.73 -4.47
N TYR A 1024 -3.67 23.58 -3.47
CA TYR A 1024 -4.82 23.57 -2.58
C TYR A 1024 -6.09 24.11 -3.28
N VAL A 1025 -7.17 23.32 -3.20
CA VAL A 1025 -8.48 23.63 -3.78
C VAL A 1025 -9.56 23.54 -2.69
N ILE A 1026 -10.70 24.19 -2.92
CA ILE A 1026 -11.88 24.08 -2.07
C ILE A 1026 -12.98 23.33 -2.83
N SER A 1027 -13.45 22.22 -2.27
CA SER A 1027 -14.45 21.32 -2.86
C SER A 1027 -15.90 21.69 -2.52
N SER A 1028 -16.14 22.91 -2.05
CA SER A 1028 -17.50 23.41 -1.78
C SER A 1028 -17.68 24.85 -2.28
N ILE A 1029 -18.90 25.17 -2.71
CA ILE A 1029 -19.27 26.51 -3.16
C ILE A 1029 -19.48 27.39 -1.93
N GLY A 1030 -18.94 28.60 -1.98
CA GLY A 1030 -19.09 29.51 -0.86
C GLY A 1030 -18.15 30.70 -0.92
N THR A 1031 -18.10 31.45 0.17
CA THR A 1031 -17.13 32.52 0.34
C THR A 1031 -16.34 32.22 1.60
N TYR A 1032 -15.03 32.11 1.47
CA TYR A 1032 -14.14 31.62 2.51
C TYR A 1032 -13.07 32.67 2.83
N ASP A 1033 -12.78 32.87 4.11
CA ASP A 1033 -11.65 33.67 4.57
C ASP A 1033 -10.37 32.83 4.55
N VAL A 1034 -9.36 33.25 3.78
CA VAL A 1034 -8.11 32.48 3.59
C VAL A 1034 -6.92 33.24 4.16
N VAL A 1035 -6.07 32.54 4.92
CA VAL A 1035 -4.83 33.10 5.48
C VAL A 1035 -3.67 32.14 5.22
N LEU A 1036 -2.61 32.64 4.57
CA LEU A 1036 -1.36 31.92 4.41
C LEU A 1036 -0.43 32.26 5.57
N ARG A 1037 0.19 31.24 6.16
CA ARG A 1037 1.15 31.39 7.27
C ARG A 1037 2.45 30.67 7.04
N ASP A 1038 3.49 31.20 7.67
CA ASP A 1038 4.70 30.45 7.95
C ASP A 1038 4.38 29.41 9.05
N PRO A 1039 4.57 28.10 8.79
CA PRO A 1039 4.23 27.05 9.76
C PRO A 1039 5.16 27.05 11.00
N ASP A 1040 6.38 27.55 10.90
CA ASP A 1040 7.37 27.50 11.98
C ASP A 1040 7.11 28.58 13.04
N ASP A 1041 6.74 29.80 12.61
CA ASP A 1041 6.54 30.94 13.51
C ASP A 1041 5.12 31.52 13.55
N GLY A 1042 4.22 31.03 12.70
CA GLY A 1042 2.82 31.42 12.61
C GLY A 1042 2.57 32.81 12.03
N SER A 1043 3.60 33.46 11.48
CA SER A 1043 3.47 34.79 10.87
C SER A 1043 2.59 34.73 9.61
N VAL A 1044 1.77 35.78 9.41
CA VAL A 1044 0.90 35.89 8.23
C VAL A 1044 1.74 36.29 7.03
N LEU A 1045 1.70 35.47 5.99
CA LEU A 1045 2.33 35.71 4.70
C LEU A 1045 1.40 36.51 3.77
N GLU A 1046 0.12 36.14 3.70
CA GLU A 1046 -0.93 36.83 2.95
C GLU A 1046 -2.32 36.49 3.52
N SER A 1047 -3.33 37.31 3.25
CA SER A 1047 -4.71 37.03 3.66
C SER A 1047 -5.72 37.63 2.70
N GLY A 1048 -6.77 36.89 2.37
CA GLY A 1048 -7.80 37.27 1.41
C GLY A 1048 -9.12 36.60 1.70
N THR A 1049 -10.07 36.79 0.79
CA THR A 1049 -11.35 36.09 0.78
C THR A 1049 -11.52 35.57 -0.64
N VAL A 1050 -11.83 34.29 -0.81
CA VAL A 1050 -12.12 33.67 -2.10
C VAL A 1050 -13.60 33.30 -2.18
N THR A 1051 -14.23 33.58 -3.31
CA THR A 1051 -15.58 33.07 -3.62
C THR A 1051 -15.46 31.90 -4.57
N VAL A 1052 -15.75 30.71 -4.09
CA VAL A 1052 -15.74 29.48 -4.88
C VAL A 1052 -17.11 29.32 -5.54
N ALA A 1053 -17.13 29.24 -6.86
CA ALA A 1053 -18.35 29.13 -7.67
C ALA A 1053 -18.34 27.85 -8.51
N PRO A 1054 -19.50 27.33 -8.94
CA PRO A 1054 -19.54 26.17 -9.82
C PRO A 1054 -19.04 26.45 -11.25
N GLY A 1055 -18.61 27.65 -11.60
CA GLY A 1055 -18.17 28.03 -12.96
C GLY A 1055 -18.97 29.19 -13.55
N ASP A 1056 -18.79 29.44 -14.84
CA ASP A 1056 -19.55 30.41 -15.61
C ASP A 1056 -20.97 29.88 -15.90
N LEU A 1057 -22.01 30.63 -15.52
CA LEU A 1057 -23.40 30.23 -15.74
C LEU A 1057 -23.77 30.22 -17.23
N VAL A 1058 -24.12 29.05 -17.77
CA VAL A 1058 -24.66 28.87 -19.13
C VAL A 1058 -26.16 29.12 -19.12
N ALA A 1059 -26.91 28.40 -18.28
CA ALA A 1059 -28.36 28.49 -18.17
C ALA A 1059 -28.85 28.06 -16.78
N GLU A 1060 -29.98 28.61 -16.34
CA GLU A 1060 -30.64 28.27 -15.08
C GLU A 1060 -32.15 28.21 -15.31
N PHE A 1061 -32.79 27.19 -14.74
CA PHE A 1061 -34.21 26.94 -14.84
C PHE A 1061 -34.81 26.74 -13.46
N ASP A 1062 -35.89 27.47 -13.17
CA ASP A 1062 -36.75 27.20 -12.02
C ASP A 1062 -37.74 26.07 -12.38
N ASP A 1063 -37.91 25.12 -11.48
CA ASP A 1063 -38.94 24.08 -11.57
C ASP A 1063 -40.12 24.39 -10.62
N PRO A 1064 -41.36 23.96 -10.91
CA PRO A 1064 -42.48 24.15 -9.99
C PRO A 1064 -42.26 23.45 -8.65
N GLN A 1065 -43.11 23.76 -7.66
CA GLN A 1065 -42.97 23.16 -6.34
C GLN A 1065 -44.07 22.13 -6.07
N GLY A 1066 -43.65 20.95 -5.61
CA GLY A 1066 -44.52 19.86 -5.17
C GLY A 1066 -45.15 19.07 -6.32
N ASP A 1067 -44.48 18.96 -7.45
CA ASP A 1067 -44.87 18.15 -8.61
C ASP A 1067 -44.11 16.82 -8.75
N ASP A 1068 -43.30 16.46 -7.76
CA ASP A 1068 -42.67 15.15 -7.47
C ASP A 1068 -43.64 13.96 -7.26
N HIS A 1069 -44.82 14.05 -7.84
CA HIS A 1069 -45.86 13.02 -7.85
C HIS A 1069 -46.06 12.43 -9.26
N GLY A 1070 -45.00 12.43 -10.07
CA GLY A 1070 -44.98 11.91 -11.45
C GLY A 1070 -46.09 12.55 -12.29
N PRO A 1071 -47.01 11.78 -12.90
CA PRO A 1071 -48.15 12.35 -13.64
C PRO A 1071 -49.21 13.04 -12.76
N GLY A 1072 -48.91 13.32 -11.49
CA GLY A 1072 -49.75 14.00 -10.50
C GLY A 1072 -50.58 13.06 -9.61
N GLU A 1073 -50.39 11.74 -9.72
CA GLU A 1073 -51.12 10.74 -8.95
C GLU A 1073 -50.20 9.81 -8.15
N TYR A 1074 -48.88 9.94 -8.26
CA TYR A 1074 -47.97 9.07 -7.53
C TYR A 1074 -47.97 9.37 -6.04
N THR A 1075 -47.75 8.31 -5.27
CA THR A 1075 -47.60 8.39 -3.82
C THR A 1075 -46.25 7.83 -3.45
N TYR A 1076 -45.53 8.51 -2.56
CA TYR A 1076 -44.26 8.07 -2.01
C TYR A 1076 -44.35 6.65 -1.42
N PRO A 1077 -43.21 5.91 -1.41
CA PRO A 1077 -43.11 4.67 -0.66
C PRO A 1077 -43.49 4.87 0.81
N THR A 1078 -43.95 3.81 1.47
CA THR A 1078 -44.51 3.91 2.82
C THR A 1078 -43.47 3.80 3.95
N SER A 1079 -42.19 3.58 3.63
CA SER A 1079 -41.13 3.60 4.64
C SER A 1079 -40.80 5.03 5.04
N ASP A 1080 -40.39 5.24 6.30
CA ASP A 1080 -39.94 6.55 6.78
C ASP A 1080 -38.57 6.96 6.17
N ASP A 1081 -37.94 6.07 5.42
CA ASP A 1081 -36.71 6.28 4.64
C ASP A 1081 -36.90 7.30 3.48
N PHE A 1082 -38.15 7.48 3.02
CA PHE A 1082 -38.51 8.39 1.94
C PHE A 1082 -39.27 9.60 2.49
N ARG A 1083 -38.68 10.78 2.36
CA ARG A 1083 -39.21 12.03 2.92
C ARG A 1083 -39.97 12.83 1.86
N ASP A 1084 -41.00 13.55 2.28
CA ASP A 1084 -41.86 14.34 1.39
C ASP A 1084 -41.04 15.48 0.77
N GLY A 1085 -41.04 15.61 -0.56
CA GLY A 1085 -40.18 16.58 -1.26
C GLY A 1085 -38.77 16.09 -1.61
N ALA A 1086 -38.43 14.83 -1.31
CA ALA A 1086 -37.10 14.31 -1.64
C ALA A 1086 -36.76 14.41 -3.13
N PHE A 1087 -37.76 14.22 -4.00
CA PHE A 1087 -37.56 14.22 -5.46
C PHE A 1087 -38.07 15.50 -6.13
N ASP A 1088 -38.50 16.50 -5.35
CA ASP A 1088 -39.06 17.78 -5.79
C ASP A 1088 -37.96 18.70 -6.28
N LEU A 1089 -37.75 18.72 -7.60
CA LEU A 1089 -36.76 19.57 -8.26
C LEU A 1089 -37.13 21.04 -8.02
N ARG A 1090 -36.17 21.85 -7.60
CA ARG A 1090 -36.31 23.29 -7.36
C ARG A 1090 -35.73 24.09 -8.49
N SER A 1091 -34.53 23.71 -8.89
CA SER A 1091 -33.83 24.35 -9.99
C SER A 1091 -32.89 23.36 -10.67
N PHE A 1092 -32.62 23.64 -11.94
CA PHE A 1092 -31.57 23.00 -12.70
C PHE A 1092 -30.72 24.07 -13.36
N ALA A 1093 -29.41 23.99 -13.19
CA ALA A 1093 -28.48 24.93 -13.81
C ALA A 1093 -27.34 24.18 -14.51
N VAL A 1094 -26.83 24.82 -15.56
CA VAL A 1094 -25.67 24.36 -16.31
C VAL A 1094 -24.60 25.43 -16.20
N TYR A 1095 -23.43 25.01 -15.72
CA TYR A 1095 -22.24 25.85 -15.65
C TYR A 1095 -21.15 25.29 -16.56
N GLU A 1096 -20.27 26.17 -17.01
CA GLU A 1096 -19.07 25.85 -17.77
C GLU A 1096 -17.85 26.29 -16.93
N ALA A 1097 -17.00 25.35 -16.55
CA ALA A 1097 -15.65 25.61 -16.04
C ALA A 1097 -14.65 25.52 -17.20
N ASP A 1098 -13.35 25.70 -16.96
CA ASP A 1098 -12.36 25.66 -18.04
C ASP A 1098 -12.30 24.28 -18.74
N ASP A 1099 -12.34 23.19 -17.98
CA ASP A 1099 -12.17 21.80 -18.44
C ASP A 1099 -13.43 20.92 -18.32
N ALA A 1100 -14.49 21.39 -17.65
CA ALA A 1100 -15.69 20.61 -17.37
C ALA A 1100 -17.01 21.38 -17.62
N TYR A 1101 -18.07 20.62 -17.88
CA TYR A 1101 -19.45 21.07 -17.77
C TYR A 1101 -20.07 20.56 -16.47
N ARG A 1102 -20.79 21.43 -15.77
CA ARG A 1102 -21.39 21.11 -14.46
C ARG A 1102 -22.90 21.20 -14.53
N PHE A 1103 -23.56 20.09 -14.22
CA PHE A 1103 -25.01 19.99 -14.15
C PHE A 1103 -25.44 20.02 -12.69
N VAL A 1104 -26.12 21.10 -12.30
CA VAL A 1104 -26.47 21.38 -10.91
C VAL A 1104 -27.96 21.13 -10.71
N PHE A 1105 -28.29 20.18 -9.84
CA PHE A 1105 -29.65 19.87 -9.40
C PHE A 1105 -29.85 20.45 -8.00
N GLU A 1106 -30.90 21.24 -7.80
CA GLU A 1106 -31.37 21.63 -6.47
C GLU A 1106 -32.70 20.92 -6.20
N VAL A 1107 -32.81 20.19 -5.10
CA VAL A 1107 -34.05 19.54 -4.66
C VAL A 1107 -34.48 20.07 -3.29
N GLU A 1108 -35.77 20.00 -2.98
CA GLU A 1108 -36.29 20.50 -1.68
C GLU A 1108 -35.66 19.79 -0.48
N GLU A 1109 -35.42 18.49 -0.57
CA GLU A 1109 -34.80 17.71 0.51
C GLU A 1109 -33.77 16.70 0.00
N LEU A 1110 -32.48 17.07 0.08
CA LEU A 1110 -31.34 16.16 -0.15
C LEU A 1110 -30.87 15.57 1.19
N TYR A 1111 -30.56 14.27 1.22
CA TYR A 1111 -30.10 13.58 2.43
C TYR A 1111 -29.41 12.26 2.10
N ASP A 1112 -28.86 11.60 3.12
CA ASP A 1112 -28.44 10.20 3.07
C ASP A 1112 -29.18 9.39 4.15
N THR A 1113 -29.70 8.23 3.76
CA THR A 1113 -30.43 7.28 4.60
C THR A 1113 -29.91 5.84 4.43
N PHE A 1114 -29.35 5.49 3.27
CA PHE A 1114 -28.93 4.14 2.90
C PHE A 1114 -27.39 3.98 2.82
N GLY A 1115 -26.62 5.03 3.14
CA GLY A 1115 -25.18 5.09 2.92
C GLY A 1115 -24.85 5.54 1.48
N GLY A 1116 -23.56 5.66 1.17
CA GLY A 1116 -23.09 6.24 -0.08
C GLY A 1116 -22.91 7.76 0.04
N GLU A 1117 -22.76 8.46 -1.09
CA GLU A 1117 -22.60 9.93 -1.09
C GLU A 1117 -23.91 10.65 -0.72
N PHE A 1118 -25.05 10.17 -1.23
CA PHE A 1118 -26.40 10.68 -0.95
C PHE A 1118 -27.45 9.62 -1.31
N SER A 1119 -28.59 9.59 -0.63
CA SER A 1119 -29.65 8.62 -0.92
C SER A 1119 -31.01 9.05 -0.35
N PRO A 1120 -32.13 8.78 -1.02
CA PRO A 1120 -32.35 7.78 -2.08
C PRO A 1120 -32.37 8.34 -3.52
N HIS A 1121 -31.81 9.52 -3.77
CA HIS A 1121 -31.92 10.25 -5.03
C HIS A 1121 -31.15 9.59 -6.19
N TYR A 1122 -31.67 9.80 -7.39
CA TYR A 1122 -31.01 9.47 -8.65
C TYR A 1122 -31.18 10.66 -9.60
N PHE A 1123 -30.08 11.36 -9.87
CA PHE A 1123 -30.00 12.51 -10.77
C PHE A 1123 -29.57 12.05 -12.16
N VAL A 1124 -30.34 12.39 -13.18
CA VAL A 1124 -30.05 12.01 -14.57
C VAL A 1124 -30.32 13.20 -15.48
N VAL A 1125 -29.38 13.54 -16.36
CA VAL A 1125 -29.62 14.49 -17.45
C VAL A 1125 -29.33 13.84 -18.79
N TYR A 1126 -30.30 13.89 -19.69
CA TYR A 1126 -30.12 13.57 -21.10
C TYR A 1126 -29.77 14.84 -21.86
N LEU A 1127 -28.81 14.75 -22.77
CA LEU A 1127 -28.31 15.87 -23.58
C LEU A 1127 -28.56 15.60 -25.06
N ARG A 1128 -28.97 16.64 -25.78
CA ARG A 1128 -29.24 16.59 -27.22
C ARG A 1128 -28.59 17.78 -27.92
N ASP A 1129 -27.75 17.51 -28.91
CA ASP A 1129 -27.45 18.50 -29.96
C ASP A 1129 -28.62 18.55 -30.98
N PRO A 1130 -29.32 19.69 -31.14
CA PRO A 1130 -30.44 19.80 -32.07
C PRO A 1130 -30.01 19.79 -33.55
N ASP A 1131 -28.75 20.09 -33.85
CA ASP A 1131 -28.18 20.17 -35.19
C ASP A 1131 -27.42 18.87 -35.58
N ARG A 1132 -27.18 17.95 -34.64
CA ARG A 1132 -26.59 16.62 -34.89
C ARG A 1132 -27.65 15.61 -35.34
N ASP A 1133 -27.38 14.97 -36.48
CA ASP A 1133 -28.14 13.81 -36.94
C ASP A 1133 -27.75 12.58 -36.11
N GLY A 1134 -28.71 11.70 -35.77
CA GLY A 1134 -28.46 10.49 -35.00
C GLY A 1134 -29.23 10.48 -33.68
N GLY A 1135 -28.64 9.85 -32.67
CA GLY A 1135 -29.22 9.74 -31.32
C GLY A 1135 -30.28 8.66 -31.16
N ARG A 1136 -30.85 8.59 -29.95
CA ARG A 1136 -31.81 7.57 -29.55
C ARG A 1136 -33.09 8.20 -28.98
N THR A 1137 -34.26 7.67 -29.34
CA THR A 1137 -35.57 8.12 -28.79
C THR A 1137 -36.13 7.16 -27.73
N THR A 1138 -35.34 6.18 -27.32
CA THR A 1138 -35.66 5.15 -26.31
C THR A 1138 -34.59 5.14 -25.23
N GLU A 1139 -34.87 4.47 -24.14
CA GLU A 1139 -33.87 4.18 -23.10
C GLU A 1139 -32.88 3.08 -23.55
N LEU A 1140 -31.85 2.83 -22.74
CA LEU A 1140 -30.77 1.87 -23.01
C LEU A 1140 -31.07 0.44 -22.51
N GLY A 1141 -32.00 0.29 -21.57
CA GLY A 1141 -32.36 -0.96 -20.89
C GLY A 1141 -31.74 -1.11 -19.51
N ASP A 1142 -30.90 -0.16 -19.10
CA ASP A 1142 -30.05 -0.21 -17.92
C ASP A 1142 -30.68 0.47 -16.70
N LEU A 1143 -31.34 1.62 -16.88
CA LEU A 1143 -31.99 2.36 -15.80
C LEU A 1143 -33.47 2.02 -15.58
N GLU A 1144 -34.03 1.17 -16.45
CA GLU A 1144 -35.46 0.82 -16.48
C GLU A 1144 -36.40 2.04 -16.60
N VAL A 1145 -36.01 3.04 -17.41
CA VAL A 1145 -36.83 4.23 -17.65
C VAL A 1145 -38.05 3.86 -18.51
N THR A 1146 -39.24 3.83 -17.90
CA THR A 1146 -40.49 3.50 -18.60
C THR A 1146 -41.08 4.68 -19.39
N ALA A 1147 -40.30 5.29 -20.29
CA ALA A 1147 -40.74 6.41 -21.14
C ALA A 1147 -40.02 6.40 -22.51
N GLU A 1148 -40.59 7.11 -23.48
CA GLU A 1148 -39.94 7.48 -24.75
C GLU A 1148 -39.46 8.93 -24.68
N PHE A 1149 -38.56 9.31 -25.58
CA PHE A 1149 -38.02 10.66 -25.67
C PHE A 1149 -38.62 11.38 -26.88
N GLY A 1150 -39.04 12.64 -26.69
CA GLY A 1150 -39.70 13.44 -27.73
C GLY A 1150 -38.82 13.67 -28.96
N ASP A 1151 -37.51 13.77 -28.72
CA ASP A 1151 -36.47 13.92 -29.74
C ASP A 1151 -35.27 13.00 -29.41
N PRO A 1152 -34.40 12.67 -30.38
CA PRO A 1152 -33.25 11.80 -30.14
C PRO A 1152 -32.23 12.46 -29.21
N TRP A 1153 -31.87 11.79 -28.12
CA TRP A 1153 -30.78 12.19 -27.24
C TRP A 1153 -29.45 11.60 -27.70
N HIS A 1154 -28.35 12.28 -27.35
CA HIS A 1154 -26.98 11.94 -27.77
C HIS A 1154 -26.12 11.46 -26.61
N TYR A 1155 -26.29 12.05 -25.42
CA TYR A 1155 -25.56 11.68 -24.21
C TYR A 1155 -26.48 11.58 -23.00
N ARG A 1156 -26.10 10.79 -22.00
CA ARG A 1156 -26.75 10.72 -20.69
C ARG A 1156 -25.69 10.75 -19.60
N VAL A 1157 -25.86 11.68 -18.66
CA VAL A 1157 -25.10 11.77 -17.42
C VAL A 1157 -26.01 11.32 -16.28
N ALA A 1158 -25.56 10.41 -15.44
CA ALA A 1158 -26.36 9.85 -14.35
C ALA A 1158 -25.51 9.69 -13.09
N ALA A 1159 -26.05 10.06 -11.93
CA ALA A 1159 -25.40 9.88 -10.63
C ALA A 1159 -26.40 9.54 -9.52
N SER A 1160 -26.03 8.56 -8.71
CA SER A 1160 -26.64 8.20 -7.43
C SER A 1160 -25.55 8.08 -6.38
N GLY A 1161 -25.88 8.06 -5.09
CA GLY A 1161 -24.86 7.87 -4.06
C GLY A 1161 -24.15 6.52 -4.05
N PHE A 1162 -24.50 5.61 -4.97
CA PHE A 1162 -23.87 4.28 -5.11
C PHE A 1162 -23.13 4.09 -6.44
N GLY A 1163 -23.16 5.08 -7.34
CA GLY A 1163 -22.51 4.98 -8.63
C GLY A 1163 -23.02 6.01 -9.65
N SER A 1164 -22.20 6.29 -10.65
CA SER A 1164 -22.45 7.29 -11.68
C SER A 1164 -21.93 6.82 -13.05
N SER A 1165 -22.38 7.46 -14.14
CA SER A 1165 -21.95 7.14 -15.52
C SER A 1165 -22.21 8.29 -16.49
N VAL A 1166 -21.36 8.41 -17.51
CA VAL A 1166 -21.57 9.18 -18.73
C VAL A 1166 -21.61 8.20 -19.90
N VAL A 1167 -22.68 8.22 -20.68
CA VAL A 1167 -22.84 7.32 -21.84
C VAL A 1167 -23.31 8.05 -23.08
N ASP A 1168 -22.95 7.53 -24.25
CA ASP A 1168 -23.54 7.94 -25.53
C ASP A 1168 -24.89 7.23 -25.81
N ALA A 1169 -25.52 7.60 -26.93
CA ALA A 1169 -26.78 7.04 -27.40
C ALA A 1169 -26.71 5.56 -27.84
N ASP A 1170 -25.52 5.00 -28.02
CA ASP A 1170 -25.30 3.58 -28.34
C ASP A 1170 -25.09 2.73 -27.08
N GLY A 1171 -24.76 3.37 -25.96
CA GLY A 1171 -24.50 2.73 -24.67
C GLY A 1171 -23.02 2.57 -24.36
N SER A 1172 -22.14 3.24 -25.12
CA SER A 1172 -20.72 3.28 -24.84
C SER A 1172 -20.48 4.05 -23.54
N ASN A 1173 -19.67 3.51 -22.64
CA ASN A 1173 -19.25 4.21 -21.43
C ASN A 1173 -18.18 5.24 -21.79
N LEU A 1174 -18.41 6.50 -21.43
CA LEU A 1174 -17.51 7.63 -21.67
C LEU A 1174 -16.86 8.13 -20.38
N GLY A 1175 -17.08 7.43 -19.26
CA GLY A 1175 -16.56 7.77 -17.94
C GLY A 1175 -17.65 7.92 -16.90
N ALA A 1176 -17.33 8.57 -15.79
CA ALA A 1176 -18.24 8.85 -14.68
C ALA A 1176 -18.11 10.33 -14.29
N PRO A 1177 -19.22 11.04 -13.99
CA PRO A 1177 -19.12 12.39 -13.47
C PRO A 1177 -18.57 12.38 -12.05
N GLU A 1178 -17.74 13.38 -11.73
CA GLU A 1178 -17.44 13.71 -10.34
C GLU A 1178 -18.70 14.35 -9.71
N THR A 1179 -19.03 13.93 -8.49
CA THR A 1179 -20.25 14.42 -7.81
C THR A 1179 -19.91 15.18 -6.55
N THR A 1180 -20.47 16.38 -6.41
CA THR A 1180 -20.37 17.20 -5.19
C THR A 1180 -21.76 17.47 -4.64
N VAL A 1181 -21.96 17.35 -3.32
CA VAL A 1181 -23.26 17.57 -2.68
C VAL A 1181 -23.18 18.59 -1.54
N ASP A 1182 -24.22 19.43 -1.44
CA ASP A 1182 -24.47 20.32 -0.31
C ASP A 1182 -25.86 20.01 0.27
N PHE A 1183 -25.88 19.37 1.44
CA PHE A 1183 -27.10 19.01 2.15
C PHE A 1183 -27.84 20.20 2.76
N GLU A 1184 -27.18 21.34 3.02
CA GLU A 1184 -27.82 22.54 3.57
C GLU A 1184 -28.61 23.27 2.49
N SER A 1185 -28.07 23.36 1.28
CA SER A 1185 -28.76 23.97 0.13
C SER A 1185 -29.65 23.00 -0.64
N GLY A 1186 -29.47 21.68 -0.47
CA GLY A 1186 -30.19 20.67 -1.24
C GLY A 1186 -29.63 20.48 -2.65
N THR A 1187 -28.34 20.75 -2.85
CA THR A 1187 -27.71 20.81 -4.18
C THR A 1187 -26.83 19.60 -4.45
N ALA A 1188 -26.93 19.03 -5.66
CA ALA A 1188 -26.01 18.05 -6.21
C ALA A 1188 -25.43 18.56 -7.54
N ILE A 1189 -24.12 18.48 -7.69
CA ILE A 1189 -23.36 18.95 -8.86
C ILE A 1189 -22.73 17.74 -9.52
N LEU A 1190 -23.00 17.55 -10.81
CA LEU A 1190 -22.40 16.50 -11.62
C LEU A 1190 -21.43 17.17 -12.60
N SER A 1191 -20.13 17.05 -12.35
CA SER A 1191 -19.05 17.59 -13.20
C SER A 1191 -18.65 16.56 -14.25
N VAL A 1192 -18.69 16.95 -15.52
CA VAL A 1192 -18.34 16.10 -16.67
C VAL A 1192 -17.21 16.76 -17.46
N PRO A 1193 -16.06 16.09 -17.66
CA PRO A 1193 -15.00 16.61 -18.52
C PRO A 1193 -15.52 16.98 -19.91
N LYS A 1194 -15.10 18.13 -20.45
CA LYS A 1194 -15.54 18.60 -21.76
C LYS A 1194 -15.22 17.57 -22.85
N ASP A 1195 -14.07 16.90 -22.76
CA ASP A 1195 -13.65 15.91 -23.76
C ASP A 1195 -14.49 14.63 -23.73
N ALA A 1196 -15.22 14.35 -22.65
CA ALA A 1196 -16.18 13.25 -22.59
C ALA A 1196 -17.45 13.54 -23.41
N LEU A 1197 -17.74 14.80 -23.73
CA LEU A 1197 -18.91 15.23 -24.47
C LEU A 1197 -18.48 15.94 -25.76
N GLU A 1198 -18.62 15.29 -26.92
CA GLU A 1198 -18.49 15.96 -28.22
C GLU A 1198 -19.73 16.84 -28.52
N LEU A 1199 -19.97 17.81 -27.64
CA LEU A 1199 -21.17 18.65 -27.61
C LEU A 1199 -20.78 20.04 -27.12
N ASP A 1200 -21.11 21.06 -27.90
CA ASP A 1200 -21.16 22.43 -27.38
C ASP A 1200 -22.42 22.57 -26.52
N VAL A 1201 -22.25 22.37 -25.20
CA VAL A 1201 -23.37 22.33 -24.26
C VAL A 1201 -24.16 23.63 -24.29
N ALA A 1202 -23.55 24.78 -24.56
CA ALA A 1202 -24.28 26.04 -24.66
C ALA A 1202 -25.31 26.09 -25.80
N ASN A 1203 -25.23 25.19 -26.78
CA ASN A 1203 -26.18 25.05 -27.88
C ASN A 1203 -27.04 23.78 -27.79
N ALA A 1204 -26.93 23.02 -26.70
CA ALA A 1204 -27.67 21.78 -26.50
C ALA A 1204 -29.09 22.01 -25.96
N GLU A 1205 -29.89 20.96 -26.00
CA GLU A 1205 -31.12 20.83 -25.23
C GLU A 1205 -30.94 19.75 -24.15
N VAL A 1206 -31.53 19.99 -22.98
CA VAL A 1206 -31.39 19.15 -21.79
C VAL A 1206 -32.72 18.57 -21.35
N LEU A 1207 -32.66 17.40 -20.74
CA LEU A 1207 -33.78 16.76 -20.05
C LEU A 1207 -33.25 16.24 -18.71
N PRO A 1208 -33.22 17.10 -17.66
CA PRO A 1208 -32.89 16.69 -16.31
C PRO A 1208 -34.10 16.00 -15.67
N VAL A 1209 -33.83 14.91 -14.95
CA VAL A 1209 -34.78 13.97 -14.39
C VAL A 1209 -34.31 13.62 -12.98
N VAL A 1210 -35.25 13.62 -12.04
CA VAL A 1210 -35.03 13.18 -10.65
C VAL A 1210 -35.92 11.98 -10.35
N GLY A 1211 -35.34 10.99 -9.69
CA GLY A 1211 -36.09 9.85 -9.19
C GLY A 1211 -35.42 9.19 -8.01
N SER A 1212 -35.91 8.01 -7.66
CA SER A 1212 -35.34 7.22 -6.57
C SER A 1212 -34.49 6.10 -7.13
N GLU A 1213 -33.28 5.94 -6.62
CA GLU A 1213 -32.41 4.82 -6.90
C GLU A 1213 -32.97 3.52 -6.30
N ASP A 1214 -32.81 2.40 -7.03
CA ASP A 1214 -33.00 1.03 -6.55
C ASP A 1214 -32.00 0.09 -7.24
N ARG A 1215 -30.82 -0.08 -6.64
CA ARG A 1215 -29.74 -0.98 -7.08
C ARG A 1215 -29.30 -0.73 -8.53
N GLY A 1216 -28.95 0.51 -8.83
CA GLY A 1216 -28.49 0.98 -10.15
C GLY A 1216 -29.60 1.34 -11.14
N THR A 1217 -30.88 1.18 -10.77
CA THR A 1217 -32.04 1.49 -11.62
C THR A 1217 -32.99 2.50 -10.96
N PHE A 1218 -33.96 3.04 -11.70
CA PHE A 1218 -35.04 3.80 -11.07
C PHE A 1218 -36.01 2.87 -10.34
N ARG A 1219 -36.39 3.25 -9.12
CA ARG A 1219 -37.34 2.53 -8.26
C ARG A 1219 -38.71 2.39 -8.93
N ASN A 1220 -39.27 1.19 -8.81
CA ASN A 1220 -40.52 0.85 -9.47
C ASN A 1220 -41.76 1.60 -8.92
N VAL A 1221 -42.77 1.77 -9.78
CA VAL A 1221 -44.08 2.36 -9.45
C VAL A 1221 -45.19 1.33 -9.62
N ALA A 1222 -45.91 1.03 -8.55
CA ALA A 1222 -47.03 0.09 -8.52
C ALA A 1222 -48.38 0.81 -8.37
N VAL A 1223 -49.48 0.06 -8.50
CA VAL A 1223 -50.84 0.63 -8.31
C VAL A 1223 -51.03 1.13 -6.87
N GLU A 1224 -50.50 0.38 -5.90
CA GLU A 1224 -50.54 0.72 -4.48
C GLU A 1224 -49.10 0.86 -3.96
N ALA A 1225 -48.83 1.87 -3.14
CA ALA A 1225 -47.51 2.06 -2.54
C ALA A 1225 -47.18 0.92 -1.57
N ALA A 1226 -45.89 0.60 -1.48
CA ALA A 1226 -45.32 -0.31 -0.49
C ALA A 1226 -44.10 0.34 0.19
N ALA A 1227 -43.44 -0.37 1.11
CA ALA A 1227 -42.33 0.20 1.89
C ALA A 1227 -41.24 0.85 1.03
N TYR A 1228 -40.89 0.23 -0.11
CA TYR A 1228 -39.81 0.66 -1.02
C TYR A 1228 -40.28 0.73 -2.48
N THR A 1229 -41.56 1.05 -2.70
CA THR A 1229 -42.16 1.10 -4.03
C THR A 1229 -43.18 2.23 -4.07
N PHE A 1230 -43.10 3.09 -5.08
CA PHE A 1230 -44.08 4.16 -5.28
C PHE A 1230 -45.45 3.56 -5.61
N GLY A 1231 -46.50 4.27 -5.22
CA GLY A 1231 -47.89 3.96 -5.59
C GLY A 1231 -48.43 4.91 -6.65
N GLY A 1232 -49.66 4.67 -7.12
CA GLY A 1232 -50.34 5.58 -8.05
C GLY A 1232 -50.27 5.18 -9.52
N ALA A 1233 -49.75 3.99 -9.84
CA ALA A 1233 -49.82 3.48 -11.20
C ALA A 1233 -51.27 3.19 -11.63
N LYS A 1234 -51.61 3.45 -12.90
CA LYS A 1234 -52.95 3.21 -13.45
C LYS A 1234 -53.22 1.70 -13.53
N GLU A 1235 -54.36 1.27 -12.98
CA GLU A 1235 -54.77 -0.15 -12.97
C GLU A 1235 -54.82 -0.71 -14.41
N GLY A 1236 -54.02 -1.76 -14.68
CA GLY A 1236 -53.89 -2.36 -16.01
C GLY A 1236 -52.89 -1.69 -16.95
N ALA A 1237 -52.13 -0.70 -16.48
CA ALA A 1237 -51.05 -0.03 -17.20
C ALA A 1237 -49.78 0.15 -16.35
N ALA A 1238 -49.63 -0.59 -15.24
CA ALA A 1238 -48.50 -0.42 -14.32
C ALA A 1238 -47.12 -0.69 -14.97
N GLU A 1239 -47.06 -1.58 -15.96
CA GLU A 1239 -45.83 -1.85 -16.75
C GLU A 1239 -45.41 -0.66 -17.63
N ASN A 1240 -46.30 0.32 -17.86
CA ASN A 1240 -46.04 1.53 -18.64
C ASN A 1240 -45.91 2.78 -17.76
N ALA A 1241 -45.95 2.63 -16.44
CA ALA A 1241 -45.84 3.74 -15.50
C ALA A 1241 -44.41 4.31 -15.53
N PRO A 1242 -44.21 5.60 -15.88
CA PRO A 1242 -42.89 6.23 -15.84
C PRO A 1242 -42.28 6.10 -14.45
N ARG A 1243 -41.01 5.70 -14.38
CA ARG A 1243 -40.28 5.69 -13.11
C ARG A 1243 -39.58 7.01 -12.79
N VAL A 1244 -39.74 7.97 -13.69
CA VAL A 1244 -39.41 9.39 -13.47
C VAL A 1244 -40.40 9.97 -12.47
N ILE A 1245 -39.89 10.51 -11.37
CA ILE A 1245 -40.70 11.10 -10.30
C ILE A 1245 -40.89 12.60 -10.56
N ASP A 1246 -39.82 13.26 -11.01
CA ASP A 1246 -39.80 14.67 -11.35
C ASP A 1246 -38.88 14.96 -12.56
N LEU A 1247 -39.16 16.01 -13.33
CA LEU A 1247 -38.35 16.47 -14.45
C LEU A 1247 -38.56 17.95 -14.78
N LEU A 1248 -37.51 18.59 -15.28
CA LEU A 1248 -37.68 19.91 -15.88
C LEU A 1248 -38.45 19.79 -17.21
N THR A 1249 -39.47 20.63 -17.37
CA THR A 1249 -40.24 20.69 -18.62
C THR A 1249 -40.06 22.02 -19.37
N PRO A 1250 -40.14 22.03 -20.71
CA PRO A 1250 -40.05 23.27 -21.48
C PRO A 1250 -41.17 24.23 -21.10
N SER A 1251 -40.87 25.53 -21.12
CA SER A 1251 -41.83 26.59 -20.79
C SER A 1251 -43.21 26.38 -21.45
N GLY A 1252 -44.22 26.09 -20.62
CA GLY A 1252 -45.62 25.93 -21.03
C GLY A 1252 -46.06 24.49 -21.33
N VAL A 1253 -45.20 23.51 -21.05
CA VAL A 1253 -45.55 22.08 -20.92
C VAL A 1253 -45.73 21.80 -19.43
N ASP A 1254 -46.82 21.12 -19.06
CA ASP A 1254 -47.00 20.67 -17.67
C ASP A 1254 -46.34 19.28 -17.50
N GLN A 1255 -45.62 19.05 -16.39
CA GLN A 1255 -45.05 17.73 -16.04
C GLN A 1255 -46.08 16.59 -16.15
N SER A 1256 -47.29 16.80 -15.64
CA SER A 1256 -48.36 15.80 -15.71
C SER A 1256 -48.79 15.44 -17.13
N GLU A 1257 -48.55 16.32 -18.12
CA GLU A 1257 -48.75 16.04 -19.54
C GLU A 1257 -47.55 15.28 -20.13
N ALA A 1258 -46.31 15.67 -19.79
CA ALA A 1258 -45.10 14.99 -20.22
C ALA A 1258 -45.04 13.52 -19.72
N LEU A 1259 -45.45 13.28 -18.47
CA LEU A 1259 -45.49 11.95 -17.84
C LEU A 1259 -46.80 11.19 -18.08
N ALA A 1260 -47.68 11.66 -18.97
CA ALA A 1260 -48.94 11.00 -19.24
C ALA A 1260 -48.73 9.68 -20.01
N TYR A 1261 -49.24 8.58 -19.46
CA TYR A 1261 -49.19 7.23 -20.06
C TYR A 1261 -50.53 6.49 -20.00
N ASP A 1262 -50.68 5.43 -20.79
CA ASP A 1262 -51.77 4.46 -20.66
C ASP A 1262 -51.32 3.01 -20.97
N ALA A 1263 -52.26 2.07 -21.06
CA ALA A 1263 -51.95 0.64 -21.29
C ALA A 1263 -51.33 0.34 -22.67
N ASN A 1264 -51.29 1.30 -23.59
CA ASN A 1264 -50.78 1.12 -24.96
C ASN A 1264 -49.68 2.13 -25.34
N GLU A 1265 -49.54 3.23 -24.61
CA GLU A 1265 -48.60 4.32 -24.90
C GLU A 1265 -47.79 4.67 -23.65
N LEU A 1266 -46.47 4.77 -23.81
CA LEU A 1266 -45.53 5.27 -22.80
C LEU A 1266 -45.62 6.80 -22.70
N ALA A 1267 -45.11 7.38 -21.61
CA ALA A 1267 -44.88 8.81 -21.53
C ALA A 1267 -43.84 9.27 -22.57
N THR A 1268 -43.88 10.53 -22.97
CA THR A 1268 -42.92 11.11 -23.93
C THR A 1268 -42.24 12.33 -23.29
N LEU A 1269 -40.95 12.19 -22.97
CA LEU A 1269 -40.20 13.20 -22.23
C LEU A 1269 -39.67 14.29 -23.19
N PRO A 1270 -39.99 15.58 -22.95
CA PRO A 1270 -39.58 16.69 -23.82
C PRO A 1270 -38.22 17.30 -23.43
N PHE A 1271 -37.42 17.72 -24.40
CA PHE A 1271 -36.16 18.44 -24.15
C PHE A 1271 -36.38 19.95 -24.01
N THR A 1272 -35.62 20.57 -23.10
CA THR A 1272 -35.59 22.00 -22.83
C THR A 1272 -34.32 22.62 -23.43
N PRO A 1273 -34.41 23.59 -24.35
CA PRO A 1273 -33.23 24.28 -24.89
C PRO A 1273 -32.50 25.08 -23.82
N LEU A 1274 -31.16 25.02 -23.84
CA LEU A 1274 -30.28 25.86 -23.02
C LEU A 1274 -30.27 27.34 -23.46
#